data_AF-A0A6H1U0K7-F1
#
_entry.id   AF-A0A6H1U0K7-F1
#
_cell.length_a   1.000
_cell.length_b   1.000
_cell.length_c   1.000
_cell.angle_alpha   90.00
_cell.angle_beta   90.00
_cell.angle_gamma   90.00
#
_symmetry.space_group_name_H-M   'P 1'
#
loop_
_entity.id
_entity.type
_entity.pdbx_description
1 polymer ?
#
loop_
_entity_poly.entity_id
_entity_poly.type
_entity_poly.pdbx_seq_one_letter_code
_entity_poly.pdbx_strand_id
1 'polypeptide(L)'
;MNSIEIVHVIQHLCGGGASRSLLATAKYISKLGQFSHRIISLLPPDPQAVELAKQVGIKDIISGDRTAILDALSSADLVKVHFWNNPELYDFLRSDLPPMRLLFWFHVSGDRPPQIIPKEAIDFCDFALASSPYTYQLPVFQNLPETVRVEKTGMVYDSTDFDRLAGFNPQPHDTFNVGYIGMVSFEKMHPNYISMSAKIEIPTVRFIVCGNGIQQYLQQQAEKLGVASRFEFRGYVENIRSVLEILDIFGYPLCEDNYSTAELVLQEALFAGIPPVIFAYGGAQCSVIDNYTGFVVRSELEYKQAIEFLYHHPAERERLARNAREYARQIFGAENAAKKLEKIYQKLLNAPKQSRHWGIPRGSSLLEQPLSLNDVSGGLHQYAGSRYLIEALGETAPQFLTSINSDNLEELFESDRQIAESSDLLSSIGSGGILHYRNYYDKDAFLRFWSALVLQQRGRSDRAIAEFSEAIALGFTHWRVHWYLAQLAAKTNDFSLARQALQKVSETVPDFNPARELLSRLQENTQVSPSSSASVSTQISRPNQIAQSIANLPNNRYQLAQQWLSLPGDRLENAYQGELGKLQRSLLQNGIQYQPIAESEYSFVERLRNQITPGFTHPKAIQSLLAFMLYQRADRLASGWYEGAPIPKWLFQDFLNYLIAAPEVFLDLGETENYSHYWQDLVNYLHDKILSNPEISIWQEVAQLFAQKANFVPAYFTRENLRSLYSQRADILVFNLQNKGHQLDYEFPSRPDRQRLRLGIIKEHFQPQTETYLALPIFEDLDREEFEVILYAFHISGDPLERYSQQHCDRLVKLPQELQKQVQTIRTDDLDFVWFASNLTAINKPIVQLALHRLARVQVTSLASPTTTGMTSIDYYIAGHLSAPSPTFRQQYCEQLVTLEGSGLCFSFPLPATSPTVRPTRQSLGITDEDIVFISGANFYKIIPELRETWAKILADVPHSKLILYPFNPNWEPSYPAQPFVKDLYQVLARYGVDRDRLIFLKTLPTIADIQTSLSVADIYLDSYPYSGATSLLDPFQLALPVVAMDGETLRGKQAAALLRELGMNEFIATNESEYIELAIRLANRRELRQQYRDRIWEKMQATPPFFDRKNFGQKVGQLLHELWQKQFAGVNDSTSTVGVGQTQAVTTDANEVPTQKFLNRLLGCANLYYIDPSDRNIVAELREIRRQMAEFWLNTPADLIEGFYKGNVGQGYKTLLESEFKHEQLTPEESEFCDRLLQVVQQGFNTPNALNYLLALKLYREVNLSEWSRGSQLPQWLF
;
A
#
# COMPACT_ATOMS: atom_id res chain seq x y z
N MET A 1 -5.22 53.36 -14.29
CA MET A 1 -5.60 52.21 -13.44
C MET A 1 -4.42 51.95 -12.52
N ASN A 2 -4.66 51.53 -11.28
CA ASN A 2 -3.55 51.26 -10.35
C ASN A 2 -3.01 49.85 -10.60
N SER A 3 -1.70 49.68 -10.41
CA SER A 3 -1.06 48.36 -10.43
C SER A 3 -1.60 47.51 -9.29
N ILE A 4 -1.97 46.26 -9.58
CA ILE A 4 -2.39 45.26 -8.59
C ILE A 4 -1.16 44.80 -7.84
N GLU A 5 -1.20 44.86 -6.53
CA GLU A 5 -0.04 44.56 -5.70
C GLU A 5 -0.10 43.19 -5.03
N ILE A 6 0.89 42.35 -5.36
CA ILE A 6 1.07 41.02 -4.78
C ILE A 6 2.24 41.05 -3.80
N VAL A 7 1.95 40.87 -2.50
CA VAL A 7 2.98 40.74 -1.46
C VAL A 7 3.26 39.26 -1.22
N HIS A 8 4.48 38.83 -1.55
CA HIS A 8 4.96 37.49 -1.29
C HIS A 8 5.59 37.41 0.10
N VAL A 9 5.14 36.49 0.94
CA VAL A 9 5.78 36.18 2.23
C VAL A 9 6.52 34.87 2.09
N ILE A 10 7.81 34.86 2.40
CA ILE A 10 8.65 33.67 2.40
C ILE A 10 9.52 33.65 3.66
N GLN A 11 9.80 32.46 4.19
CA GLN A 11 10.68 32.29 5.36
C GLN A 11 12.04 32.95 5.13
N HIS A 12 12.70 32.61 4.02
CA HIS A 12 14.01 33.14 3.65
C HIS A 12 14.10 33.26 2.12
N LEU A 13 14.31 34.48 1.62
CA LEU A 13 14.63 34.73 0.22
C LEU A 13 16.10 34.36 -0.03
N CYS A 14 16.32 33.19 -0.63
CA CYS A 14 17.61 32.52 -0.75
C CYS A 14 17.83 31.89 -2.13
N GLY A 15 18.94 31.19 -2.32
CA GLY A 15 19.21 30.46 -3.57
C GLY A 15 18.29 29.25 -3.85
N GLY A 16 17.48 28.82 -2.88
CA GLY A 16 16.71 27.56 -2.87
C GLY A 16 15.40 27.55 -3.69
N GLY A 17 14.82 26.34 -3.83
CA GLY A 17 13.72 26.05 -4.75
C GLY A 17 12.50 26.96 -4.63
N ALA A 18 11.94 27.14 -3.43
CA ALA A 18 10.77 28.01 -3.23
C ALA A 18 11.05 29.48 -3.63
N SER A 19 12.25 29.99 -3.34
CA SER A 19 12.67 31.33 -3.78
C SER A 19 12.83 31.41 -5.30
N ARG A 20 13.37 30.37 -5.96
CA ARG A 20 13.45 30.32 -7.42
C ARG A 20 12.07 30.28 -8.07
N SER A 21 11.16 29.45 -7.57
CA SER A 21 9.77 29.36 -8.05
C SER A 21 9.00 30.68 -7.85
N LEU A 22 9.19 31.35 -6.71
CA LEU A 22 8.71 32.72 -6.46
C LEU A 22 9.19 33.70 -7.53
N LEU A 23 10.52 33.83 -7.69
CA LEU A 23 11.11 34.81 -8.60
C LEU A 23 10.77 34.51 -10.06
N ALA A 24 10.78 33.24 -10.45
CA ALA A 24 10.39 32.79 -11.78
C ALA A 24 8.92 33.13 -12.05
N THR A 25 7.98 32.76 -11.17
CA THR A 25 6.56 33.09 -11.41
C THR A 25 6.29 34.58 -11.39
N ALA A 26 6.90 35.36 -10.49
CA ALA A 26 6.75 36.82 -10.49
C ALA A 26 7.27 37.49 -11.79
N LYS A 27 8.43 37.03 -12.31
CA LYS A 27 9.02 37.47 -13.59
C LYS A 27 8.04 37.36 -14.77
N TYR A 28 7.25 36.28 -14.83
CA TYR A 28 6.28 36.07 -15.91
C TYR A 28 4.91 36.69 -15.60
N ILE A 29 4.44 36.71 -14.35
CA ILE A 29 3.18 37.38 -13.97
C ILE A 29 3.25 38.90 -14.27
N SER A 30 4.40 39.53 -14.02
CA SER A 30 4.63 40.95 -14.35
C SER A 30 4.57 41.27 -15.86
N LYS A 31 4.56 40.23 -16.73
CA LYS A 31 4.38 40.37 -18.19
C LYS A 31 2.94 40.16 -18.65
N LEU A 32 2.09 39.55 -17.82
CA LEU A 32 0.69 39.21 -18.18
C LEU A 32 -0.28 40.36 -17.90
N GLY A 33 0.00 41.18 -16.87
CA GLY A 33 -0.87 42.30 -16.50
C GLY A 33 -0.15 43.38 -15.69
N GLN A 34 -0.91 44.35 -15.17
CA GLN A 34 -0.40 45.38 -14.26
C GLN A 34 -0.22 44.80 -12.85
N PHE A 35 0.69 43.83 -12.70
CA PHE A 35 1.06 43.23 -11.42
C PHE A 35 2.40 43.77 -10.95
N SER A 36 2.43 44.31 -9.73
CA SER A 36 3.64 44.69 -9.02
C SER A 36 3.86 43.76 -7.84
N HIS A 37 5.08 43.26 -7.70
CA HIS A 37 5.45 42.29 -6.68
C HIS A 37 6.36 42.92 -5.62
N ARG A 38 6.08 42.62 -4.36
CA ARG A 38 6.97 42.91 -3.21
C ARG A 38 7.25 41.62 -2.45
N ILE A 39 8.42 41.52 -1.82
CA ILE A 39 8.80 40.34 -1.03
C ILE A 39 9.00 40.73 0.44
N ILE A 40 8.33 40.02 1.33
CA ILE A 40 8.64 39.96 2.76
C ILE A 40 9.45 38.68 2.99
N SER A 41 10.71 38.85 3.39
CA SER A 41 11.59 37.77 3.84
C SER A 41 11.64 37.80 5.37
N LEU A 42 11.13 36.75 6.03
CA LEU A 42 11.06 36.69 7.50
C LEU A 42 12.46 36.64 8.13
N LEU A 43 13.40 35.94 7.48
CA LEU A 43 14.83 35.97 7.77
C LEU A 43 15.56 36.97 6.84
N PRO A 44 16.73 37.50 7.24
CA PRO A 44 17.55 38.36 6.39
C PRO A 44 17.86 37.68 5.04
N PRO A 45 17.59 38.33 3.89
CA PRO A 45 17.67 37.69 2.58
C PRO A 45 19.12 37.56 2.07
N ASP A 46 19.42 36.48 1.34
CA ASP A 46 20.73 36.28 0.72
C ASP A 46 21.02 37.39 -0.32
N PRO A 47 22.23 38.01 -0.34
CA PRO A 47 22.56 39.06 -1.30
C PRO A 47 22.41 38.64 -2.77
N GLN A 48 22.67 37.36 -3.09
CA GLN A 48 22.48 36.82 -4.44
C GLN A 48 20.99 36.71 -4.80
N ALA A 49 20.13 36.30 -3.86
CA ALA A 49 18.69 36.20 -4.08
C ALA A 49 18.04 37.59 -4.20
N VAL A 50 18.53 38.58 -3.45
CA VAL A 50 18.16 39.99 -3.61
C VAL A 50 18.53 40.51 -5.01
N GLU A 51 19.70 40.14 -5.54
CA GLU A 51 20.10 40.57 -6.88
C GLU A 51 19.26 39.90 -7.98
N LEU A 52 18.98 38.61 -7.84
CA LEU A 52 18.05 37.89 -8.73
C LEU A 52 16.64 38.50 -8.68
N ALA A 53 16.17 38.90 -7.50
CA ALA A 53 14.88 39.60 -7.34
C ALA A 53 14.84 40.93 -8.11
N LYS A 54 15.91 41.74 -8.03
CA LYS A 54 16.03 42.99 -8.80
C LYS A 54 16.09 42.74 -10.30
N GLN A 55 16.77 41.68 -10.74
CA GLN A 55 16.86 41.30 -12.17
C GLN A 55 15.48 40.94 -12.75
N VAL A 56 14.59 40.34 -11.96
CA VAL A 56 13.19 40.09 -12.37
C VAL A 56 12.24 41.26 -12.11
N GLY A 57 12.76 42.42 -11.68
CA GLY A 57 12.01 43.67 -11.51
C GLY A 57 11.50 43.97 -10.10
N ILE A 58 11.72 43.08 -9.14
CA ILE A 58 11.29 43.25 -7.74
C ILE A 58 12.29 44.14 -7.00
N LYS A 59 11.85 45.34 -6.61
CA LYS A 59 12.71 46.36 -5.97
C LYS A 59 12.44 46.56 -4.49
N ASP A 60 11.22 46.28 -4.03
CA ASP A 60 10.84 46.42 -2.63
C ASP A 60 10.91 45.04 -1.94
N ILE A 61 11.93 44.88 -1.10
CA ILE A 61 12.22 43.67 -0.33
C ILE A 61 12.33 44.07 1.13
N ILE A 62 11.37 43.60 1.93
CA ILE A 62 11.16 43.98 3.32
C ILE A 62 11.65 42.81 4.19
N SER A 63 12.41 43.12 5.24
CA SER A 63 12.88 42.14 6.22
C SER A 63 13.08 42.79 7.58
N GLY A 64 12.71 42.08 8.66
CA GLY A 64 12.95 42.48 10.05
C GLY A 64 12.09 43.63 10.61
N ASP A 65 11.68 44.62 9.81
CA ASP A 65 10.82 45.72 10.26
C ASP A 65 9.35 45.32 10.30
N ARG A 66 8.81 45.12 11.52
CA ARG A 66 7.40 44.75 11.75
C ARG A 66 6.41 45.81 11.26
N THR A 67 6.75 47.10 11.34
CA THR A 67 5.85 48.17 10.88
C THR A 67 5.79 48.15 9.36
N ALA A 68 6.93 48.11 8.68
CA ALA A 68 6.97 47.98 7.21
C ALA A 68 6.29 46.70 6.70
N ILE A 69 6.42 45.58 7.42
CA ILE A 69 5.69 44.32 7.13
C ILE A 69 4.17 44.54 7.23
N LEU A 70 3.66 45.11 8.32
CA LEU A 70 2.22 45.33 8.51
C LEU A 70 1.66 46.37 7.52
N ASP A 71 2.41 47.42 7.20
CA ASP A 71 2.05 48.42 6.20
C ASP A 71 1.98 47.79 4.79
N ALA A 72 2.96 46.96 4.42
CA ALA A 72 2.96 46.24 3.15
C ALA A 72 1.78 45.26 3.05
N LEU A 73 1.50 44.48 4.10
CA LEU A 73 0.35 43.55 4.13
C LEU A 73 -1.00 44.28 4.10
N SER A 74 -1.10 45.45 4.73
CA SER A 74 -2.31 46.27 4.73
C SER A 74 -2.58 46.89 3.35
N SER A 75 -1.52 47.37 2.69
CA SER A 75 -1.59 47.98 1.36
C SER A 75 -1.73 46.96 0.22
N ALA A 76 -1.21 45.74 0.37
CA ALA A 76 -1.30 44.65 -0.61
C ALA A 76 -2.73 44.42 -1.11
N ASP A 77 -2.91 44.21 -2.41
CA ASP A 77 -4.18 43.72 -2.94
C ASP A 77 -4.37 42.23 -2.62
N LEU A 78 -3.29 41.46 -2.65
CA LEU A 78 -3.25 40.02 -2.34
C LEU A 78 -1.93 39.65 -1.64
N VAL A 79 -2.01 38.76 -0.64
CA VAL A 79 -0.86 38.20 0.08
C VAL A 79 -0.69 36.74 -0.31
N LYS A 80 0.52 36.36 -0.76
CA LYS A 80 0.89 34.99 -1.11
C LYS A 80 1.98 34.47 -0.17
N VAL A 81 1.63 33.53 0.70
CA VAL A 81 2.57 32.82 1.56
C VAL A 81 3.15 31.64 0.79
N HIS A 82 4.47 31.64 0.66
CA HIS A 82 5.27 30.51 0.21
C HIS A 82 5.49 29.59 1.41
N PHE A 83 4.58 28.63 1.59
CA PHE A 83 4.48 27.82 2.79
C PHE A 83 5.56 26.74 2.84
N TRP A 84 6.22 26.70 4.00
CA TRP A 84 7.15 25.67 4.45
C TRP A 84 6.91 25.51 5.95
N ASN A 85 6.98 24.30 6.48
CA ASN A 85 6.74 24.08 7.90
C ASN A 85 7.99 24.52 8.69
N ASN A 86 7.93 25.68 9.36
CA ASN A 86 9.06 26.30 10.09
C ASN A 86 8.57 27.32 11.16
N PRO A 87 9.34 27.56 12.23
CA PRO A 87 8.92 28.41 13.34
C PRO A 87 8.69 29.86 12.93
N GLU A 88 9.48 30.45 12.02
CA GLU A 88 9.34 31.84 11.60
C GLU A 88 7.97 32.12 10.98
N LEU A 89 7.53 31.24 10.08
CA LEU A 89 6.24 31.35 9.40
C LEU A 89 5.10 31.15 10.40
N TYR A 90 5.23 30.19 11.31
CA TYR A 90 4.23 29.94 12.33
C TYR A 90 4.09 31.08 13.35
N ASP A 91 5.17 31.79 13.68
CA ASP A 91 5.12 33.01 14.50
C ASP A 91 4.51 34.19 13.72
N PHE A 92 4.87 34.34 12.43
CA PHE A 92 4.25 35.31 11.53
C PHE A 92 2.72 35.13 11.43
N LEU A 93 2.26 33.90 11.20
CA LEU A 93 0.84 33.57 11.04
C LEU A 93 0.02 33.73 12.34
N ARG A 94 0.66 33.65 13.52
CA ARG A 94 0.05 33.91 14.83
C ARG A 94 0.11 35.37 15.27
N SER A 95 0.79 36.25 14.52
CA SER A 95 0.85 37.67 14.84
C SER A 95 -0.45 38.41 14.49
N ASP A 96 -0.62 39.63 15.00
CA ASP A 96 -1.76 40.51 14.68
C ASP A 96 -1.67 40.98 13.21
N LEU A 97 -2.13 40.15 12.30
CA LEU A 97 -2.12 40.39 10.85
C LEU A 97 -3.32 41.26 10.42
N PRO A 98 -3.13 42.21 9.47
CA PRO A 98 -4.21 43.05 8.97
C PRO A 98 -5.19 42.25 8.11
N PRO A 99 -6.42 42.77 7.86
CA PRO A 99 -7.35 42.13 6.96
C PRO A 99 -6.75 41.98 5.55
N MET A 100 -6.71 40.77 5.03
CA MET A 100 -6.04 40.46 3.75
C MET A 100 -6.78 39.38 2.94
N ARG A 101 -6.39 39.23 1.67
CA ARG A 101 -6.68 38.06 0.84
C ARG A 101 -5.44 37.17 0.84
N LEU A 102 -5.59 35.90 1.20
CA LEU A 102 -4.47 35.05 1.60
C LEU A 102 -4.42 33.75 0.78
N LEU A 103 -3.40 33.64 -0.06
CA LEU A 103 -3.06 32.42 -0.80
C LEU A 103 -1.89 31.71 -0.11
N PHE A 104 -2.03 30.42 0.21
CA PHE A 104 -0.92 29.56 0.61
C PHE A 104 -0.46 28.73 -0.60
N TRP A 105 0.85 28.68 -0.87
CA TRP A 105 1.46 27.76 -1.84
C TRP A 105 2.42 26.82 -1.11
N PHE A 106 2.08 25.54 -1.07
CA PHE A 106 2.79 24.55 -0.26
C PHE A 106 3.99 23.99 -1.03
N HIS A 107 5.22 24.35 -0.64
CA HIS A 107 6.47 23.95 -1.31
C HIS A 107 7.05 22.62 -0.81
N VAL A 108 6.19 21.72 -0.32
CA VAL A 108 6.57 20.51 0.41
C VAL A 108 5.66 19.33 0.02
N SER A 109 6.12 18.10 0.24
CA SER A 109 5.31 16.90 -0.01
C SER A 109 3.98 16.93 0.76
N GLY A 110 4.04 17.22 2.06
CA GLY A 110 2.92 17.43 2.97
C GLY A 110 2.60 16.28 3.94
N ASP A 111 3.31 15.16 3.82
CA ASP A 111 3.07 13.88 4.51
C ASP A 111 4.22 13.42 5.43
N ARG A 112 5.40 14.05 5.37
CA ARG A 112 6.60 13.62 6.13
C ARG A 112 7.00 14.63 7.20
N PRO A 113 7.07 14.24 8.50
CA PRO A 113 7.52 15.12 9.58
C PRO A 113 8.93 15.68 9.33
N PRO A 114 9.17 16.99 9.52
CA PRO A 114 8.26 17.98 10.07
C PRO A 114 7.42 18.70 8.99
N GLN A 115 7.59 18.38 7.72
CA GLN A 115 6.93 19.04 6.58
C GLN A 115 5.51 18.51 6.31
N ILE A 116 4.71 18.46 7.38
CA ILE A 116 3.27 18.18 7.35
C ILE A 116 2.51 19.43 6.88
N ILE A 117 1.44 19.22 6.10
CA ILE A 117 0.41 20.24 5.84
C ILE A 117 -0.77 19.96 6.80
N PRO A 118 -0.91 20.70 7.91
CA PRO A 118 -2.03 20.53 8.83
C PRO A 118 -3.32 21.13 8.25
N LYS A 119 -4.48 20.61 8.69
CA LYS A 119 -5.80 21.09 8.25
C LYS A 119 -5.97 22.59 8.52
N GLU A 120 -5.44 23.06 9.64
CA GLU A 120 -5.42 24.44 10.11
C GLU A 120 -4.79 25.39 9.07
N ALA A 121 -3.76 24.94 8.33
CA ALA A 121 -3.14 25.75 7.28
C ALA A 121 -4.07 25.93 6.06
N ILE A 122 -4.87 24.91 5.74
CA ILE A 122 -5.90 25.04 4.70
C ILE A 122 -7.03 25.93 5.23
N ASP A 123 -7.54 25.69 6.44
CA ASP A 123 -8.62 26.48 7.03
C ASP A 123 -8.26 27.98 7.12
N PHE A 124 -7.00 28.31 7.47
CA PHE A 124 -6.53 29.69 7.65
C PHE A 124 -6.39 30.52 6.36
N CYS A 125 -6.14 29.90 5.21
CA CYS A 125 -6.01 30.64 3.94
C CYS A 125 -7.37 30.84 3.24
N ASP A 126 -7.46 31.80 2.30
CA ASP A 126 -8.61 31.87 1.36
C ASP A 126 -8.47 30.85 0.24
N PHE A 127 -7.23 30.50 -0.12
CA PHE A 127 -6.96 29.52 -1.16
C PHE A 127 -5.67 28.73 -0.86
N ALA A 128 -5.75 27.41 -0.98
CA ALA A 128 -4.70 26.44 -0.69
C ALA A 128 -4.18 25.82 -2.00
N LEU A 129 -2.91 26.07 -2.33
CA LEU A 129 -2.31 25.70 -3.59
C LEU A 129 -1.25 24.61 -3.40
N ALA A 130 -1.52 23.41 -3.93
CA ALA A 130 -0.55 22.33 -3.96
C ALA A 130 0.48 22.55 -5.09
N SER A 131 1.75 22.18 -4.84
CA SER A 131 2.88 22.30 -5.79
C SER A 131 3.10 21.07 -6.65
N SER A 132 2.39 19.97 -6.43
CA SER A 132 2.44 18.75 -7.24
C SER A 132 1.14 17.94 -7.13
N PRO A 133 0.89 16.98 -8.06
CA PRO A 133 -0.22 16.04 -7.94
C PRO A 133 -0.15 15.21 -6.66
N TYR A 134 1.05 14.83 -6.21
CA TYR A 134 1.27 14.09 -4.97
C TYR A 134 0.71 14.85 -3.76
N THR A 135 1.13 16.10 -3.57
CA THR A 135 0.65 16.96 -2.49
C THR A 135 -0.86 17.20 -2.59
N TYR A 136 -1.40 17.39 -3.80
CA TYR A 136 -2.83 17.60 -3.99
C TYR A 136 -3.67 16.35 -3.69
N GLN A 137 -3.11 15.15 -3.88
CA GLN A 137 -3.78 13.87 -3.59
C GLN A 137 -3.82 13.50 -2.10
N LEU A 138 -3.15 14.25 -1.22
CA LEU A 138 -3.15 13.95 0.21
C LEU A 138 -4.55 14.06 0.84
N PRO A 139 -4.86 13.25 1.88
CA PRO A 139 -6.16 13.26 2.56
C PRO A 139 -6.61 14.65 3.04
N VAL A 140 -5.67 15.51 3.45
CA VAL A 140 -5.95 16.88 3.91
C VAL A 140 -6.58 17.77 2.82
N PHE A 141 -6.34 17.49 1.54
CA PHE A 141 -7.01 18.14 0.40
C PHE A 141 -8.22 17.34 -0.10
N GLN A 142 -8.11 16.01 -0.15
CA GLN A 142 -9.13 15.16 -0.79
C GLN A 142 -10.35 14.87 0.09
N ASN A 143 -10.21 14.91 1.42
CA ASN A 143 -11.33 14.71 2.35
C ASN A 143 -12.18 15.98 2.58
N LEU A 144 -11.83 17.11 1.96
CA LEU A 144 -12.65 18.32 1.97
C LEU A 144 -13.95 18.09 1.20
N PRO A 145 -15.10 18.62 1.66
CA PRO A 145 -16.34 18.61 0.88
C PRO A 145 -16.10 19.18 -0.51
N GLU A 146 -16.68 18.57 -1.55
CA GLU A 146 -16.32 18.86 -2.94
C GLU A 146 -16.46 20.34 -3.32
N THR A 147 -17.53 20.99 -2.85
CA THR A 147 -17.75 22.44 -3.02
C THR A 147 -16.63 23.27 -2.42
N VAL A 148 -16.24 22.97 -1.17
CA VAL A 148 -15.11 23.62 -0.49
C VAL A 148 -13.80 23.36 -1.22
N ARG A 149 -13.56 22.12 -1.67
CA ARG A 149 -12.34 21.73 -2.40
C ARG A 149 -12.19 22.52 -3.71
N VAL A 150 -13.26 22.65 -4.50
CA VAL A 150 -13.28 23.42 -5.77
C VAL A 150 -13.18 24.93 -5.54
N GLU A 151 -13.78 25.45 -4.46
CA GLU A 151 -13.73 26.88 -4.17
C GLU A 151 -12.41 27.33 -3.56
N LYS A 152 -11.83 26.54 -2.66
CA LYS A 152 -10.71 26.92 -1.78
C LYS A 152 -9.39 26.22 -2.09
N THR A 153 -9.33 25.25 -3.00
CA THR A 153 -8.07 24.53 -3.30
C THR A 153 -7.76 24.46 -4.78
N GLY A 154 -6.49 24.23 -5.11
CA GLY A 154 -6.05 23.96 -6.48
C GLY A 154 -4.60 23.49 -6.54
N MET A 155 -4.08 23.31 -7.76
CA MET A 155 -2.71 22.84 -7.99
C MET A 155 -2.00 23.67 -9.07
N VAL A 156 -0.83 24.19 -8.74
CA VAL A 156 0.12 24.79 -9.69
C VAL A 156 1.51 24.28 -9.34
N TYR A 157 2.17 23.67 -10.32
CA TYR A 157 3.53 23.16 -10.16
C TYR A 157 4.47 24.26 -9.66
N ASP A 158 5.30 23.94 -8.66
CA ASP A 158 6.55 24.70 -8.49
C ASP A 158 7.30 24.72 -9.81
N SER A 159 7.76 25.90 -10.25
CA SER A 159 8.09 26.08 -11.65
C SER A 159 9.44 26.74 -11.87
N THR A 160 10.12 26.25 -12.90
CA THR A 160 11.47 26.62 -13.26
C THR A 160 11.50 27.79 -14.24
N ASP A 161 12.44 28.72 -14.04
CA ASP A 161 12.80 29.70 -15.07
C ASP A 161 13.73 29.06 -16.10
N PHE A 162 13.18 28.51 -17.19
CA PHE A 162 13.96 27.82 -18.22
C PHE A 162 14.94 28.75 -18.98
N ASP A 163 14.87 30.07 -18.81
CA ASP A 163 15.93 31.00 -19.30
C ASP A 163 17.29 30.68 -18.65
N ARG A 164 17.34 30.00 -17.50
CA ARG A 164 18.58 29.44 -16.91
C ARG A 164 19.29 28.46 -17.84
N LEU A 165 18.56 27.85 -18.77
CA LEU A 165 19.04 26.93 -19.81
C LEU A 165 19.04 27.58 -21.21
N ALA A 166 18.91 28.90 -21.31
CA ALA A 166 19.07 29.62 -22.56
C ALA A 166 20.46 29.34 -23.17
N GLY A 167 20.46 28.95 -24.45
CA GLY A 167 21.69 28.55 -25.16
C GLY A 167 22.25 27.18 -24.75
N PHE A 168 21.49 26.33 -24.06
CA PHE A 168 21.90 24.97 -23.72
C PHE A 168 22.30 24.18 -24.97
N ASN A 169 23.52 23.67 -24.98
CA ASN A 169 24.01 22.78 -26.03
C ASN A 169 24.86 21.65 -25.41
N PRO A 170 24.47 20.37 -25.55
CA PRO A 170 25.28 19.24 -25.09
C PRO A 170 26.72 19.30 -25.62
N GLN A 171 27.68 19.15 -24.73
CA GLN A 171 29.11 19.21 -25.01
C GLN A 171 29.69 17.78 -25.04
N PRO A 172 30.59 17.47 -25.98
CA PRO A 172 31.22 16.14 -26.04
C PRO A 172 32.11 15.88 -24.82
N HIS A 173 32.11 14.64 -24.33
CA HIS A 173 32.95 14.16 -23.23
C HIS A 173 33.27 12.66 -23.39
N ASP A 174 34.42 12.24 -22.86
CA ASP A 174 34.95 10.87 -23.02
C ASP A 174 34.40 9.85 -21.98
N THR A 175 33.64 10.33 -20.99
CA THR A 175 33.08 9.54 -19.89
C THR A 175 31.57 9.41 -19.99
N PHE A 176 30.98 8.45 -19.26
CA PHE A 176 29.53 8.34 -19.13
C PHE A 176 29.05 9.07 -17.86
N ASN A 177 28.31 10.16 -18.00
CA ASN A 177 28.14 11.11 -16.91
C ASN A 177 26.74 11.04 -16.29
N VAL A 178 26.68 10.64 -15.02
CA VAL A 178 25.45 10.56 -14.22
C VAL A 178 25.45 11.71 -13.20
N GLY A 179 24.51 12.64 -13.33
CA GLY A 179 24.47 13.84 -12.48
C GLY A 179 23.48 13.74 -11.33
N TYR A 180 23.91 14.23 -10.15
CA TYR A 180 23.04 14.62 -9.05
C TYR A 180 23.20 16.13 -8.80
N ILE A 181 22.11 16.89 -8.85
CA ILE A 181 22.10 18.33 -8.54
C ILE A 181 20.99 18.56 -7.52
N GLY A 182 21.30 19.01 -6.31
CA GLY A 182 20.29 19.20 -5.26
C GLY A 182 20.90 19.46 -3.89
N MET A 183 20.12 19.28 -2.81
CA MET A 183 20.68 19.31 -1.46
C MET A 183 21.53 18.05 -1.25
N VAL A 184 22.78 18.21 -0.82
CA VAL A 184 23.69 17.09 -0.53
C VAL A 184 23.63 16.83 0.97
N SER A 185 22.53 16.27 1.42
CA SER A 185 22.26 15.86 2.82
C SER A 185 21.35 14.63 2.80
N PHE A 186 21.29 13.87 3.90
CA PHE A 186 20.38 12.72 4.01
C PHE A 186 18.91 13.09 4.29
N GLU A 187 18.60 14.39 4.37
CA GLU A 187 17.22 14.93 4.29
C GLU A 187 16.65 14.88 2.84
N LYS A 188 17.52 14.62 1.84
CA LYS A 188 17.18 14.52 0.42
C LYS A 188 17.87 13.36 -0.28
N MET A 189 19.21 13.31 -0.26
CA MET A 189 20.00 12.29 -0.94
C MET A 189 19.88 10.93 -0.24
N HIS A 190 19.77 9.85 -1.01
CA HIS A 190 19.78 8.48 -0.49
C HIS A 190 21.04 8.19 0.36
N PRO A 191 20.93 7.63 1.59
CA PRO A 191 22.09 7.42 2.49
C PRO A 191 23.23 6.60 1.89
N ASN A 192 22.88 5.60 1.08
CA ASN A 192 23.84 4.72 0.40
C ASN A 192 24.33 5.26 -0.96
N TYR A 193 24.16 6.56 -1.26
CA TYR A 193 24.47 7.12 -2.59
C TYR A 193 25.83 6.69 -3.16
N ILE A 194 26.89 6.74 -2.35
CA ILE A 194 28.24 6.35 -2.76
C ILE A 194 28.35 4.83 -2.94
N SER A 195 27.86 4.04 -1.98
CA SER A 195 28.01 2.58 -2.01
C SER A 195 27.13 1.91 -3.08
N MET A 196 25.97 2.46 -3.41
CA MET A 196 25.13 1.97 -4.50
C MET A 196 25.64 2.42 -5.88
N SER A 197 26.10 3.67 -6.02
CA SER A 197 26.68 4.17 -7.27
C SER A 197 28.02 3.50 -7.59
N ALA A 198 28.80 3.13 -6.57
CA ALA A 198 30.01 2.33 -6.71
C ALA A 198 29.75 0.94 -7.35
N LYS A 199 28.57 0.33 -7.10
CA LYS A 199 28.19 -0.99 -7.66
C LYS A 199 27.89 -0.94 -9.16
N ILE A 200 27.75 0.23 -9.79
CA ILE A 200 27.42 0.35 -11.22
C ILE A 200 28.63 -0.04 -12.07
N GLU A 201 28.45 -0.98 -13.00
CA GLU A 201 29.51 -1.68 -13.75
C GLU A 201 29.73 -1.09 -15.14
N ILE A 202 29.97 0.22 -15.20
CA ILE A 202 30.24 0.97 -16.45
C ILE A 202 31.70 1.44 -16.44
N PRO A 203 32.56 1.01 -17.39
CA PRO A 203 34.01 1.27 -17.34
C PRO A 203 34.42 2.75 -17.29
N THR A 204 33.63 3.64 -17.89
CA THR A 204 33.94 5.09 -18.00
C THR A 204 32.98 5.98 -17.22
N VAL A 205 32.22 5.45 -16.26
CA VAL A 205 31.20 6.25 -15.54
C VAL A 205 31.80 7.26 -14.57
N ARG A 206 31.24 8.47 -14.59
CA ARG A 206 31.46 9.52 -13.59
C ARG A 206 30.15 10.01 -12.97
N PHE A 207 30.17 10.17 -11.66
CA PHE A 207 29.08 10.72 -10.88
C PHE A 207 29.40 12.18 -10.53
N ILE A 208 28.67 13.13 -11.14
CA ILE A 208 28.87 14.56 -10.96
C ILE A 208 27.87 15.05 -9.91
N VAL A 209 28.36 15.44 -8.74
CA VAL A 209 27.56 15.78 -7.56
C VAL A 209 27.65 17.28 -7.28
N CYS A 210 26.53 17.98 -7.43
CA CYS A 210 26.41 19.42 -7.21
C CYS A 210 25.43 19.71 -6.08
N GLY A 211 25.82 20.60 -5.18
CA GLY A 211 25.06 21.05 -4.01
C GLY A 211 25.90 21.23 -2.76
N ASN A 212 25.37 21.99 -1.79
CA ASN A 212 25.98 22.17 -0.48
C ASN A 212 25.53 21.07 0.50
N GLY A 213 26.38 20.80 1.50
CA GLY A 213 26.10 19.90 2.61
C GLY A 213 27.25 18.95 2.91
N ILE A 214 26.98 17.65 3.01
CA ILE A 214 27.91 16.60 3.51
C ILE A 214 28.98 16.14 2.50
N GLN A 215 29.30 16.96 1.49
CA GLN A 215 30.22 16.61 0.39
C GLN A 215 31.58 16.03 0.85
N GLN A 216 32.19 16.57 1.90
CA GLN A 216 33.47 16.07 2.45
C GLN A 216 33.33 14.64 3.01
N TYR A 217 32.20 14.32 3.62
CA TYR A 217 31.91 12.99 4.15
C TYR A 217 31.67 11.97 3.02
N LEU A 218 30.98 12.39 1.95
CA LEU A 218 30.80 11.55 0.76
C LEU A 218 32.12 11.29 0.02
N GLN A 219 32.99 12.30 -0.08
CA GLN A 219 34.34 12.13 -0.62
C GLN A 219 35.15 11.11 0.20
N GLN A 220 35.17 11.23 1.53
CA GLN A 220 35.83 10.25 2.40
C GLN A 220 35.25 8.83 2.28
N GLN A 221 33.94 8.68 2.02
CA GLN A 221 33.36 7.37 1.71
C GLN A 221 33.86 6.81 0.37
N ALA A 222 33.94 7.64 -0.67
CA ALA A 222 34.42 7.23 -1.98
C ALA A 222 35.92 6.86 -1.96
N GLU A 223 36.72 7.58 -1.16
CA GLU A 223 38.12 7.26 -0.87
C GLU A 223 38.27 5.90 -0.16
N LYS A 224 37.49 5.65 0.89
CA LYS A 224 37.49 4.37 1.63
C LYS A 224 37.09 3.16 0.77
N LEU A 225 36.20 3.36 -0.21
CA LEU A 225 35.78 2.34 -1.16
C LEU A 225 36.69 2.22 -2.39
N GLY A 226 37.76 3.03 -2.49
CA GLY A 226 38.69 3.01 -3.64
C GLY A 226 38.11 3.52 -4.96
N VAL A 227 36.96 4.22 -4.92
CA VAL A 227 36.21 4.68 -6.10
C VAL A 227 36.20 6.21 -6.26
N ALA A 228 36.98 6.95 -5.48
CA ALA A 228 37.03 8.42 -5.52
C ALA A 228 37.23 9.01 -6.93
N SER A 229 37.99 8.34 -7.80
CA SER A 229 38.21 8.75 -9.21
C SER A 229 36.95 8.74 -10.09
N ARG A 230 35.86 8.10 -9.64
CA ARG A 230 34.55 8.06 -10.29
C ARG A 230 33.59 9.16 -9.83
N PHE A 231 33.93 9.95 -8.81
CA PHE A 231 33.06 11.00 -8.26
C PHE A 231 33.68 12.38 -8.42
N GLU A 232 32.87 13.35 -8.83
CA GLU A 232 33.26 14.75 -8.95
C GLU A 232 32.31 15.63 -8.12
N PHE A 233 32.77 16.13 -6.97
CA PHE A 233 32.00 17.01 -6.10
C PHE A 233 32.27 18.48 -6.46
N ARG A 234 31.25 19.21 -6.91
CA ARG A 234 31.37 20.62 -7.36
C ARG A 234 30.89 21.66 -6.35
N GLY A 235 30.29 21.23 -5.23
CA GLY A 235 29.62 22.14 -4.30
C GLY A 235 28.42 22.84 -4.93
N TYR A 236 27.99 23.98 -4.39
CA TYR A 236 26.93 24.80 -5.00
C TYR A 236 27.33 25.31 -6.40
N VAL A 237 26.43 25.12 -7.38
CA VAL A 237 26.60 25.60 -8.75
C VAL A 237 25.40 26.45 -9.16
N GLU A 238 25.62 27.74 -9.38
CA GLU A 238 24.59 28.64 -9.91
C GLU A 238 24.31 28.37 -11.40
N ASN A 239 25.38 28.23 -12.19
CA ASN A 239 25.32 27.94 -13.62
C ASN A 239 25.10 26.44 -13.86
N ILE A 240 23.91 25.97 -13.50
CA ILE A 240 23.46 24.58 -13.73
C ILE A 240 23.61 24.13 -15.18
N ARG A 241 23.52 25.05 -16.16
CA ARG A 241 23.57 24.75 -17.58
C ARG A 241 24.87 24.04 -17.93
N SER A 242 26.01 24.54 -17.44
CA SER A 242 27.32 23.94 -17.68
C SER A 242 27.54 22.59 -16.99
N VAL A 243 26.65 22.19 -16.07
CA VAL A 243 26.63 20.82 -15.53
C VAL A 243 25.76 19.93 -16.40
N LEU A 244 24.52 20.35 -16.69
CA LEU A 244 23.59 19.59 -17.52
C LEU A 244 24.13 19.35 -18.94
N GLU A 245 24.87 20.30 -19.50
CA GLU A 245 25.49 20.20 -20.83
C GLU A 245 26.49 19.03 -20.97
N ILE A 246 26.92 18.41 -19.87
CA ILE A 246 27.84 17.26 -19.87
C ILE A 246 27.25 16.02 -19.18
N LEU A 247 25.93 15.87 -19.09
CA LEU A 247 25.28 14.67 -18.51
C LEU A 247 24.64 13.78 -19.58
N ASP A 248 24.76 12.47 -19.39
CA ASP A 248 23.98 11.46 -20.11
C ASP A 248 22.65 11.15 -19.40
N ILE A 249 22.67 11.12 -18.06
CA ILE A 249 21.55 10.70 -17.20
C ILE A 249 21.50 11.60 -15.96
N PHE A 250 20.29 11.91 -15.49
CA PHE A 250 20.08 12.56 -14.20
C PHE A 250 19.76 11.51 -13.13
N GLY A 251 20.81 11.00 -12.48
CA GLY A 251 20.71 10.02 -11.40
C GLY A 251 20.34 10.71 -10.09
N TYR A 252 19.05 10.78 -9.79
CA TYR A 252 18.51 11.56 -8.68
C TYR A 252 17.77 10.69 -7.65
N PRO A 253 18.50 9.81 -6.93
CA PRO A 253 17.93 8.93 -5.91
C PRO A 253 17.74 9.69 -4.60
N LEU A 254 16.49 10.06 -4.33
CA LEU A 254 16.11 10.61 -3.05
C LEU A 254 15.98 9.50 -1.98
N CYS A 255 16.17 9.85 -0.71
CA CYS A 255 15.86 8.98 0.42
C CYS A 255 14.35 8.79 0.60
N GLU A 256 13.91 7.77 1.35
CA GLU A 256 12.48 7.55 1.59
C GLU A 256 11.86 8.66 2.45
N ASP A 257 12.54 9.06 3.53
CA ASP A 257 12.10 10.12 4.45
C ASP A 257 12.52 11.50 3.93
N ASN A 258 11.84 11.96 2.87
CA ASN A 258 12.11 13.22 2.18
C ASN A 258 10.84 14.05 1.95
N TYR A 259 11.01 15.36 1.78
CA TYR A 259 9.91 16.33 1.58
C TYR A 259 9.74 16.77 0.11
N SER A 260 10.17 15.98 -0.88
CA SER A 260 10.06 16.36 -2.30
C SER A 260 8.62 16.55 -2.76
N THR A 261 8.43 17.61 -3.55
CA THR A 261 7.21 17.88 -4.29
C THR A 261 7.61 17.96 -5.77
N ALA A 262 7.41 19.09 -6.44
CA ALA A 262 7.95 19.34 -7.77
C ALA A 262 9.39 19.90 -7.70
N GLU A 263 10.38 19.03 -7.88
CA GLU A 263 11.81 19.37 -7.79
C GLU A 263 12.27 20.15 -9.03
N LEU A 264 12.57 21.46 -8.89
CA LEU A 264 12.96 22.32 -10.03
C LEU A 264 14.12 21.77 -10.86
N VAL A 265 15.16 21.26 -10.21
CA VAL A 265 16.35 20.65 -10.86
C VAL A 265 16.02 19.42 -11.72
N LEU A 266 14.96 18.68 -11.37
CA LEU A 266 14.45 17.58 -12.17
C LEU A 266 13.71 18.10 -13.41
N GLN A 267 12.98 19.22 -13.30
CA GLN A 267 12.37 19.90 -14.44
C GLN A 267 13.43 20.49 -15.38
N GLU A 268 14.51 21.06 -14.83
CA GLU A 268 15.68 21.55 -15.58
C GLU A 268 16.34 20.40 -16.36
N ALA A 269 16.56 19.24 -15.73
CA ALA A 269 17.10 18.05 -16.40
C ALA A 269 16.16 17.51 -17.49
N LEU A 270 14.85 17.41 -17.21
CA LEU A 270 13.86 17.00 -18.20
C LEU A 270 13.83 17.96 -19.40
N PHE A 271 13.81 19.29 -19.19
CA PHE A 271 13.85 20.30 -20.25
C PHE A 271 15.16 20.27 -21.06
N ALA A 272 16.28 20.05 -20.38
CA ALA A 272 17.56 19.79 -21.01
C ALA A 272 17.56 18.49 -21.85
N GLY A 273 16.54 17.63 -21.73
CA GLY A 273 16.43 16.37 -22.45
C GLY A 273 17.36 15.30 -21.89
N ILE A 274 17.59 15.30 -20.59
CA ILE A 274 18.44 14.34 -19.89
C ILE A 274 17.51 13.38 -19.14
N PRO A 275 17.43 12.09 -19.53
CA PRO A 275 16.54 11.13 -18.87
C PRO A 275 16.89 10.98 -17.38
N PRO A 276 15.92 11.15 -16.47
CA PRO A 276 16.14 10.93 -15.05
C PRO A 276 15.94 9.46 -14.66
N VAL A 277 16.68 9.03 -13.64
CA VAL A 277 16.45 7.78 -12.90
C VAL A 277 16.24 8.17 -11.44
N ILE A 278 15.02 7.99 -10.94
CA ILE A 278 14.58 8.45 -9.61
C ILE A 278 13.96 7.32 -8.80
N PHE A 279 14.00 7.41 -7.48
CA PHE A 279 13.23 6.51 -6.62
C PHE A 279 11.75 6.92 -6.53
N ALA A 280 10.88 5.94 -6.30
CA ALA A 280 9.43 6.11 -6.13
C ALA A 280 9.01 6.74 -4.77
N TYR A 281 9.68 7.82 -4.35
CA TYR A 281 9.45 8.49 -3.06
C TYR A 281 9.06 9.96 -3.24
N GLY A 282 8.11 10.43 -2.42
CA GLY A 282 7.60 11.81 -2.44
C GLY A 282 7.00 12.23 -3.78
N GLY A 283 6.90 13.54 -4.03
CA GLY A 283 6.34 14.11 -5.25
C GLY A 283 7.23 14.04 -6.48
N ALA A 284 8.53 13.71 -6.32
CA ALA A 284 9.45 13.54 -7.44
C ALA A 284 8.93 12.49 -8.46
N GLN A 285 8.30 11.42 -7.99
CA GLN A 285 7.71 10.38 -8.83
C GLN A 285 6.60 10.90 -9.76
N CYS A 286 5.88 11.96 -9.38
CA CYS A 286 4.84 12.57 -10.22
C CYS A 286 5.40 13.50 -11.29
N SER A 287 6.72 13.78 -11.27
CA SER A 287 7.39 14.62 -12.27
C SER A 287 7.96 13.82 -13.46
N VAL A 288 7.97 12.49 -13.37
CA VAL A 288 8.52 11.58 -14.40
C VAL A 288 7.43 10.59 -14.81
N ILE A 289 7.24 10.42 -16.12
CA ILE A 289 6.38 9.36 -16.66
C ILE A 289 7.28 8.16 -16.90
N ASP A 290 7.13 7.13 -16.08
CA ASP A 290 7.96 5.93 -16.12
C ASP A 290 7.96 5.28 -17.51
N ASN A 291 9.15 4.87 -17.97
CA ASN A 291 9.43 4.35 -19.31
C ASN A 291 9.01 5.29 -20.48
N TYR A 292 8.68 6.56 -20.21
CA TYR A 292 8.33 7.54 -21.25
C TYR A 292 9.21 8.80 -21.23
N THR A 293 9.45 9.41 -20.07
CA THR A 293 10.41 10.52 -19.91
C THR A 293 11.67 10.14 -19.11
N GLY A 294 11.60 9.07 -18.32
CA GLY A 294 12.70 8.55 -17.50
C GLY A 294 12.30 7.22 -16.84
N PHE A 295 13.02 6.82 -15.79
CA PHE A 295 12.71 5.62 -14.99
C PHE A 295 12.40 5.94 -13.53
N VAL A 296 11.40 5.27 -12.98
CA VAL A 296 10.99 5.33 -11.57
C VAL A 296 11.24 3.98 -10.90
N VAL A 297 12.29 3.91 -10.08
CA VAL A 297 12.81 2.67 -9.46
C VAL A 297 12.41 2.52 -7.99
N ARG A 298 12.42 1.29 -7.47
CA ARG A 298 12.05 0.96 -6.08
C ARG A 298 13.16 0.36 -5.23
N SER A 299 14.35 0.14 -5.81
CA SER A 299 15.49 -0.44 -5.08
C SER A 299 16.86 0.03 -5.60
N GLU A 300 17.90 -0.09 -4.78
CA GLU A 300 19.30 0.14 -5.21
C GLU A 300 19.69 -0.73 -6.42
N LEU A 301 19.11 -1.92 -6.55
CA LEU A 301 19.36 -2.84 -7.64
C LEU A 301 18.73 -2.34 -8.94
N GLU A 302 17.47 -1.91 -8.90
CA GLU A 302 16.81 -1.29 -10.05
C GLU A 302 17.50 0.03 -10.46
N TYR A 303 17.98 0.83 -9.50
CA TYR A 303 18.77 2.04 -9.78
C TYR A 303 20.06 1.72 -10.55
N LYS A 304 20.80 0.67 -10.15
CA LYS A 304 21.95 0.14 -10.91
C LYS A 304 21.53 -0.29 -12.32
N GLN A 305 20.51 -1.14 -12.40
CA GLN A 305 20.05 -1.76 -13.65
C GLN A 305 19.53 -0.72 -14.66
N ALA A 306 18.81 0.31 -14.22
CA ALA A 306 18.29 1.36 -15.09
C ALA A 306 19.43 2.22 -15.69
N ILE A 307 20.46 2.56 -14.90
CA ILE A 307 21.62 3.31 -15.38
C ILE A 307 22.46 2.47 -16.36
N GLU A 308 22.68 1.19 -16.06
CA GLU A 308 23.38 0.26 -16.96
C GLU A 308 22.59 0.00 -18.25
N PHE A 309 21.27 -0.15 -18.16
CA PHE A 309 20.39 -0.28 -19.31
C PHE A 309 20.50 0.96 -20.23
N LEU A 310 20.40 2.17 -19.68
CA LEU A 310 20.51 3.41 -20.45
C LEU A 310 21.91 3.67 -21.02
N TYR A 311 22.96 3.12 -20.40
CA TYR A 311 24.30 3.08 -20.97
C TYR A 311 24.37 2.19 -22.21
N HIS A 312 23.87 0.95 -22.09
CA HIS A 312 23.90 -0.04 -23.17
C HIS A 312 22.90 0.23 -24.31
N HIS A 313 21.85 1.03 -24.08
CA HIS A 313 20.78 1.31 -25.05
C HIS A 313 20.69 2.82 -25.38
N PRO A 314 21.66 3.39 -26.11
CA PRO A 314 21.71 4.83 -26.41
C PRO A 314 20.49 5.33 -27.21
N ALA A 315 19.95 4.51 -28.14
CA ALA A 315 18.74 4.86 -28.89
C ALA A 315 17.51 5.03 -27.99
N GLU A 316 17.46 4.29 -26.87
CA GLU A 316 16.39 4.40 -25.88
C GLU A 316 16.61 5.59 -24.95
N ARG A 317 17.86 5.86 -24.56
CA ARG A 317 18.26 7.09 -23.87
C ARG A 317 17.85 8.33 -24.68
N GLU A 318 18.09 8.33 -25.99
CA GLU A 318 17.62 9.38 -26.91
C GLU A 318 16.09 9.49 -27.03
N ARG A 319 15.36 8.36 -27.01
CA ARG A 319 13.89 8.36 -27.05
C ARG A 319 13.33 9.05 -25.81
N LEU A 320 13.78 8.64 -24.64
CA LEU A 320 13.40 9.25 -23.36
C LEU A 320 13.81 10.73 -23.31
N ALA A 321 15.00 11.08 -23.81
CA ALA A 321 15.51 12.45 -23.88
C ALA A 321 14.59 13.39 -24.67
N ARG A 322 14.14 12.97 -25.87
CA ARG A 322 13.21 13.74 -26.70
C ARG A 322 11.86 13.94 -25.98
N ASN A 323 11.32 12.86 -25.39
CA ASN A 323 10.06 12.89 -24.67
C ASN A 323 10.12 13.77 -23.40
N ALA A 324 11.20 13.67 -22.63
CA ALA A 324 11.45 14.47 -21.43
C ALA A 324 11.47 15.97 -21.72
N ARG A 325 12.20 16.36 -22.77
CA ARG A 325 12.32 17.77 -23.20
C ARG A 325 10.96 18.35 -23.59
N GLU A 326 10.20 17.59 -24.35
CA GLU A 326 8.88 18.03 -24.81
C GLU A 326 7.90 18.12 -23.63
N TYR A 327 7.83 17.09 -22.80
CA TYR A 327 7.02 17.07 -21.58
C TYR A 327 7.34 18.24 -20.63
N ALA A 328 8.61 18.56 -20.40
CA ALA A 328 8.98 19.64 -19.48
C ALA A 328 8.62 21.04 -19.99
N ARG A 329 8.76 21.30 -21.30
CA ARG A 329 8.28 22.54 -21.94
C ARG A 329 6.79 22.73 -21.76
N GLN A 330 6.05 21.63 -21.92
CA GLN A 330 4.60 21.61 -21.82
C GLN A 330 4.13 21.82 -20.37
N ILE A 331 4.77 21.18 -19.37
CA ILE A 331 4.22 21.09 -18.02
C ILE A 331 4.81 22.08 -16.99
N PHE A 332 6.12 22.35 -17.00
CA PHE A 332 6.82 22.91 -15.82
C PHE A 332 7.33 24.36 -15.93
N GLY A 333 7.13 25.04 -17.06
CA GLY A 333 7.66 26.38 -17.27
C GLY A 333 7.03 27.43 -16.34
N ALA A 334 7.83 28.35 -15.81
CA ALA A 334 7.31 29.43 -14.95
C ALA A 334 6.29 30.36 -15.63
N GLU A 335 6.31 30.47 -16.97
CA GLU A 335 5.26 31.14 -17.75
C GLU A 335 3.90 30.42 -17.62
N ASN A 336 3.92 29.09 -17.63
CA ASN A 336 2.74 28.25 -17.53
C ASN A 336 2.12 28.33 -16.12
N ALA A 337 2.96 28.33 -15.08
CA ALA A 337 2.48 28.61 -13.71
C ALA A 337 1.99 30.06 -13.53
N ALA A 338 2.61 31.04 -14.18
CA ALA A 338 2.16 32.43 -14.15
C ALA A 338 0.73 32.59 -14.69
N LYS A 339 0.42 31.99 -15.84
CA LYS A 339 -0.93 32.00 -16.45
C LYS A 339 -2.00 31.36 -15.55
N LYS A 340 -1.66 30.30 -14.81
CA LYS A 340 -2.56 29.71 -13.79
C LYS A 340 -2.74 30.59 -12.57
N LEU A 341 -1.63 31.12 -12.03
CA LEU A 341 -1.63 31.97 -10.84
C LEU A 341 -2.41 33.26 -11.07
N GLU A 342 -2.31 33.87 -12.24
CA GLU A 342 -3.10 35.06 -12.60
C GLU A 342 -4.61 34.82 -12.41
N LYS A 343 -5.15 33.71 -12.91
CA LYS A 343 -6.58 33.36 -12.75
C LYS A 343 -6.98 33.23 -11.28
N ILE A 344 -6.12 32.60 -10.47
CA ILE A 344 -6.34 32.45 -9.02
C ILE A 344 -6.28 33.81 -8.32
N TYR A 345 -5.36 34.70 -8.73
CA TYR A 345 -5.28 36.05 -8.20
C TYR A 345 -6.55 36.84 -8.55
N GLN A 346 -7.01 36.81 -9.80
CA GLN A 346 -8.26 37.48 -10.21
C GLN A 346 -9.48 36.94 -9.43
N LYS A 347 -9.58 35.62 -9.20
CA LYS A 347 -10.62 35.03 -8.34
C LYS A 347 -10.57 35.63 -6.93
N LEU A 348 -9.39 35.67 -6.31
CA LEU A 348 -9.20 36.18 -4.95
C LEU A 348 -9.46 37.69 -4.85
N LEU A 349 -9.04 38.50 -5.82
CA LEU A 349 -9.24 39.96 -5.83
C LEU A 349 -10.72 40.36 -5.76
N ASN A 350 -11.62 39.52 -6.27
CA ASN A 350 -13.07 39.71 -6.18
C ASN A 350 -13.65 39.41 -4.78
N ALA A 351 -12.94 38.69 -3.91
CA ALA A 351 -13.34 38.46 -2.53
C ALA A 351 -13.04 39.67 -1.63
N PRO A 352 -13.76 39.87 -0.52
CA PRO A 352 -13.38 40.87 0.48
C PRO A 352 -12.09 40.44 1.23
N LYS A 353 -11.27 41.42 1.62
CA LYS A 353 -10.19 41.20 2.61
C LYS A 353 -10.83 40.79 3.95
N GLN A 354 -10.29 39.77 4.62
CA GLN A 354 -10.81 39.27 5.90
C GLN A 354 -9.74 39.31 6.99
N SER A 355 -10.17 39.58 8.24
CA SER A 355 -9.35 39.41 9.44
C SER A 355 -9.32 37.93 9.83
N ARG A 356 -8.17 37.40 10.25
CA ARG A 356 -8.00 36.00 10.66
C ARG A 356 -7.14 35.92 11.90
N HIS A 357 -7.35 34.87 12.69
CA HIS A 357 -6.53 34.52 13.83
C HIS A 357 -6.16 33.05 13.69
N TRP A 358 -4.90 32.70 13.93
CA TRP A 358 -4.44 31.33 13.77
C TRP A 358 -4.92 30.48 14.95
N GLY A 359 -5.70 29.43 14.66
CA GLY A 359 -6.36 28.58 15.66
C GLY A 359 -7.84 28.35 15.35
N ILE A 360 -8.56 27.75 16.31
CA ILE A 360 -9.92 27.23 16.11
C ILE A 360 -10.95 28.38 15.95
N PRO A 361 -11.74 28.42 14.87
CA PRO A 361 -12.81 29.40 14.67
C PRO A 361 -13.96 29.25 15.68
N ARG A 362 -14.65 30.35 16.03
CA ARG A 362 -15.89 30.28 16.81
C ARG A 362 -17.03 29.64 15.99
N GLY A 363 -17.34 28.37 16.26
CA GLY A 363 -18.58 27.74 15.78
C GLY A 363 -18.55 26.24 15.50
N SER A 364 -17.38 25.58 15.53
CA SER A 364 -17.25 24.14 15.25
C SER A 364 -17.72 23.27 16.43
N SER A 365 -18.47 22.22 16.11
CA SER A 365 -18.99 21.23 17.07
C SER A 365 -17.88 20.50 17.83
N LEU A 366 -18.10 20.17 19.11
CA LEU A 366 -17.22 19.32 19.92
C LEU A 366 -17.06 17.88 19.37
N LEU A 367 -17.90 17.47 18.42
CA LEU A 367 -17.85 16.15 17.79
C LEU A 367 -17.03 16.12 16.48
N GLU A 368 -16.52 17.26 16.01
CA GLU A 368 -15.75 17.38 14.76
C GLU A 368 -14.35 17.96 14.96
N GLN A 369 -13.91 18.13 16.22
CA GLN A 369 -12.59 18.69 16.53
C GLN A 369 -11.63 17.58 17.00
N PRO A 370 -10.38 17.51 16.48
CA PRO A 370 -9.32 16.84 17.21
C PRO A 370 -9.11 17.57 18.55
N LEU A 371 -8.81 16.81 19.62
CA LEU A 371 -8.50 17.35 20.95
C LEU A 371 -7.50 18.50 20.82
N SER A 372 -7.88 19.70 21.29
CA SER A 372 -6.94 20.82 21.32
C SER A 372 -5.81 20.49 22.28
N LEU A 373 -4.59 20.93 22.00
CA LEU A 373 -3.52 20.98 22.99
C LEU A 373 -4.00 21.62 24.30
N ASN A 374 -4.85 22.66 24.22
CA ASN A 374 -5.41 23.32 25.39
C ASN A 374 -6.33 22.42 26.24
N ASP A 375 -6.93 21.37 25.66
CA ASP A 375 -7.79 20.41 26.36
C ASP A 375 -6.97 19.34 27.11
N VAL A 376 -5.71 19.14 26.73
CA VAL A 376 -4.79 18.14 27.30
C VAL A 376 -3.73 18.78 28.21
N SER A 377 -3.28 19.99 27.89
CA SER A 377 -2.15 20.65 28.57
C SER A 377 -2.58 21.89 29.38
N GLY A 378 -3.01 21.68 30.62
CA GLY A 378 -3.33 22.77 31.56
C GLY A 378 -2.14 23.65 31.99
N GLY A 379 -0.94 23.43 31.45
CA GLY A 379 0.31 24.09 31.85
C GLY A 379 1.17 24.71 30.73
N LEU A 380 0.82 24.59 29.44
CA LEU A 380 1.71 25.02 28.34
C LEU A 380 1.78 26.54 28.09
N HIS A 381 1.07 27.38 28.85
CA HIS A 381 1.11 28.84 28.68
C HIS A 381 2.51 29.46 28.82
N GLN A 382 3.47 28.76 29.42
CA GLN A 382 4.86 29.21 29.58
C GLN A 382 5.78 28.86 28.39
N TYR A 383 5.44 27.85 27.58
CA TYR A 383 6.35 27.25 26.58
C TYR A 383 5.71 27.22 25.19
N ALA A 384 5.76 28.37 24.51
CA ALA A 384 5.09 28.56 23.22
C ALA A 384 5.70 27.72 22.08
N GLY A 385 7.03 27.54 22.06
CA GLY A 385 7.73 26.92 20.94
C GLY A 385 7.48 25.42 20.80
N SER A 386 7.51 24.71 21.93
CA SER A 386 7.18 23.27 22.01
C SER A 386 5.74 23.01 21.60
N ARG A 387 4.79 23.84 22.06
CA ARG A 387 3.40 23.82 21.60
C ARG A 387 3.30 24.02 20.08
N TYR A 388 3.98 25.02 19.53
CA TYR A 388 3.92 25.32 18.09
C TYR A 388 4.58 24.25 17.21
N LEU A 389 5.58 23.52 17.72
CA LEU A 389 6.12 22.34 17.03
C LEU A 389 5.05 21.24 16.96
N ILE A 390 4.34 20.96 18.05
CA ILE A 390 3.27 19.94 18.07
C ILE A 390 2.12 20.33 17.13
N GLU A 391 1.65 21.58 17.19
CA GLU A 391 0.61 22.10 16.27
C GLU A 391 1.05 22.01 14.80
N ALA A 392 2.34 22.21 14.52
CA ALA A 392 2.89 22.13 13.17
C ALA A 392 3.06 20.69 12.65
N LEU A 393 3.26 19.72 13.56
CA LEU A 393 3.35 18.29 13.26
C LEU A 393 1.98 17.60 13.15
N GLY A 394 0.92 18.22 13.68
CA GLY A 394 -0.45 17.69 13.64
C GLY A 394 -0.57 16.30 14.26
N GLU A 395 -1.23 15.38 13.54
CA GLU A 395 -1.45 14.00 14.00
C GLU A 395 -0.16 13.18 14.19
N THR A 396 0.99 13.65 13.70
CA THR A 396 2.29 12.94 13.81
C THR A 396 3.07 13.26 15.10
N ALA A 397 2.44 13.95 16.06
CA ALA A 397 3.07 14.46 17.27
C ALA A 397 2.79 13.74 18.63
N PRO A 398 2.17 12.54 18.73
CA PRO A 398 1.74 12.00 20.03
C PRO A 398 2.87 11.83 21.04
N GLN A 399 4.08 11.46 20.61
CA GLN A 399 5.27 11.34 21.45
C GLN A 399 5.64 12.66 22.16
N PHE A 400 5.47 13.81 21.50
CA PHE A 400 5.74 15.11 22.10
C PHE A 400 4.66 15.48 23.12
N LEU A 401 3.39 15.14 22.85
CA LEU A 401 2.28 15.29 23.79
C LEU A 401 2.45 14.42 25.05
N THR A 402 2.85 13.15 24.88
CA THR A 402 3.14 12.23 25.99
C THR A 402 4.31 12.73 26.83
N SER A 403 5.41 13.17 26.21
CA SER A 403 6.57 13.71 26.92
C SER A 403 6.19 14.94 27.78
N ILE A 404 5.24 15.78 27.36
CA ILE A 404 4.77 16.93 28.18
C ILE A 404 3.80 16.49 29.28
N ASN A 405 2.77 15.72 28.94
CA ASN A 405 1.57 15.60 29.78
C ASN A 405 1.45 14.29 30.57
N SER A 406 2.31 13.29 30.31
CA SER A 406 2.23 12.02 31.04
C SER A 406 2.95 12.08 32.39
N ASP A 407 2.27 11.65 33.45
CA ASP A 407 2.88 11.33 34.74
C ASP A 407 3.43 9.89 34.79
N ASN A 408 3.27 9.11 33.71
CA ASN A 408 3.55 7.69 33.71
C ASN A 408 4.93 7.37 33.15
N LEU A 409 5.75 6.65 33.94
CA LEU A 409 7.19 6.58 33.70
C LEU A 409 7.57 5.81 32.44
N GLU A 410 6.89 4.71 32.10
CA GLU A 410 7.21 3.95 30.88
C GLU A 410 6.79 4.73 29.62
N GLU A 411 5.61 5.34 29.64
CA GLU A 411 5.07 6.26 28.62
C GLU A 411 6.05 7.42 28.36
N LEU A 412 6.58 8.02 29.43
CA LEU A 412 7.60 9.06 29.36
C LEU A 412 8.92 8.55 28.78
N PHE A 413 9.42 7.39 29.23
CA PHE A 413 10.67 6.82 28.70
C PHE A 413 10.56 6.38 27.24
N GLU A 414 9.41 5.83 26.83
CA GLU A 414 9.14 5.42 25.46
C GLU A 414 8.93 6.62 24.53
N SER A 415 8.19 7.65 24.97
CA SER A 415 8.05 8.89 24.19
C SER A 415 9.37 9.66 24.09
N ASP A 416 10.15 9.78 25.16
CA ASP A 416 11.50 10.35 25.12
C ASP A 416 12.43 9.52 24.19
N ARG A 417 12.29 8.19 24.14
CA ARG A 417 13.03 7.31 23.21
C ARG A 417 12.63 7.58 21.75
N GLN A 418 11.34 7.66 21.45
CA GLN A 418 10.83 7.99 20.10
C GLN A 418 11.31 9.39 19.65
N ILE A 419 11.33 10.36 20.56
CA ILE A 419 11.89 11.69 20.29
C ILE A 419 13.41 11.61 20.04
N ALA A 420 14.15 10.86 20.85
CA ALA A 420 15.60 10.65 20.67
C ALA A 420 15.96 9.97 19.33
N GLU A 421 15.10 9.05 18.87
CA GLU A 421 15.22 8.31 17.60
C GLU A 421 14.64 9.05 16.38
N SER A 422 14.23 10.32 16.53
CA SER A 422 13.74 11.16 15.42
C SER A 422 14.66 11.14 14.20
N SER A 423 14.06 11.08 13.01
CA SER A 423 14.77 11.01 11.73
C SER A 423 15.66 12.24 11.48
N ASP A 424 16.57 12.12 10.50
CA ASP A 424 17.42 13.24 10.07
C ASP A 424 16.60 14.46 9.64
N LEU A 425 15.42 14.26 9.06
CA LEU A 425 14.50 15.30 8.65
C LEU A 425 13.77 15.96 9.84
N LEU A 426 13.16 15.19 10.74
CA LEU A 426 12.46 15.69 11.93
C LEU A 426 13.39 16.38 12.94
N SER A 427 14.68 16.03 12.93
CA SER A 427 15.71 16.63 13.79
C SER A 427 16.55 17.71 13.10
N SER A 428 16.18 18.13 11.89
CA SER A 428 16.91 19.11 11.08
C SER A 428 17.09 20.46 11.79
N ILE A 429 18.18 21.16 11.43
CA ILE A 429 18.61 22.43 12.06
C ILE A 429 17.96 23.65 11.38
N GLY A 430 17.48 23.52 10.14
CA GLY A 430 16.83 24.59 9.36
C GLY A 430 15.55 24.19 8.62
N SER A 431 15.25 22.89 8.51
CA SER A 431 14.14 22.35 7.72
C SER A 431 12.90 22.08 8.58
N GLY A 432 12.63 22.95 9.56
CA GLY A 432 11.45 22.86 10.45
C GLY A 432 11.56 21.86 11.61
N GLY A 433 12.69 21.17 11.77
CA GLY A 433 12.85 20.13 12.79
C GLY A 433 12.98 20.64 14.24
N ILE A 434 13.08 19.69 15.18
CA ILE A 434 13.23 19.94 16.63
C ILE A 434 14.35 20.93 16.93
N LEU A 435 15.52 20.74 16.31
CA LEU A 435 16.69 21.61 16.51
C LEU A 435 16.47 23.01 15.92
N HIS A 436 15.67 23.13 14.86
CA HIS A 436 15.30 24.43 14.28
C HIS A 436 14.37 25.20 15.22
N TYR A 437 13.29 24.56 15.69
CA TYR A 437 12.39 25.15 16.69
C TYR A 437 13.10 25.53 17.97
N ARG A 438 14.01 24.68 18.49
CA ARG A 438 14.87 25.02 19.64
C ARG A 438 15.72 26.26 19.39
N ASN A 439 16.31 26.41 18.19
CA ASN A 439 17.18 27.54 17.89
C ASN A 439 16.40 28.87 17.82
N TYR A 440 15.14 28.81 17.38
CA TYR A 440 14.26 29.96 17.31
C TYR A 440 13.66 30.33 18.68
N TYR A 441 13.08 29.34 19.39
CA TYR A 441 12.54 29.49 20.75
C TYR A 441 13.59 29.06 21.78
N ASP A 442 14.69 29.82 21.86
CA ASP A 442 15.88 29.49 22.65
C ASP A 442 15.62 29.33 24.17
N LYS A 443 14.51 29.87 24.67
CA LYS A 443 14.06 29.80 26.08
C LYS A 443 13.00 28.74 26.37
N ASP A 444 12.62 27.91 25.39
CA ASP A 444 11.65 26.84 25.59
C ASP A 444 12.31 25.60 26.20
N ALA A 445 11.94 25.27 27.44
CA ALA A 445 12.58 24.21 28.21
C ALA A 445 12.31 22.80 27.65
N PHE A 446 11.16 22.56 27.02
CA PHE A 446 10.84 21.28 26.37
C PHE A 446 11.62 21.10 25.08
N LEU A 447 11.72 22.14 24.23
CA LEU A 447 12.53 22.09 23.02
C LEU A 447 14.02 21.85 23.32
N ARG A 448 14.55 22.44 24.40
CA ARG A 448 15.91 22.16 24.91
C ARG A 448 16.07 20.69 25.34
N PHE A 449 15.12 20.18 26.11
CA PHE A 449 15.11 18.80 26.58
C PHE A 449 15.05 17.78 25.42
N TRP A 450 14.14 17.94 24.47
CA TRP A 450 14.04 17.08 23.29
C TRP A 450 15.28 17.16 22.38
N SER A 451 15.85 18.36 22.21
CA SER A 451 17.11 18.54 21.48
C SER A 451 18.26 17.80 22.15
N ALA A 452 18.32 17.80 23.49
CA ALA A 452 19.33 17.08 24.25
C ALA A 452 19.20 15.55 24.08
N LEU A 453 17.98 15.00 24.06
CA LEU A 453 17.71 13.58 23.76
C LEU A 453 18.24 13.17 22.37
N VAL A 454 17.89 13.93 21.33
CA VAL A 454 18.37 13.70 19.95
C VAL A 454 19.90 13.79 19.85
N LEU A 455 20.50 14.81 20.49
CA LEU A 455 21.96 14.98 20.50
C LEU A 455 22.68 13.86 21.28
N GLN A 456 22.07 13.35 22.36
CA GLN A 456 22.57 12.21 23.12
C GLN A 456 22.57 10.92 22.29
N GLN A 457 21.47 10.63 21.59
CA GLN A 457 21.36 9.47 20.72
C GLN A 457 22.39 9.52 19.57
N ARG A 458 22.62 10.72 19.03
CA ARG A 458 23.67 11.00 18.01
C ARG A 458 25.09 11.06 18.56
N GLY A 459 25.30 10.71 19.83
CA GLY A 459 26.63 10.68 20.46
C GLY A 459 27.31 12.04 20.63
N ARG A 460 26.57 13.16 20.53
CA ARG A 460 27.08 14.54 20.67
C ARG A 460 27.05 14.97 22.14
N SER A 461 27.69 14.18 23.00
CA SER A 461 27.56 14.24 24.47
C SER A 461 27.72 15.65 25.05
N ASP A 462 28.76 16.39 24.69
CA ASP A 462 29.02 17.73 25.26
C ASP A 462 27.89 18.72 24.95
N ARG A 463 27.30 18.62 23.75
CA ARG A 463 26.17 19.46 23.35
C ARG A 463 24.89 19.04 24.08
N ALA A 464 24.67 17.74 24.26
CA ALA A 464 23.52 17.24 25.03
C ALA A 464 23.63 17.52 26.55
N ILE A 465 24.83 17.62 27.12
CA ILE A 465 25.06 18.07 28.50
C ILE A 465 24.68 19.54 28.67
N ALA A 466 25.16 20.42 27.78
CA ALA A 466 24.75 21.83 27.75
C ALA A 466 23.22 21.93 27.58
N GLU A 467 22.69 21.12 26.66
CA GLU A 467 21.30 20.67 26.50
C GLU A 467 20.46 20.64 27.78
N PHE A 468 20.61 19.54 28.52
CA PHE A 468 19.84 19.30 29.73
C PHE A 468 20.09 20.38 30.80
N SER A 469 21.30 20.95 30.86
CA SER A 469 21.65 21.99 31.83
C SER A 469 20.88 23.29 31.59
N GLU A 470 20.73 23.70 30.33
CA GLU A 470 19.96 24.89 29.94
C GLU A 470 18.44 24.65 30.13
N ALA A 471 17.94 23.44 29.82
CA ALA A 471 16.56 23.07 30.10
C ALA A 471 16.22 23.20 31.59
N ILE A 472 17.11 22.74 32.49
CA ILE A 472 16.98 22.91 33.94
C ILE A 472 16.96 24.41 34.32
N ALA A 473 17.89 25.20 33.77
CA ALA A 473 17.99 26.63 34.08
C ALA A 473 16.74 27.43 33.64
N LEU A 474 16.08 27.00 32.56
CA LEU A 474 14.84 27.59 32.03
C LEU A 474 13.57 27.09 32.76
N GLY A 475 13.69 26.21 33.74
CA GLY A 475 12.57 25.75 34.56
C GLY A 475 11.93 24.43 34.13
N PHE A 476 12.66 23.54 33.44
CA PHE A 476 12.23 22.15 33.27
C PHE A 476 12.27 21.44 34.64
N THR A 477 11.10 21.26 35.27
CA THR A 477 10.99 20.74 36.64
C THR A 477 10.95 19.22 36.74
N HIS A 478 10.64 18.50 35.66
CA HIS A 478 10.47 17.05 35.73
C HIS A 478 11.83 16.34 35.86
N TRP A 479 11.99 15.55 36.93
CA TRP A 479 13.25 14.93 37.37
C TRP A 479 14.05 14.18 36.29
N ARG A 480 13.37 13.65 35.26
CA ARG A 480 14.00 12.89 34.16
C ARG A 480 15.12 13.65 33.45
N VAL A 481 15.09 14.99 33.41
CA VAL A 481 16.20 15.81 32.88
C VAL A 481 17.51 15.57 33.62
N HIS A 482 17.46 15.46 34.95
CA HIS A 482 18.63 15.15 35.78
C HIS A 482 19.08 13.70 35.61
N TRP A 483 18.15 12.77 35.32
CA TRP A 483 18.48 11.37 35.06
C TRP A 483 19.25 11.16 33.76
N TYR A 484 18.81 11.75 32.64
CA TYR A 484 19.57 11.67 31.39
C TYR A 484 20.91 12.41 31.50
N LEU A 485 20.94 13.59 32.14
CA LEU A 485 22.17 14.32 32.44
C LEU A 485 23.15 13.47 33.28
N ALA A 486 22.67 12.75 34.30
CA ALA A 486 23.49 11.87 35.12
C ALA A 486 24.10 10.71 34.31
N GLN A 487 23.30 10.03 33.50
CA GLN A 487 23.80 8.95 32.62
C GLN A 487 24.88 9.47 31.66
N LEU A 488 24.67 10.66 31.09
CA LEU A 488 25.55 11.25 30.10
C LEU A 488 26.86 11.76 30.71
N ALA A 489 26.78 12.43 31.87
CA ALA A 489 27.93 12.88 32.65
C ALA A 489 28.78 11.69 33.15
N ALA A 490 28.15 10.60 33.62
CA ALA A 490 28.85 9.37 33.97
C ALA A 490 29.54 8.73 32.75
N LYS A 491 28.93 8.80 31.56
CA LYS A 491 29.50 8.30 30.29
C LYS A 491 30.67 9.15 29.78
N THR A 492 30.75 10.43 30.13
CA THR A 492 31.85 11.35 29.78
C THR A 492 32.90 11.51 30.90
N ASN A 493 32.75 10.80 32.02
CA ASN A 493 33.59 10.85 33.23
C ASN A 493 33.49 12.15 34.06
N ASP A 494 32.47 12.98 33.86
CA ASP A 494 32.15 14.05 34.82
C ASP A 494 31.36 13.47 36.01
N PHE A 495 32.11 12.80 36.89
CA PHE A 495 31.54 12.19 38.09
C PHE A 495 31.08 13.22 39.14
N SER A 496 31.46 14.49 39.01
CA SER A 496 30.94 15.55 39.87
C SER A 496 29.50 15.89 39.48
N LEU A 497 29.30 16.24 38.20
CA LEU A 497 28.00 16.55 37.64
C LEU A 497 27.05 15.35 37.71
N ALA A 498 27.53 14.14 37.44
CA ALA A 498 26.73 12.92 37.56
C ALA A 498 26.19 12.71 38.98
N ARG A 499 27.01 12.92 40.02
CA ARG A 499 26.57 12.79 41.42
C ARG A 499 25.58 13.88 41.83
N GLN A 500 25.81 15.13 41.43
CA GLN A 500 24.88 16.23 41.69
C GLN A 500 23.52 16.00 41.04
N ALA A 501 23.50 15.55 39.79
CA ALA A 501 22.27 15.24 39.06
C ALA A 501 21.53 14.02 39.66
N LEU A 502 22.25 12.94 40.04
CA LEU A 502 21.64 11.80 40.73
C LEU A 502 21.06 12.15 42.08
N GLN A 503 21.72 13.03 42.85
CA GLN A 503 21.18 13.50 44.11
C GLN A 503 19.82 14.21 43.90
N LYS A 504 19.70 15.05 42.85
CA LYS A 504 18.42 15.67 42.49
C LYS A 504 17.35 14.63 42.11
N VAL A 505 17.70 13.59 41.35
CA VAL A 505 16.77 12.48 41.04
C VAL A 505 16.32 11.78 42.33
N SER A 506 17.23 11.49 43.27
CA SER A 506 16.89 10.83 44.55
C SER A 506 16.12 11.73 45.52
N GLU A 507 16.28 13.05 45.44
CA GLU A 507 15.48 14.02 46.21
C GLU A 507 14.03 14.10 45.68
N THR A 508 13.82 14.03 44.36
CA THR A 508 12.48 14.13 43.75
C THR A 508 11.75 12.79 43.64
N VAL A 509 12.45 11.70 43.33
CA VAL A 509 11.89 10.33 43.21
C VAL A 509 12.79 9.35 43.96
N PRO A 510 12.65 9.25 45.30
CA PRO A 510 13.53 8.42 46.13
C PRO A 510 13.55 6.94 45.73
N ASP A 511 12.45 6.41 45.19
CA ASP A 511 12.27 5.00 44.82
C ASP A 511 12.68 4.64 43.39
N PHE A 512 13.29 5.57 42.66
CA PHE A 512 13.84 5.28 41.34
C PHE A 512 15.17 4.50 41.44
N ASN A 513 15.05 3.18 41.56
CA ASN A 513 16.18 2.24 41.75
C ASN A 513 17.38 2.43 40.78
N PRO A 514 17.20 2.69 39.47
CA PRO A 514 18.33 2.89 38.56
C PRO A 514 19.27 4.04 38.96
N ALA A 515 18.74 5.10 39.58
CA ALA A 515 19.56 6.20 40.09
C ALA A 515 20.38 5.78 41.33
N ARG A 516 19.79 4.99 42.25
CA ARG A 516 20.50 4.44 43.43
C ARG A 516 21.67 3.56 43.00
N GLU A 517 21.44 2.66 42.05
CA GLU A 517 22.47 1.75 41.53
C GLU A 517 23.61 2.50 40.82
N LEU A 518 23.31 3.57 40.08
CA LEU A 518 24.35 4.38 39.44
C LEU A 518 25.13 5.20 40.49
N LEU A 519 24.46 5.71 41.53
CA LEU A 519 25.10 6.47 42.60
C LEU A 519 26.08 5.61 43.41
N SER A 520 25.71 4.37 43.76
CA SER A 520 26.60 3.42 44.46
C SER A 520 27.89 3.16 43.67
N ARG A 521 27.76 2.86 42.37
CA ARG A 521 28.91 2.64 41.45
C ARG A 521 29.82 3.87 41.33
N LEU A 522 29.28 5.08 41.47
CA LEU A 522 30.03 6.34 41.47
C LEU A 522 30.66 6.71 42.82
N GLN A 523 30.33 5.99 43.90
CA GLN A 523 30.96 6.12 45.22
C GLN A 523 32.13 5.13 45.37
N GLU A 524 31.96 3.88 44.91
CA GLU A 524 32.98 2.82 44.94
C GLU A 524 34.27 3.22 44.20
N ASN A 525 34.16 3.91 43.05
CA ASN A 525 35.31 4.37 42.25
C ASN A 525 36.17 5.49 42.90
N THR A 526 35.91 5.88 44.16
CA THR A 526 36.67 6.93 44.85
C THR A 526 37.81 6.41 45.73
N GLN A 527 38.01 5.08 45.85
CA GLN A 527 39.08 4.49 46.67
C GLN A 527 39.80 3.32 45.99
N VAL A 528 41.15 3.36 46.07
CA VAL A 528 42.15 2.29 45.87
C VAL A 528 42.74 2.05 44.46
N SER A 529 44.07 1.91 44.45
CA SER A 529 44.95 1.39 43.37
C SER A 529 45.88 0.30 43.98
N PRO A 530 46.75 -0.41 43.23
CA PRO A 530 46.39 -1.65 42.52
C PRO A 530 47.27 -2.87 42.88
N SER A 531 46.71 -4.08 43.03
CA SER A 531 47.47 -5.34 42.93
C SER A 531 46.63 -6.63 42.78
N SER A 532 47.07 -7.52 41.86
CA SER A 532 46.89 -8.99 41.77
C SER A 532 45.56 -9.64 42.23
N SER A 533 44.64 -10.12 41.38
CA SER A 533 44.71 -11.17 40.33
C SER A 533 44.46 -12.63 40.79
N ALA A 534 43.25 -13.16 40.53
CA ALA A 534 43.02 -14.39 39.75
C ALA A 534 41.51 -14.65 39.52
N SER A 535 41.14 -15.11 38.30
CA SER A 535 39.92 -15.86 37.90
C SER A 535 38.59 -15.57 38.63
N VAL A 536 37.52 -15.07 38.00
CA VAL A 536 36.78 -15.73 36.89
C VAL A 536 36.33 -14.70 35.83
N SER A 537 36.29 -15.12 34.57
CA SER A 537 35.99 -14.25 33.41
C SER A 537 34.64 -14.55 32.72
N THR A 538 33.82 -13.51 32.51
CA THR A 538 32.90 -13.40 31.35
C THR A 538 32.53 -11.92 31.08
N GLN A 539 32.54 -11.51 29.81
CA GLN A 539 32.20 -10.15 29.29
C GLN A 539 30.68 -10.05 28.98
N ILE A 540 30.02 -8.96 28.52
CA ILE A 540 30.13 -8.07 27.32
C ILE A 540 29.28 -6.81 27.66
N SER A 541 29.68 -5.53 27.55
CA SER A 541 30.17 -4.68 26.43
C SER A 541 29.07 -4.03 25.54
N ARG A 542 29.33 -2.82 25.01
CA ARG A 542 28.45 -2.01 24.12
C ARG A 542 28.53 -2.50 22.64
N PRO A 543 28.35 -1.63 21.62
CA PRO A 543 27.15 -1.41 20.83
C PRO A 543 26.77 -2.56 19.86
N ASN A 544 26.77 -3.81 20.35
CA ASN A 544 25.94 -4.88 19.75
C ASN A 544 24.49 -4.84 20.28
N GLN A 545 24.11 -3.81 21.05
CA GLN A 545 23.02 -3.92 22.02
C GLN A 545 21.60 -3.71 21.45
N ILE A 546 21.45 -3.41 20.16
CA ILE A 546 20.18 -3.57 19.42
C ILE A 546 20.04 -5.03 18.93
N ALA A 547 21.14 -5.68 18.52
CA ALA A 547 21.15 -7.13 18.35
C ALA A 547 21.04 -7.86 19.71
N GLN A 548 21.44 -7.24 20.83
CA GLN A 548 21.23 -7.80 22.17
C GLN A 548 19.93 -7.37 22.85
N SER A 549 19.18 -6.36 22.37
CA SER A 549 17.79 -6.15 22.81
C SER A 549 16.88 -7.21 22.17
N ILE A 550 17.17 -7.57 20.91
CA ILE A 550 16.65 -8.79 20.28
C ILE A 550 17.10 -10.05 21.06
N ALA A 551 18.35 -10.13 21.55
CA ALA A 551 18.78 -11.24 22.40
C ALA A 551 18.20 -11.23 23.84
N ASN A 552 17.71 -10.09 24.33
CA ASN A 552 17.09 -9.94 25.65
C ASN A 552 15.55 -9.96 25.61
N LEU A 553 14.91 -10.12 24.45
CA LEU A 553 13.48 -10.40 24.33
C LEU A 553 13.01 -11.51 25.30
N PRO A 554 13.73 -12.65 25.46
CA PRO A 554 13.41 -13.67 26.47
C PRO A 554 13.43 -13.15 27.92
N ASN A 555 14.44 -12.36 28.27
CA ASN A 555 14.53 -11.79 29.62
C ASN A 555 13.42 -10.76 29.88
N ASN A 556 13.08 -9.94 28.87
CA ASN A 556 12.05 -8.91 28.98
C ASN A 556 10.64 -9.52 29.08
N ARG A 557 10.31 -10.55 28.27
CA ARG A 557 9.04 -11.29 28.40
C ARG A 557 8.93 -11.99 29.76
N TYR A 558 10.04 -12.53 30.28
CA TYR A 558 10.07 -13.14 31.61
C TYR A 558 9.85 -12.12 32.73
N GLN A 559 10.48 -10.96 32.67
CA GLN A 559 10.27 -9.89 33.64
C GLN A 559 8.82 -9.38 33.65
N LEU A 560 8.22 -9.11 32.48
CA LEU A 560 6.82 -8.68 32.39
C LEU A 560 5.85 -9.77 32.89
N ALA A 561 6.08 -11.04 32.53
CA ALA A 561 5.30 -12.16 33.05
C ALA A 561 5.39 -12.31 34.58
N GLN A 562 6.56 -12.11 35.18
CA GLN A 562 6.73 -12.09 36.64
C GLN A 562 6.01 -10.90 37.29
N GLN A 563 6.01 -9.73 36.65
CA GLN A 563 5.25 -8.57 37.15
C GLN A 563 3.75 -8.88 37.18
N TRP A 564 3.17 -9.41 36.10
CA TRP A 564 1.77 -9.85 36.09
C TRP A 564 1.46 -10.84 37.21
N LEU A 565 2.28 -11.89 37.37
CA LEU A 565 2.12 -12.88 38.45
C LEU A 565 2.25 -12.30 39.85
N SER A 566 3.00 -11.22 40.03
CA SER A 566 3.20 -10.56 41.32
C SER A 566 2.02 -9.67 41.74
N LEU A 567 1.25 -9.15 40.78
CA LEU A 567 0.20 -8.17 41.04
C LEU A 567 -1.02 -8.79 41.78
N PRO A 568 -1.53 -8.13 42.85
CA PRO A 568 -2.78 -8.50 43.48
C PRO A 568 -3.96 -8.14 42.56
N GLY A 569 -5.05 -8.90 42.65
CA GLY A 569 -6.16 -8.86 41.67
C GLY A 569 -6.84 -7.49 41.54
N ASP A 570 -6.92 -6.76 42.64
CA ASP A 570 -7.48 -5.41 42.75
C ASP A 570 -6.68 -4.33 41.99
N ARG A 571 -5.41 -4.60 41.67
CA ARG A 571 -4.54 -3.67 40.91
C ARG A 571 -4.38 -4.02 39.43
N LEU A 572 -4.97 -5.12 38.95
CA LEU A 572 -4.81 -5.57 37.57
C LEU A 572 -5.41 -4.62 36.54
N GLU A 573 -6.60 -4.07 36.83
CA GLU A 573 -7.30 -3.14 35.92
C GLU A 573 -6.43 -1.91 35.64
N ASN A 574 -5.99 -1.22 36.68
CA ASN A 574 -5.15 -0.03 36.57
C ASN A 574 -3.80 -0.35 35.90
N ALA A 575 -3.19 -1.51 36.19
CA ALA A 575 -1.95 -1.93 35.55
C ALA A 575 -2.13 -2.25 34.04
N TYR A 576 -3.30 -2.77 33.65
CA TYR A 576 -3.61 -3.12 32.26
C TYR A 576 -4.12 -1.93 31.43
N GLN A 577 -4.68 -0.91 32.08
CA GLN A 577 -5.02 0.37 31.45
C GLN A 577 -3.77 1.28 31.30
N GLY A 578 -2.81 1.17 32.24
CA GLY A 578 -1.50 1.80 32.15
C GLY A 578 -0.46 1.02 31.32
N GLU A 579 0.82 1.29 31.60
CA GLU A 579 1.96 0.88 30.77
C GLU A 579 2.12 -0.62 30.59
N LEU A 580 1.97 -1.40 31.66
CA LEU A 580 2.16 -2.85 31.57
C LEU A 580 1.19 -3.46 30.55
N GLY A 581 -0.04 -2.95 30.47
CA GLY A 581 -0.99 -3.31 29.42
C GLY A 581 -0.67 -2.73 28.03
N LYS A 582 -0.09 -1.53 27.94
CA LYS A 582 0.40 -0.97 26.66
C LYS A 582 1.57 -1.78 26.09
N LEU A 583 2.56 -2.11 26.93
CA LEU A 583 3.67 -2.99 26.61
C LEU A 583 3.18 -4.40 26.25
N GLN A 584 2.23 -4.96 27.01
CA GLN A 584 1.57 -6.21 26.67
C GLN A 584 0.95 -6.16 25.26
N ARG A 585 0.10 -5.18 24.97
CA ARG A 585 -0.54 -5.01 23.65
C ARG A 585 0.49 -4.84 22.54
N SER A 586 1.52 -4.03 22.75
CA SER A 586 2.60 -3.79 21.78
C SER A 586 3.39 -5.07 21.47
N LEU A 587 3.80 -5.84 22.49
CA LEU A 587 4.50 -7.10 22.30
C LEU A 587 3.64 -8.14 21.58
N LEU A 588 2.34 -8.20 21.87
CA LEU A 588 1.38 -9.06 21.18
C LEU A 588 1.23 -8.67 19.71
N GLN A 589 1.07 -7.37 19.42
CA GLN A 589 0.97 -6.84 18.04
C GLN A 589 2.25 -7.05 17.22
N ASN A 590 3.41 -7.19 17.89
CA ASN A 590 4.70 -7.47 17.25
C ASN A 590 5.08 -8.97 17.28
N GLY A 591 4.12 -9.87 17.51
CA GLY A 591 4.33 -11.32 17.34
C GLY A 591 5.25 -11.98 18.37
N ILE A 592 5.32 -11.47 19.62
CA ILE A 592 6.17 -12.06 20.69
C ILE A 592 5.94 -13.57 20.89
N GLN A 593 4.72 -14.05 20.63
CA GLN A 593 4.28 -15.44 20.74
C GLN A 593 4.94 -16.41 19.75
N TYR A 594 5.56 -15.89 18.68
CA TYR A 594 6.30 -16.69 17.69
C TYR A 594 7.81 -16.74 18.00
N GLN A 595 8.26 -16.12 19.10
CA GLN A 595 9.65 -16.23 19.54
C GLN A 595 9.90 -17.56 20.25
N PRO A 596 10.95 -18.34 19.90
CA PRO A 596 11.26 -19.61 20.54
C PRO A 596 11.33 -19.51 22.07
N ILE A 597 10.79 -20.53 22.75
CA ILE A 597 10.89 -20.71 24.19
C ILE A 597 12.25 -21.39 24.47
N ALA A 598 13.06 -20.82 25.36
CA ALA A 598 14.33 -21.43 25.77
C ALA A 598 14.08 -22.63 26.71
N GLU A 599 15.03 -23.58 26.78
CA GLU A 599 14.90 -24.75 27.65
C GLU A 599 14.66 -24.39 29.13
N SER A 600 15.27 -23.29 29.59
CA SER A 600 15.07 -22.73 30.94
C SER A 600 13.66 -22.19 31.19
N GLU A 601 12.93 -21.79 30.16
CA GLU A 601 11.60 -21.21 30.25
C GLU A 601 10.48 -22.26 30.20
N TYR A 602 10.71 -23.47 29.68
CA TYR A 602 9.64 -24.51 29.58
C TYR A 602 8.96 -24.79 30.92
N SER A 603 9.73 -24.98 32.00
CA SER A 603 9.17 -25.23 33.34
C SER A 603 8.36 -24.05 33.92
N PHE A 604 8.56 -22.84 33.37
CA PHE A 604 7.76 -21.67 33.70
C PHE A 604 6.47 -21.62 32.87
N VAL A 605 6.57 -21.80 31.56
CA VAL A 605 5.41 -21.81 30.65
C VAL A 605 4.45 -22.96 30.98
N GLU A 606 4.96 -24.15 31.31
CA GLU A 606 4.11 -25.27 31.74
C GLU A 606 3.42 -25.02 33.08
N ARG A 607 4.02 -24.27 34.01
CA ARG A 607 3.33 -23.85 35.23
C ARG A 607 2.20 -22.85 34.95
N LEU A 608 2.39 -21.95 33.97
CA LEU A 608 1.32 -21.05 33.52
C LEU A 608 0.19 -21.84 32.85
N ARG A 609 0.50 -22.76 31.93
CA ARG A 609 -0.46 -23.66 31.27
C ARG A 609 -1.34 -24.37 32.30
N ASN A 610 -0.71 -25.07 33.25
CA ASN A 610 -1.40 -25.82 34.30
C ASN A 610 -2.25 -24.97 35.25
N GLN A 611 -2.03 -23.65 35.33
CA GLN A 611 -2.87 -22.72 36.12
C GLN A 611 -4.09 -22.18 35.35
N ILE A 612 -4.07 -22.23 34.01
CA ILE A 612 -5.13 -21.72 33.14
C ILE A 612 -6.06 -22.86 32.71
N THR A 613 -5.50 -24.00 32.29
CA THR A 613 -6.24 -25.17 31.76
C THR A 613 -7.44 -25.61 32.63
N PRO A 614 -7.40 -25.60 33.98
CA PRO A 614 -8.56 -25.94 34.82
C PRO A 614 -9.69 -24.89 34.88
N GLY A 615 -9.87 -24.05 33.87
CA GLY A 615 -11.02 -23.13 33.74
C GLY A 615 -11.04 -22.00 34.78
N PHE A 616 -9.91 -21.29 34.94
CA PHE A 616 -9.78 -20.11 35.83
C PHE A 616 -10.11 -20.32 37.32
N THR A 617 -10.20 -21.56 37.78
CA THR A 617 -10.44 -21.92 39.20
C THR A 617 -9.29 -21.53 40.15
N HIS A 618 -8.11 -21.19 39.62
CA HIS A 618 -6.94 -20.76 40.39
C HIS A 618 -7.01 -19.26 40.77
N PRO A 619 -6.72 -18.86 42.03
CA PRO A 619 -6.84 -17.45 42.48
C PRO A 619 -5.97 -16.41 41.75
N LYS A 620 -5.05 -16.84 40.88
CA LYS A 620 -4.23 -15.97 40.03
C LYS A 620 -4.42 -16.22 38.52
N ALA A 621 -5.52 -16.84 38.10
CA ALA A 621 -5.66 -17.28 36.70
C ALA A 621 -5.61 -16.13 35.67
N ILE A 622 -6.12 -14.94 35.99
CA ILE A 622 -6.01 -13.76 35.10
C ILE A 622 -4.54 -13.32 34.97
N GLN A 623 -3.78 -13.29 36.07
CA GLN A 623 -2.34 -13.01 36.04
C GLN A 623 -1.57 -14.06 35.24
N SER A 624 -1.88 -15.33 35.44
CA SER A 624 -1.26 -16.45 34.71
C SER A 624 -1.56 -16.36 33.21
N LEU A 625 -2.78 -15.97 32.83
CA LEU A 625 -3.15 -15.72 31.44
C LEU A 625 -2.36 -14.56 30.83
N LEU A 626 -2.31 -13.39 31.48
CA LEU A 626 -1.55 -12.23 31.01
C LEU A 626 -0.06 -12.59 30.82
N ALA A 627 0.51 -13.35 31.74
CA ALA A 627 1.85 -13.90 31.61
C ALA A 627 1.98 -14.90 30.44
N PHE A 628 1.02 -15.82 30.25
CA PHE A 628 1.05 -16.86 29.21
C PHE A 628 0.93 -16.28 27.80
N MET A 629 0.09 -15.26 27.62
CA MET A 629 -0.08 -14.54 26.34
C MET A 629 1.25 -14.01 25.77
N LEU A 630 2.28 -13.78 26.59
CA LEU A 630 3.60 -13.33 26.14
C LEU A 630 4.49 -14.46 25.55
N TYR A 631 4.11 -15.72 25.72
CA TYR A 631 4.90 -16.88 25.31
C TYR A 631 4.26 -17.69 24.19
N GLN A 632 2.93 -17.85 24.22
CA GLN A 632 2.21 -18.70 23.28
C GLN A 632 0.85 -18.10 22.92
N ARG A 633 0.32 -18.56 21.79
CA ARG A 633 -1.03 -18.28 21.31
C ARG A 633 -2.08 -19.08 22.10
N ALA A 634 -3.34 -18.68 21.98
CA ALA A 634 -4.49 -19.30 22.66
C ALA A 634 -4.69 -20.78 22.32
N ASP A 635 -4.40 -21.18 21.07
CA ASP A 635 -4.54 -22.54 20.56
C ASP A 635 -3.51 -23.54 21.11
N ARG A 636 -2.50 -23.06 21.86
CA ARG A 636 -1.54 -23.94 22.55
C ARG A 636 -2.02 -24.37 23.95
N LEU A 637 -3.14 -23.83 24.42
CA LEU A 637 -3.82 -24.31 25.64
C LEU A 637 -4.76 -25.47 25.30
N ALA A 638 -4.97 -26.38 26.25
CA ALA A 638 -5.95 -27.46 26.08
C ALA A 638 -7.37 -26.90 25.86
N SER A 639 -8.15 -27.59 25.03
CA SER A 639 -9.50 -27.17 24.67
C SER A 639 -10.42 -26.90 25.87
N GLY A 640 -11.39 -25.99 25.70
CA GLY A 640 -12.36 -25.62 26.73
C GLY A 640 -11.82 -24.69 27.84
N TRP A 641 -10.54 -24.31 27.84
CA TRP A 641 -9.94 -23.48 28.91
C TRP A 641 -10.62 -22.10 29.12
N TYR A 642 -11.29 -21.59 28.08
CA TYR A 642 -12.02 -20.32 28.04
C TYR A 642 -13.48 -20.45 28.52
N GLU A 643 -13.99 -21.65 28.75
CA GLU A 643 -15.41 -21.87 29.07
C GLU A 643 -15.77 -21.33 30.45
N GLY A 644 -16.80 -20.48 30.50
CA GLY A 644 -17.22 -19.83 31.75
C GLY A 644 -16.18 -18.91 32.39
N ALA A 645 -15.11 -18.56 31.67
CA ALA A 645 -14.01 -17.74 32.19
C ALA A 645 -14.51 -16.38 32.72
N PRO A 646 -14.19 -15.99 33.97
CA PRO A 646 -14.64 -14.74 34.58
C PRO A 646 -13.77 -13.56 34.10
N ILE A 647 -13.74 -13.32 32.80
CA ILE A 647 -12.90 -12.29 32.17
C ILE A 647 -13.44 -10.89 32.54
N PRO A 648 -12.61 -10.01 33.14
CA PRO A 648 -13.03 -8.65 33.47
C PRO A 648 -13.33 -7.82 32.21
N LYS A 649 -14.29 -6.89 32.31
CA LYS A 649 -14.70 -6.04 31.18
C LYS A 649 -13.54 -5.29 30.52
N TRP A 650 -12.60 -4.78 31.31
CA TRP A 650 -11.40 -4.08 30.82
C TRP A 650 -10.42 -4.96 30.03
N LEU A 651 -10.50 -6.28 30.15
CA LEU A 651 -9.69 -7.25 29.41
C LEU A 651 -10.46 -7.85 28.22
N PHE A 652 -11.79 -7.74 28.20
CA PHE A 652 -12.65 -8.59 27.39
C PHE A 652 -12.35 -8.53 25.87
N GLN A 653 -12.13 -7.34 25.32
CA GLN A 653 -11.84 -7.18 23.90
C GLN A 653 -10.46 -7.73 23.52
N ASP A 654 -9.42 -7.44 24.32
CA ASP A 654 -8.06 -7.95 24.10
C ASP A 654 -8.00 -9.48 24.30
N PHE A 655 -8.75 -10.01 25.27
CA PHE A 655 -8.95 -11.45 25.47
C PHE A 655 -9.60 -12.11 24.26
N LEU A 656 -10.71 -11.56 23.76
CA LEU A 656 -11.42 -12.14 22.63
C LEU A 656 -10.59 -12.07 21.34
N ASN A 657 -9.89 -10.95 21.11
CA ASN A 657 -8.92 -10.81 20.03
C ASN A 657 -7.81 -11.88 20.10
N TYR A 658 -7.25 -12.16 21.28
CA TYR A 658 -6.26 -13.21 21.50
C TYR A 658 -6.84 -14.62 21.29
N LEU A 659 -8.09 -14.85 21.73
CA LEU A 659 -8.78 -16.13 21.63
C LEU A 659 -9.08 -16.49 20.16
N ILE A 660 -9.47 -15.51 19.34
CA ILE A 660 -9.79 -15.67 17.91
C ILE A 660 -8.59 -15.39 16.96
N ALA A 661 -7.39 -15.19 17.51
CA ALA A 661 -6.19 -14.87 16.74
C ALA A 661 -5.76 -16.05 15.86
N ALA A 662 -5.62 -15.80 14.57
CA ALA A 662 -5.11 -16.79 13.62
C ALA A 662 -3.57 -16.90 13.67
N PRO A 663 -2.99 -18.10 13.52
CA PRO A 663 -1.56 -18.30 13.39
C PRO A 663 -0.99 -17.64 12.11
N GLU A 664 0.05 -16.84 12.27
CA GLU A 664 0.87 -16.31 11.17
C GLU A 664 1.65 -17.42 10.44
N VAL A 665 2.13 -18.41 11.21
CA VAL A 665 2.91 -19.55 10.72
C VAL A 665 2.74 -20.74 11.68
N PHE A 666 2.71 -21.94 11.10
CA PHE A 666 2.85 -23.21 11.82
C PHE A 666 4.33 -23.64 11.83
N LEU A 667 4.82 -24.10 12.97
CA LEU A 667 6.23 -24.44 13.25
C LEU A 667 6.40 -25.87 13.76
N ASP A 668 5.43 -26.41 14.52
CA ASP A 668 5.51 -27.74 15.12
C ASP A 668 4.77 -28.81 14.32
N LEU A 669 5.24 -30.06 14.37
CA LEU A 669 4.51 -31.20 13.82
C LEU A 669 3.17 -31.41 14.54
N GLY A 670 2.12 -31.68 13.78
CA GLY A 670 0.73 -31.81 14.23
C GLY A 670 0.05 -30.48 14.58
N GLU A 671 0.71 -29.33 14.42
CA GLU A 671 0.14 -28.03 14.80
C GLU A 671 -1.09 -27.67 13.96
N THR A 672 -1.15 -28.09 12.69
CA THR A 672 -2.31 -27.83 11.81
C THR A 672 -3.58 -28.56 12.28
N GLU A 673 -3.46 -29.83 12.64
CA GLU A 673 -4.55 -30.63 13.22
C GLU A 673 -4.92 -30.13 14.62
N ASN A 674 -3.93 -29.84 15.48
CA ASN A 674 -4.18 -29.29 16.82
C ASN A 674 -4.93 -27.95 16.78
N TYR A 675 -4.51 -27.04 15.90
CA TYR A 675 -5.23 -25.78 15.67
C TYR A 675 -6.65 -26.02 15.15
N SER A 676 -6.85 -26.98 14.25
CA SER A 676 -8.17 -27.33 13.74
C SER A 676 -9.11 -27.82 14.85
N HIS A 677 -8.62 -28.63 15.79
CA HIS A 677 -9.40 -29.09 16.95
C HIS A 677 -9.74 -27.94 17.90
N TYR A 678 -8.74 -27.13 18.29
CA TYR A 678 -8.97 -25.94 19.10
C TYR A 678 -10.00 -24.99 18.47
N TRP A 679 -9.90 -24.77 17.15
CA TRP A 679 -10.79 -23.87 16.43
C TRP A 679 -12.21 -24.43 16.32
N GLN A 680 -12.35 -25.75 16.12
CA GLN A 680 -13.64 -26.44 16.14
C GLN A 680 -14.32 -26.30 17.51
N ASP A 681 -13.61 -26.52 18.61
CA ASP A 681 -14.19 -26.46 19.95
C ASP A 681 -14.50 -25.01 20.37
N LEU A 682 -13.66 -24.04 19.98
CA LEU A 682 -13.90 -22.62 20.24
C LEU A 682 -15.13 -22.13 19.48
N VAL A 683 -15.21 -22.41 18.18
CA VAL A 683 -16.35 -21.97 17.35
C VAL A 683 -17.63 -22.68 17.79
N ASN A 684 -17.58 -23.94 18.23
CA ASN A 684 -18.69 -24.65 18.85
C ASN A 684 -19.18 -23.93 20.12
N TYR A 685 -18.28 -23.61 21.05
CA TYR A 685 -18.64 -22.88 22.27
C TYR A 685 -19.22 -21.49 21.98
N LEU A 686 -18.60 -20.72 21.07
CA LEU A 686 -19.10 -19.40 20.70
C LEU A 686 -20.48 -19.50 20.04
N HIS A 687 -20.69 -20.46 19.14
CA HIS A 687 -21.98 -20.75 18.48
C HIS A 687 -23.08 -21.05 19.50
N ASP A 688 -22.86 -22.03 20.38
CA ASP A 688 -23.79 -22.40 21.46
C ASP A 688 -24.16 -21.19 22.33
N LYS A 689 -23.17 -20.40 22.75
CA LYS A 689 -23.41 -19.24 23.62
C LYS A 689 -24.13 -18.10 22.91
N ILE A 690 -23.76 -17.80 21.66
CA ILE A 690 -24.37 -16.72 20.88
C ILE A 690 -25.83 -17.04 20.59
N LEU A 691 -26.12 -18.22 20.04
CA LEU A 691 -27.47 -18.59 19.61
C LEU A 691 -28.41 -18.93 20.79
N SER A 692 -27.89 -19.40 21.92
CA SER A 692 -28.70 -19.62 23.13
C SER A 692 -29.04 -18.33 23.89
N ASN A 693 -28.39 -17.20 23.57
CA ASN A 693 -28.53 -15.94 24.32
C ASN A 693 -28.68 -14.71 23.39
N PRO A 694 -29.62 -14.73 22.42
CA PRO A 694 -29.67 -13.74 21.33
C PRO A 694 -29.91 -12.30 21.82
N GLU A 695 -30.66 -12.13 22.92
CA GLU A 695 -31.02 -10.84 23.51
C GLU A 695 -29.92 -10.22 24.38
N ILE A 696 -28.84 -10.95 24.70
CA ILE A 696 -27.80 -10.46 25.61
C ILE A 696 -26.72 -9.73 24.80
N SER A 697 -26.59 -8.42 25.03
CA SER A 697 -25.69 -7.53 24.28
C SER A 697 -24.25 -8.01 24.16
N ILE A 698 -23.69 -8.65 25.20
CA ILE A 698 -22.31 -9.16 25.15
C ILE A 698 -22.12 -10.23 24.07
N TRP A 699 -23.12 -11.07 23.82
CA TRP A 699 -23.05 -12.11 22.79
C TRP A 699 -23.29 -11.54 21.38
N GLN A 700 -24.04 -10.44 21.27
CA GLN A 700 -24.15 -9.65 20.04
C GLN A 700 -22.79 -8.99 19.70
N GLU A 701 -22.10 -8.43 20.70
CA GLU A 701 -20.76 -7.85 20.55
C GLU A 701 -19.71 -8.91 20.18
N VAL A 702 -19.74 -10.09 20.82
CA VAL A 702 -18.89 -11.24 20.45
C VAL A 702 -19.13 -11.67 19.01
N ALA A 703 -20.39 -11.83 18.58
CA ALA A 703 -20.74 -12.19 17.22
C ALA A 703 -20.25 -11.13 16.21
N GLN A 704 -20.35 -9.84 16.56
CA GLN A 704 -19.84 -8.76 15.74
C GLN A 704 -18.31 -8.78 15.63
N LEU A 705 -17.57 -8.95 16.73
CA LEU A 705 -16.11 -8.98 16.70
C LEU A 705 -15.59 -10.22 15.95
N PHE A 706 -16.21 -11.38 16.19
CA PHE A 706 -15.95 -12.60 15.43
C PHE A 706 -16.16 -12.39 13.92
N ALA A 707 -17.29 -11.79 13.54
CA ALA A 707 -17.60 -11.45 12.15
C ALA A 707 -16.69 -10.36 11.54
N GLN A 708 -15.89 -9.64 12.34
CA GLN A 708 -14.94 -8.63 11.87
C GLN A 708 -13.48 -9.13 11.85
N LYS A 709 -13.12 -10.09 12.71
CA LYS A 709 -11.72 -10.44 13.01
C LYS A 709 -11.34 -11.90 12.77
N ALA A 710 -12.31 -12.83 12.79
CA ALA A 710 -11.99 -14.26 12.68
C ALA A 710 -11.46 -14.62 11.29
N ASN A 711 -10.31 -15.29 11.25
CA ASN A 711 -9.64 -15.74 10.03
C ASN A 711 -9.52 -17.26 10.01
N PHE A 712 -10.13 -17.88 9.00
CA PHE A 712 -10.25 -19.32 8.84
C PHE A 712 -9.26 -19.91 7.82
N VAL A 713 -8.42 -19.08 7.20
CA VAL A 713 -7.37 -19.54 6.25
C VAL A 713 -6.49 -20.66 6.84
N PRO A 714 -6.04 -20.62 8.11
CA PRO A 714 -5.20 -21.68 8.66
C PRO A 714 -5.90 -23.05 8.75
N ALA A 715 -7.23 -23.08 8.86
CA ALA A 715 -8.00 -24.32 8.86
C ALA A 715 -7.97 -25.05 7.50
N TYR A 716 -7.49 -24.41 6.42
CA TYR A 716 -7.33 -25.09 5.12
C TYR A 716 -6.22 -26.15 5.10
N PHE A 717 -5.25 -26.09 6.02
CA PHE A 717 -4.01 -26.88 5.90
C PHE A 717 -3.97 -28.13 6.77
N THR A 718 -5.06 -28.41 7.50
CA THR A 718 -5.32 -29.69 8.17
C THR A 718 -5.89 -30.75 7.21
N ARG A 719 -5.88 -32.02 7.62
CA ARG A 719 -6.62 -33.13 6.97
C ARG A 719 -8.08 -33.24 7.45
N GLU A 720 -8.42 -32.60 8.57
CA GLU A 720 -9.71 -32.77 9.25
C GLU A 720 -10.95 -32.42 8.43
N ASN A 721 -12.08 -33.02 8.82
CA ASN A 721 -13.40 -32.72 8.29
C ASN A 721 -13.93 -31.40 8.90
N LEU A 722 -13.85 -30.33 8.12
CA LEU A 722 -14.22 -28.98 8.55
C LEU A 722 -15.73 -28.69 8.53
N ARG A 723 -16.59 -29.68 8.25
CA ARG A 723 -18.03 -29.45 8.02
C ARG A 723 -18.74 -28.76 9.18
N SER A 724 -18.55 -29.24 10.41
CA SER A 724 -19.23 -28.69 11.60
C SER A 724 -18.78 -27.26 11.87
N LEU A 725 -17.46 -27.04 11.92
CA LEU A 725 -16.80 -25.74 12.06
C LEU A 725 -17.37 -24.68 11.11
N TYR A 726 -17.52 -24.99 9.82
CA TYR A 726 -18.02 -24.02 8.84
C TYR A 726 -19.52 -23.76 8.95
N SER A 727 -20.35 -24.75 9.30
CA SER A 727 -21.76 -24.49 9.61
C SER A 727 -21.91 -23.56 10.81
N GLN A 728 -21.16 -23.82 11.88
CA GLN A 728 -21.22 -23.00 13.09
C GLN A 728 -20.71 -21.57 12.83
N ARG A 729 -19.65 -21.42 12.02
CA ARG A 729 -19.22 -20.11 11.49
C ARG A 729 -20.36 -19.42 10.73
N ALA A 730 -21.03 -20.11 9.81
CA ALA A 730 -22.10 -19.53 9.00
C ALA A 730 -23.26 -19.03 9.86
N ASP A 731 -23.71 -19.82 10.84
CA ASP A 731 -24.79 -19.44 11.76
C ASP A 731 -24.45 -18.19 12.60
N ILE A 732 -23.21 -18.06 13.09
CA ILE A 732 -22.77 -16.84 13.81
C ILE A 732 -22.80 -15.62 12.87
N LEU A 733 -22.39 -15.78 11.61
CA LEU A 733 -22.44 -14.68 10.62
C LEU A 733 -23.89 -14.31 10.24
N VAL A 734 -24.79 -15.30 10.13
CA VAL A 734 -26.25 -15.12 9.97
C VAL A 734 -26.81 -14.28 11.11
N PHE A 735 -26.55 -14.69 12.35
CA PHE A 735 -27.01 -13.98 13.56
C PHE A 735 -26.54 -12.51 13.59
N ASN A 736 -25.26 -12.27 13.30
CA ASN A 736 -24.72 -10.90 13.24
C ASN A 736 -25.33 -10.04 12.11
N LEU A 737 -25.76 -10.62 10.98
CA LEU A 737 -26.48 -9.88 9.93
C LEU A 737 -27.95 -9.63 10.32
N GLN A 738 -28.63 -10.61 10.93
CA GLN A 738 -30.00 -10.48 11.41
C GLN A 738 -30.12 -9.40 12.50
N ASN A 739 -29.18 -9.34 13.45
CA ASN A 739 -29.10 -8.27 14.47
C ASN A 739 -28.89 -6.87 13.87
N LYS A 740 -28.36 -6.77 12.65
CA LYS A 740 -28.22 -5.52 11.90
C LYS A 740 -29.45 -5.21 11.02
N GLY A 741 -30.51 -6.01 11.11
CA GLY A 741 -31.77 -5.83 10.39
C GLY A 741 -31.78 -6.38 8.96
N HIS A 742 -30.83 -7.23 8.56
CA HIS A 742 -30.81 -7.82 7.22
C HIS A 742 -31.75 -9.03 7.10
N GLN A 743 -32.63 -9.00 6.09
CA GLN A 743 -33.50 -10.12 5.73
C GLN A 743 -32.80 -11.07 4.74
N LEU A 744 -32.22 -12.14 5.28
CA LEU A 744 -31.41 -13.11 4.54
C LEU A 744 -32.24 -14.00 3.62
N ASP A 745 -33.32 -14.58 4.15
CA ASP A 745 -34.26 -15.42 3.40
C ASP A 745 -35.09 -14.61 2.40
N TYR A 746 -35.45 -15.25 1.29
CA TYR A 746 -36.28 -14.66 0.25
C TYR A 746 -36.96 -15.74 -0.59
N GLU A 747 -38.27 -15.62 -0.76
CA GLU A 747 -39.06 -16.49 -1.62
C GLU A 747 -39.22 -15.82 -3.00
N PHE A 748 -38.69 -16.47 -4.04
CA PHE A 748 -38.81 -15.98 -5.40
C PHE A 748 -40.22 -16.26 -5.95
N PRO A 749 -40.81 -15.36 -6.74
CA PRO A 749 -42.06 -15.64 -7.45
C PRO A 749 -41.86 -16.80 -8.43
N SER A 750 -42.96 -17.41 -8.87
CA SER A 750 -42.97 -18.39 -9.97
C SER A 750 -42.18 -17.83 -11.15
N ARG A 751 -41.25 -18.64 -11.68
CA ARG A 751 -40.39 -18.24 -12.80
C ARG A 751 -41.25 -17.79 -13.99
N PRO A 752 -40.98 -16.61 -14.59
CA PRO A 752 -41.63 -16.20 -15.83
C PRO A 752 -41.41 -17.23 -16.94
N ASP A 753 -42.31 -17.26 -17.93
CA ASP A 753 -42.13 -18.09 -19.12
C ASP A 753 -40.98 -17.51 -19.99
N ARG A 754 -39.74 -17.91 -19.65
CA ARG A 754 -38.51 -17.58 -20.34
C ARG A 754 -37.79 -18.86 -20.78
N GLN A 755 -37.40 -18.94 -22.04
CA GLN A 755 -36.74 -20.13 -22.58
C GLN A 755 -35.31 -20.32 -22.03
N ARG A 756 -34.54 -19.24 -21.83
CA ARG A 756 -33.17 -19.30 -21.33
C ARG A 756 -33.07 -19.41 -19.81
N LEU A 757 -32.10 -20.17 -19.30
CA LEU A 757 -31.74 -20.19 -17.89
C LEU A 757 -30.86 -18.98 -17.55
N ARG A 758 -31.21 -18.25 -16.48
CA ARG A 758 -30.39 -17.13 -15.99
C ARG A 758 -29.30 -17.59 -15.02
N LEU A 759 -28.04 -17.45 -15.41
CA LEU A 759 -26.86 -17.74 -14.60
C LEU A 759 -26.17 -16.43 -14.17
N GLY A 760 -26.30 -16.08 -12.89
CA GLY A 760 -25.44 -15.07 -12.27
C GLY A 760 -24.08 -15.64 -11.89
N ILE A 761 -22.99 -14.89 -12.04
CA ILE A 761 -21.66 -15.26 -11.54
C ILE A 761 -21.09 -14.10 -10.74
N ILE A 762 -20.89 -14.29 -9.44
CA ILE A 762 -20.45 -13.25 -8.51
C ILE A 762 -18.95 -13.42 -8.21
N LYS A 763 -18.18 -12.34 -8.39
CA LYS A 763 -16.79 -12.20 -7.95
C LYS A 763 -16.55 -10.85 -7.26
N GLU A 764 -15.41 -10.70 -6.61
CA GLU A 764 -14.96 -9.39 -6.10
C GLU A 764 -14.59 -8.44 -7.26
N HIS A 765 -13.87 -8.98 -8.25
CA HIS A 765 -13.49 -8.35 -9.52
C HIS A 765 -13.10 -9.44 -10.53
N PHE A 766 -12.94 -9.08 -11.82
CA PHE A 766 -12.47 -9.99 -12.89
C PHE A 766 -11.04 -9.68 -13.38
N GLN A 767 -10.22 -9.09 -12.49
CA GLN A 767 -8.78 -8.91 -12.71
C GLN A 767 -7.97 -10.22 -12.63
N PRO A 768 -6.71 -10.26 -13.12
CA PRO A 768 -5.78 -11.39 -13.04
C PRO A 768 -5.57 -11.98 -11.63
N GLN A 769 -6.31 -13.05 -11.34
CA GLN A 769 -6.18 -13.89 -10.14
C GLN A 769 -6.51 -15.34 -10.48
N THR A 770 -6.02 -16.28 -9.67
CA THR A 770 -6.28 -17.73 -9.79
C THR A 770 -7.76 -18.05 -9.98
N GLU A 771 -8.61 -17.48 -9.13
CA GLU A 771 -10.06 -17.69 -9.15
C GLU A 771 -10.73 -17.05 -10.37
N THR A 772 -10.10 -16.07 -11.05
CA THR A 772 -10.62 -15.51 -12.30
C THR A 772 -10.35 -16.47 -13.46
N TYR A 773 -9.12 -16.97 -13.58
CA TYR A 773 -8.75 -17.94 -14.62
C TYR A 773 -9.51 -19.27 -14.50
N LEU A 774 -9.89 -19.67 -13.27
CA LEU A 774 -10.79 -20.80 -13.01
C LEU A 774 -12.28 -20.50 -13.30
N ALA A 775 -12.68 -19.22 -13.24
CA ALA A 775 -14.07 -18.82 -13.46
C ALA A 775 -14.43 -18.65 -14.94
N LEU A 776 -13.48 -18.24 -15.79
CA LEU A 776 -13.72 -18.01 -17.22
C LEU A 776 -14.36 -19.22 -17.95
N PRO A 777 -13.88 -20.47 -17.80
CA PRO A 777 -14.47 -21.63 -18.49
C PRO A 777 -15.90 -21.98 -18.07
N ILE A 778 -16.40 -21.43 -16.95
CA ILE A 778 -17.78 -21.63 -16.50
C ILE A 778 -18.76 -20.97 -17.49
N PHE A 779 -18.34 -19.90 -18.18
CA PHE A 779 -19.24 -19.09 -19.00
C PHE A 779 -18.71 -18.69 -20.39
N GLU A 780 -17.41 -18.77 -20.65
CA GLU A 780 -16.84 -18.21 -21.89
C GLU A 780 -17.27 -18.92 -23.18
N ASP A 781 -17.53 -20.22 -23.12
CA ASP A 781 -18.09 -21.05 -24.21
C ASP A 781 -19.46 -21.67 -23.86
N LEU A 782 -20.16 -21.13 -22.85
CA LEU A 782 -21.49 -21.61 -22.46
C LEU A 782 -22.52 -21.22 -23.52
N ASP A 783 -23.45 -22.12 -23.87
CA ASP A 783 -24.40 -21.89 -24.96
C ASP A 783 -25.36 -20.73 -24.65
N ARG A 784 -25.34 -19.70 -25.49
CA ARG A 784 -26.10 -18.45 -25.31
C ARG A 784 -27.48 -18.50 -25.96
N GLU A 785 -27.82 -19.57 -26.67
CA GLU A 785 -29.20 -19.89 -27.02
C GLU A 785 -29.96 -20.47 -25.81
N GLU A 786 -29.25 -21.18 -24.91
CA GLU A 786 -29.81 -21.80 -23.70
C GLU A 786 -29.64 -20.98 -22.42
N PHE A 787 -28.57 -20.18 -22.29
CA PHE A 787 -28.23 -19.45 -21.07
C PHE A 787 -28.15 -17.92 -21.27
N GLU A 788 -28.65 -17.16 -20.29
CA GLU A 788 -28.39 -15.73 -20.10
C GLU A 788 -27.39 -15.57 -18.94
N VAL A 789 -26.17 -15.10 -19.23
CA VAL A 789 -25.06 -14.99 -18.28
C VAL A 789 -24.91 -13.56 -17.77
N ILE A 790 -25.04 -13.37 -16.46
CA ILE A 790 -24.87 -12.07 -15.80
C ILE A 790 -23.69 -12.14 -14.84
N LEU A 791 -22.61 -11.41 -15.12
CA LEU A 791 -21.49 -11.28 -14.20
C LEU A 791 -21.76 -10.15 -13.20
N TYR A 792 -21.45 -10.37 -11.93
CA TYR A 792 -21.52 -9.37 -10.87
C TYR A 792 -20.14 -9.15 -10.24
N ALA A 793 -19.73 -7.89 -10.13
CA ALA A 793 -18.45 -7.50 -9.52
C ALA A 793 -18.63 -6.30 -8.59
N PHE A 794 -17.92 -6.29 -7.45
CA PHE A 794 -17.90 -5.12 -6.56
C PHE A 794 -17.08 -3.98 -7.16
N HIS A 795 -16.00 -4.34 -7.85
CA HIS A 795 -15.10 -3.41 -8.53
C HIS A 795 -15.05 -3.74 -10.02
N ILE A 796 -15.16 -2.71 -10.86
CA ILE A 796 -14.87 -2.76 -12.29
C ILE A 796 -13.76 -1.75 -12.52
N SER A 797 -12.66 -2.22 -13.07
CA SER A 797 -11.39 -1.52 -13.29
C SER A 797 -11.09 -1.28 -14.77
N GLY A 798 -11.79 -1.98 -15.68
CA GLY A 798 -11.49 -1.99 -17.10
C GLY A 798 -10.21 -2.74 -17.44
N ASP A 799 -9.74 -3.65 -16.59
CA ASP A 799 -8.60 -4.55 -16.87
C ASP A 799 -8.85 -5.39 -18.15
N PRO A 800 -7.83 -5.75 -18.95
CA PRO A 800 -8.01 -6.57 -20.14
C PRO A 800 -8.72 -7.91 -19.90
N LEU A 801 -8.50 -8.58 -18.77
CA LEU A 801 -9.15 -9.85 -18.41
C LEU A 801 -10.63 -9.63 -18.02
N GLU A 802 -10.94 -8.48 -17.44
CA GLU A 802 -12.31 -8.07 -17.12
C GLU A 802 -13.09 -7.67 -18.38
N ARG A 803 -12.43 -7.03 -19.36
CA ARG A 803 -13.00 -6.78 -20.70
C ARG A 803 -13.27 -8.07 -21.45
N TYR A 804 -12.34 -9.02 -21.39
CA TYR A 804 -12.56 -10.37 -21.93
C TYR A 804 -13.77 -11.03 -21.26
N SER A 805 -13.83 -11.02 -19.93
CA SER A 805 -14.98 -11.54 -19.17
C SER A 805 -16.30 -10.87 -19.61
N GLN A 806 -16.29 -9.55 -19.82
CA GLN A 806 -17.46 -8.80 -20.30
C GLN A 806 -17.90 -9.21 -21.71
N GLN A 807 -16.97 -9.41 -22.64
CA GLN A 807 -17.26 -9.88 -24.00
C GLN A 807 -17.91 -11.28 -24.03
N HIS A 808 -17.69 -12.07 -22.98
CA HIS A 808 -18.15 -13.43 -22.84
C HIS A 808 -19.40 -13.59 -21.95
N CYS A 809 -20.09 -12.50 -21.59
CA CYS A 809 -21.37 -12.52 -20.84
C CYS A 809 -22.50 -11.76 -21.57
N ASP A 810 -23.73 -11.77 -21.06
CA ASP A 810 -24.81 -10.89 -21.57
C ASP A 810 -24.73 -9.51 -20.89
N ARG A 811 -24.42 -9.49 -19.59
CA ARG A 811 -24.34 -8.28 -18.77
C ARG A 811 -23.23 -8.41 -17.73
N LEU A 812 -22.40 -7.36 -17.60
CA LEU A 812 -21.52 -7.17 -16.45
C LEU A 812 -22.09 -6.06 -15.56
N VAL A 813 -22.46 -6.42 -14.32
CA VAL A 813 -23.12 -5.56 -13.35
C VAL A 813 -22.13 -5.17 -12.25
N LYS A 814 -21.87 -3.87 -12.09
CA LYS A 814 -21.18 -3.35 -10.91
C LYS A 814 -22.15 -3.34 -9.73
N LEU A 815 -21.83 -4.07 -8.68
CA LEU A 815 -22.58 -4.07 -7.44
C LEU A 815 -22.42 -2.71 -6.71
N PRO A 816 -23.50 -2.13 -6.14
CA PRO A 816 -23.43 -0.88 -5.38
C PRO A 816 -22.69 -1.08 -4.04
N GLN A 817 -22.33 -0.01 -3.33
CA GLN A 817 -21.58 -0.12 -2.07
C GLN A 817 -22.40 -0.69 -0.90
N GLU A 818 -23.70 -0.39 -0.81
CA GLU A 818 -24.56 -0.85 0.30
C GLU A 818 -25.07 -2.28 0.09
N LEU A 819 -24.83 -3.17 1.07
CA LEU A 819 -25.24 -4.58 1.03
C LEU A 819 -26.72 -4.78 0.67
N GLN A 820 -27.65 -4.01 1.25
CA GLN A 820 -29.08 -4.15 0.94
C GLN A 820 -29.40 -3.80 -0.52
N LYS A 821 -28.71 -2.82 -1.12
CA LYS A 821 -28.83 -2.50 -2.54
C LYS A 821 -28.21 -3.58 -3.41
N GLN A 822 -27.09 -4.19 -3.02
CA GLN A 822 -26.47 -5.32 -3.73
C GLN A 822 -27.43 -6.52 -3.79
N VAL A 823 -27.99 -6.90 -2.63
CA VAL A 823 -28.99 -7.97 -2.50
C VAL A 823 -30.20 -7.67 -3.38
N GLN A 824 -30.73 -6.45 -3.35
CA GLN A 824 -31.88 -6.06 -4.18
C GLN A 824 -31.55 -6.09 -5.68
N THR A 825 -30.38 -5.61 -6.11
CA THR A 825 -29.94 -5.68 -7.51
C THR A 825 -29.97 -7.12 -8.01
N ILE A 826 -29.34 -8.06 -7.30
CA ILE A 826 -29.23 -9.46 -7.73
C ILE A 826 -30.61 -10.15 -7.70
N ARG A 827 -31.42 -9.93 -6.64
CA ARG A 827 -32.80 -10.47 -6.57
C ARG A 827 -33.70 -9.95 -7.71
N THR A 828 -33.50 -8.70 -8.15
CA THR A 828 -34.31 -8.08 -9.22
C THR A 828 -34.02 -8.68 -10.61
N ASP A 829 -32.82 -9.22 -10.85
CA ASP A 829 -32.51 -9.94 -12.08
C ASP A 829 -33.19 -11.33 -12.17
N ASP A 830 -33.81 -11.78 -11.08
CA ASP A 830 -34.66 -12.98 -11.00
C ASP A 830 -33.93 -14.26 -11.48
N LEU A 831 -32.71 -14.48 -10.97
CA LEU A 831 -31.83 -15.55 -11.44
C LEU A 831 -32.40 -16.97 -11.23
N ASP A 832 -32.08 -17.88 -12.15
CA ASP A 832 -32.30 -19.32 -11.98
C ASP A 832 -31.17 -19.91 -11.12
N PHE A 833 -29.93 -19.59 -11.50
CA PHE A 833 -28.71 -19.97 -10.79
C PHE A 833 -27.87 -18.75 -10.43
N VAL A 834 -27.18 -18.80 -9.29
CA VAL A 834 -26.06 -17.90 -9.00
C VAL A 834 -24.84 -18.68 -8.55
N TRP A 835 -23.70 -18.45 -9.18
CA TRP A 835 -22.42 -19.09 -8.90
C TRP A 835 -21.49 -18.12 -8.18
N PHE A 836 -21.12 -18.45 -6.95
CA PHE A 836 -20.09 -17.72 -6.21
C PHE A 836 -18.70 -18.22 -6.63
N ALA A 837 -18.05 -17.48 -7.52
CA ALA A 837 -16.77 -17.82 -8.15
C ALA A 837 -15.57 -17.16 -7.44
N SER A 838 -15.65 -17.06 -6.12
CA SER A 838 -14.65 -16.48 -5.21
C SER A 838 -14.65 -17.25 -3.89
N ASN A 839 -13.58 -17.09 -3.10
CA ASN A 839 -13.43 -17.77 -1.81
C ASN A 839 -14.41 -17.22 -0.74
N LEU A 840 -15.35 -18.05 -0.29
CA LEU A 840 -16.35 -17.72 0.73
C LEU A 840 -15.94 -18.12 2.17
N THR A 841 -14.82 -18.83 2.31
CA THR A 841 -14.43 -19.54 3.54
C THR A 841 -13.33 -18.82 4.33
N ALA A 842 -12.58 -17.88 3.75
CA ALA A 842 -11.38 -17.30 4.37
C ALA A 842 -11.67 -16.32 5.54
N ILE A 843 -12.25 -15.17 5.22
CA ILE A 843 -12.63 -14.10 6.15
C ILE A 843 -14.00 -13.55 5.71
N ASN A 844 -14.69 -12.78 6.57
CA ASN A 844 -16.03 -12.25 6.28
C ASN A 844 -16.03 -11.03 5.33
N LYS A 845 -15.54 -11.24 4.10
CA LYS A 845 -15.56 -10.22 3.02
C LYS A 845 -17.00 -9.88 2.58
N PRO A 846 -17.25 -8.76 1.88
CA PRO A 846 -18.59 -8.40 1.38
C PRO A 846 -19.30 -9.52 0.57
N ILE A 847 -18.55 -10.30 -0.22
CA ILE A 847 -19.09 -11.44 -0.98
C ILE A 847 -19.60 -12.59 -0.09
N VAL A 848 -19.04 -12.77 1.11
CA VAL A 848 -19.53 -13.73 2.12
C VAL A 848 -20.88 -13.28 2.66
N GLN A 849 -21.05 -11.98 2.91
CA GLN A 849 -22.31 -11.41 3.39
C GLN A 849 -23.42 -11.51 2.32
N LEU A 850 -23.07 -11.40 1.03
CA LEU A 850 -23.98 -11.73 -0.07
C LEU A 850 -24.32 -13.22 -0.13
N ALA A 851 -23.34 -14.11 0.01
CA ALA A 851 -23.57 -15.56 -0.04
C ALA A 851 -24.54 -16.06 1.04
N LEU A 852 -24.58 -15.41 2.21
CA LEU A 852 -25.54 -15.70 3.29
C LEU A 852 -26.98 -15.29 2.98
N HIS A 853 -27.21 -14.45 1.96
CA HIS A 853 -28.57 -14.13 1.50
C HIS A 853 -29.03 -15.16 0.45
N ARG A 854 -30.34 -15.39 0.38
CA ARG A 854 -30.98 -16.06 -0.76
C ARG A 854 -31.14 -15.05 -1.90
N LEU A 855 -30.33 -15.17 -2.95
CA LEU A 855 -30.20 -14.25 -4.10
C LEU A 855 -30.66 -14.85 -5.44
N ALA A 856 -30.79 -16.17 -5.53
CA ALA A 856 -31.34 -16.88 -6.69
C ALA A 856 -32.14 -18.11 -6.24
N ARG A 857 -32.87 -18.72 -7.18
CA ARG A 857 -33.60 -19.99 -6.95
C ARG A 857 -32.66 -21.13 -6.57
N VAL A 858 -31.50 -21.20 -7.20
CA VAL A 858 -30.42 -22.12 -6.85
C VAL A 858 -29.11 -21.34 -6.70
N GLN A 859 -28.36 -21.56 -5.62
CA GLN A 859 -27.04 -20.97 -5.39
C GLN A 859 -25.99 -22.07 -5.35
N VAL A 860 -24.87 -21.85 -6.04
CA VAL A 860 -23.79 -22.83 -6.17
C VAL A 860 -22.43 -22.20 -5.90
N THR A 861 -21.48 -23.04 -5.48
CA THR A 861 -20.05 -22.69 -5.49
C THR A 861 -19.23 -23.91 -5.94
N SER A 862 -17.91 -23.77 -5.96
CA SER A 862 -16.97 -24.78 -6.45
C SER A 862 -15.62 -24.65 -5.75
N LEU A 863 -14.57 -25.25 -6.30
CA LEU A 863 -13.19 -25.20 -5.79
C LEU A 863 -12.58 -23.78 -5.65
N ALA A 864 -13.27 -22.72 -6.11
CA ALA A 864 -12.98 -21.34 -5.73
C ALA A 864 -13.11 -21.09 -4.20
N SER A 865 -13.97 -21.86 -3.52
CA SER A 865 -13.98 -22.01 -2.06
C SER A 865 -13.34 -23.37 -1.70
N PRO A 866 -12.18 -23.42 -1.02
CA PRO A 866 -11.39 -24.65 -0.84
C PRO A 866 -11.99 -25.70 0.12
N THR A 867 -13.12 -25.40 0.75
CA THR A 867 -13.86 -26.29 1.65
C THR A 867 -15.34 -25.92 1.64
N THR A 868 -16.16 -26.65 2.42
CA THR A 868 -17.57 -26.34 2.65
C THR A 868 -17.76 -24.89 3.10
N THR A 869 -18.75 -24.19 2.55
CA THR A 869 -19.10 -22.84 3.01
C THR A 869 -19.78 -22.88 4.39
N GLY A 870 -20.42 -24.02 4.70
CA GLY A 870 -21.30 -24.19 5.86
C GLY A 870 -22.66 -23.50 5.74
N MET A 871 -22.90 -22.73 4.68
CA MET A 871 -24.04 -21.84 4.54
C MET A 871 -25.28 -22.60 4.04
N THR A 872 -26.40 -22.46 4.74
CA THR A 872 -27.71 -23.01 4.33
C THR A 872 -28.30 -22.35 3.09
N SER A 873 -27.76 -21.20 2.70
CA SER A 873 -28.10 -20.45 1.49
C SER A 873 -27.42 -21.00 0.22
N ILE A 874 -26.39 -21.84 0.32
CA ILE A 874 -25.71 -22.46 -0.83
C ILE A 874 -26.19 -23.90 -0.98
N ASP A 875 -26.83 -24.21 -2.12
CA ASP A 875 -27.52 -25.48 -2.32
C ASP A 875 -26.58 -26.58 -2.85
N TYR A 876 -25.64 -26.22 -3.72
CA TYR A 876 -24.74 -27.17 -4.39
C TYR A 876 -23.27 -26.74 -4.33
N TYR A 877 -22.39 -27.72 -4.11
CA TYR A 877 -20.94 -27.57 -4.30
C TYR A 877 -20.52 -28.41 -5.50
N ILE A 878 -19.92 -27.77 -6.51
CA ILE A 878 -19.52 -28.39 -7.77
C ILE A 878 -18.04 -28.77 -7.69
N ALA A 879 -17.77 -30.07 -7.80
CA ALA A 879 -16.43 -30.65 -7.86
C ALA A 879 -16.26 -31.49 -9.14
N GLY A 880 -15.09 -32.12 -9.34
CA GLY A 880 -14.91 -33.16 -10.35
C GLY A 880 -14.95 -34.56 -9.75
N HIS A 881 -15.36 -35.55 -10.55
CA HIS A 881 -15.42 -36.94 -10.10
C HIS A 881 -14.04 -37.53 -9.75
N LEU A 882 -12.93 -37.05 -10.35
CA LEU A 882 -11.57 -37.48 -9.97
C LEU A 882 -11.10 -36.82 -8.66
N SER A 883 -11.65 -35.65 -8.32
CA SER A 883 -11.39 -34.92 -7.08
C SER A 883 -12.25 -35.42 -5.92
N ALA A 884 -13.46 -35.91 -6.22
CA ALA A 884 -14.43 -36.48 -5.27
C ALA A 884 -14.79 -37.95 -5.63
N PRO A 885 -13.82 -38.90 -5.71
CA PRO A 885 -14.03 -40.24 -6.29
C PRO A 885 -14.88 -41.19 -5.43
N SER A 886 -15.36 -40.75 -4.27
CA SER A 886 -16.11 -41.57 -3.30
C SER A 886 -17.30 -40.81 -2.73
N PRO A 887 -18.46 -41.46 -2.48
CA PRO A 887 -19.57 -40.87 -1.75
C PRO A 887 -19.21 -40.35 -0.35
N THR A 888 -18.11 -40.81 0.26
CA THR A 888 -17.64 -40.35 1.58
C THR A 888 -17.33 -38.84 1.60
N PHE A 889 -16.89 -38.26 0.48
CA PHE A 889 -16.64 -36.81 0.39
C PHE A 889 -17.90 -35.98 0.64
N ARG A 890 -19.10 -36.51 0.38
CA ARG A 890 -20.38 -35.84 0.69
C ARG A 890 -20.57 -35.58 2.20
N GLN A 891 -19.87 -36.32 3.06
CA GLN A 891 -19.93 -36.12 4.51
C GLN A 891 -19.11 -34.91 4.97
N GLN A 892 -18.22 -34.39 4.12
CA GLN A 892 -17.39 -33.20 4.40
C GLN A 892 -18.05 -31.87 3.99
N TYR A 893 -19.21 -31.91 3.31
CA TYR A 893 -19.89 -30.73 2.76
C TYR A 893 -21.31 -30.57 3.30
N CYS A 894 -21.76 -29.31 3.41
CA CYS A 894 -23.13 -29.00 3.86
C CYS A 894 -24.07 -28.84 2.67
N GLU A 895 -23.54 -28.30 1.59
CA GLU A 895 -24.12 -28.25 0.25
C GLU A 895 -24.27 -29.67 -0.32
N GLN A 896 -25.17 -29.84 -1.29
CA GLN A 896 -25.22 -31.06 -2.08
C GLN A 896 -24.01 -31.11 -3.02
N LEU A 897 -23.03 -31.95 -2.69
CA LEU A 897 -21.85 -32.19 -3.53
C LEU A 897 -22.24 -32.91 -4.83
N VAL A 898 -22.03 -32.22 -5.96
CA VAL A 898 -22.26 -32.71 -7.33
C VAL A 898 -20.96 -32.68 -8.13
N THR A 899 -20.87 -33.53 -9.15
CA THR A 899 -19.60 -33.83 -9.83
C THR A 899 -19.68 -33.68 -11.35
N LEU A 900 -18.75 -32.92 -11.92
CA LEU A 900 -18.44 -32.93 -13.34
C LEU A 900 -17.50 -34.10 -13.69
N GLU A 901 -17.57 -34.59 -14.93
CA GLU A 901 -16.57 -35.52 -15.45
C GLU A 901 -15.20 -34.80 -15.60
N GLY A 902 -14.12 -35.51 -15.27
CA GLY A 902 -12.77 -34.96 -15.16
C GLY A 902 -12.37 -34.57 -13.73
N SER A 903 -11.36 -33.71 -13.62
CA SER A 903 -10.89 -33.11 -12.36
C SER A 903 -11.87 -32.09 -11.77
N GLY A 904 -12.78 -31.56 -12.59
CA GLY A 904 -13.69 -30.46 -12.24
C GLY A 904 -13.00 -29.09 -12.23
N LEU A 905 -11.79 -29.02 -12.78
CA LEU A 905 -11.01 -27.80 -12.97
C LEU A 905 -10.82 -27.58 -14.48
N CYS A 906 -10.96 -26.33 -14.89
CA CYS A 906 -10.53 -25.87 -16.20
C CYS A 906 -10.00 -24.45 -16.05
N PHE A 907 -9.00 -24.06 -16.84
CA PHE A 907 -8.38 -22.74 -16.76
C PHE A 907 -8.29 -22.10 -18.14
N SER A 908 -8.60 -20.82 -18.22
CA SER A 908 -8.46 -20.03 -19.45
C SER A 908 -7.52 -18.86 -19.22
N PHE A 909 -6.55 -18.69 -20.12
CA PHE A 909 -5.55 -17.62 -20.11
C PHE A 909 -5.62 -16.86 -21.45
N PRO A 910 -6.65 -16.01 -21.63
CA PRO A 910 -7.00 -15.44 -22.95
C PRO A 910 -6.10 -14.26 -23.37
N LEU A 911 -5.32 -13.72 -22.44
CA LEU A 911 -4.43 -12.58 -22.70
C LEU A 911 -3.06 -13.06 -23.22
N PRO A 912 -2.42 -12.32 -24.14
CA PRO A 912 -1.08 -12.65 -24.61
C PRO A 912 -0.06 -12.73 -23.47
N ALA A 913 0.84 -13.71 -23.54
CA ALA A 913 1.95 -13.82 -22.60
C ALA A 913 2.83 -12.56 -22.63
N THR A 914 3.15 -12.03 -21.45
CA THR A 914 4.10 -10.93 -21.30
C THR A 914 5.54 -11.42 -21.52
N SER A 915 6.47 -10.51 -21.79
CA SER A 915 7.89 -10.86 -21.84
C SER A 915 8.46 -11.07 -20.43
N PRO A 916 9.35 -12.06 -20.20
CA PRO A 916 9.97 -12.29 -18.90
C PRO A 916 10.91 -11.14 -18.54
N THR A 917 10.79 -10.66 -17.30
CA THR A 917 11.61 -9.62 -16.68
C THR A 917 12.85 -10.20 -16.01
N VAL A 918 12.78 -11.44 -15.50
CA VAL A 918 13.91 -12.19 -14.96
C VAL A 918 14.31 -13.36 -15.86
N ARG A 919 15.60 -13.68 -15.89
CA ARG A 919 16.16 -14.81 -16.65
C ARG A 919 17.19 -15.58 -15.82
N PRO A 920 16.78 -16.25 -14.73
CA PRO A 920 17.69 -17.09 -13.97
C PRO A 920 18.25 -18.22 -14.83
N THR A 921 19.55 -18.46 -14.71
CA THR A 921 20.24 -19.65 -15.24
C THR A 921 20.73 -20.49 -14.06
N ARG A 922 20.98 -21.80 -14.28
CA ARG A 922 21.61 -22.67 -13.27
C ARG A 922 22.88 -22.05 -12.68
N GLN A 923 23.78 -21.57 -13.55
CA GLN A 923 25.00 -20.89 -13.16
C GLN A 923 24.76 -19.66 -12.28
N SER A 924 23.77 -18.81 -12.60
CA SER A 924 23.44 -17.62 -11.80
C SER A 924 22.90 -17.92 -10.40
N LEU A 925 22.39 -19.15 -10.20
CA LEU A 925 21.85 -19.65 -8.94
C LEU A 925 22.85 -20.54 -8.16
N GLY A 926 24.10 -20.67 -8.64
CA GLY A 926 25.09 -21.58 -8.03
C GLY A 926 24.73 -23.07 -8.16
N ILE A 927 23.99 -23.42 -9.23
CA ILE A 927 23.59 -24.78 -9.56
C ILE A 927 24.53 -25.31 -10.65
N THR A 928 25.08 -26.50 -10.44
CA THR A 928 25.97 -27.20 -11.39
C THR A 928 25.20 -28.09 -12.37
N ASP A 929 25.88 -28.64 -13.37
CA ASP A 929 25.29 -29.62 -14.29
C ASP A 929 25.07 -31.00 -13.65
N GLU A 930 25.67 -31.26 -12.48
CA GLU A 930 25.48 -32.49 -11.69
C GLU A 930 24.30 -32.38 -10.71
N ASP A 931 23.89 -31.16 -10.35
CA ASP A 931 22.79 -30.92 -9.41
C ASP A 931 21.41 -31.24 -10.02
N ILE A 932 20.64 -32.04 -9.29
CA ILE A 932 19.19 -32.19 -9.48
C ILE A 932 18.48 -30.99 -8.87
N VAL A 933 17.65 -30.31 -9.66
CA VAL A 933 16.90 -29.14 -9.19
C VAL A 933 15.45 -29.50 -8.92
N PHE A 934 15.09 -29.59 -7.65
CA PHE A 934 13.70 -29.59 -7.20
C PHE A 934 13.18 -28.15 -7.16
N ILE A 935 11.91 -27.93 -7.49
CA ILE A 935 11.28 -26.60 -7.40
C ILE A 935 9.83 -26.70 -6.89
N SER A 936 9.37 -25.69 -6.15
CA SER A 936 7.96 -25.55 -5.78
C SER A 936 7.49 -24.10 -5.75
N GLY A 937 6.33 -23.86 -6.34
CA GLY A 937 5.56 -22.62 -6.28
C GLY A 937 4.43 -22.64 -5.26
N ALA A 938 4.44 -23.60 -4.33
CA ALA A 938 3.46 -23.68 -3.27
C ALA A 938 3.47 -22.38 -2.43
N ASN A 939 2.30 -21.77 -2.24
CA ASN A 939 2.12 -20.64 -1.33
C ASN A 939 2.65 -21.01 0.07
N PHE A 940 3.33 -20.06 0.71
CA PHE A 940 3.82 -20.11 2.09
C PHE A 940 2.99 -20.99 3.04
N TYR A 941 1.67 -20.75 3.13
CA TYR A 941 0.80 -21.44 4.09
C TYR A 941 0.60 -22.94 3.79
N LYS A 942 0.80 -23.37 2.54
CA LYS A 942 0.74 -24.79 2.14
C LYS A 942 2.01 -25.57 2.54
N ILE A 943 3.10 -24.88 2.86
CA ILE A 943 4.37 -25.50 3.24
C ILE A 943 4.39 -25.70 4.76
N ILE A 944 3.56 -26.63 5.23
CA ILE A 944 3.39 -26.97 6.65
C ILE A 944 4.61 -27.77 7.20
N PRO A 945 4.82 -27.84 8.53
CA PRO A 945 6.00 -28.51 9.12
C PRO A 945 6.27 -29.94 8.61
N GLU A 946 5.23 -30.75 8.40
CA GLU A 946 5.30 -32.11 7.85
C GLU A 946 5.92 -32.13 6.44
N LEU A 947 5.50 -31.18 5.58
CA LEU A 947 6.02 -31.06 4.22
C LEU A 947 7.47 -30.55 4.22
N ARG A 948 7.82 -29.67 5.17
CA ARG A 948 9.21 -29.22 5.37
C ARG A 948 10.12 -30.40 5.71
N GLU A 949 9.69 -31.28 6.61
CA GLU A 949 10.44 -32.52 6.92
C GLU A 949 10.50 -33.47 5.74
N THR A 950 9.40 -33.64 5.00
CA THR A 950 9.35 -34.47 3.78
C THR A 950 10.41 -34.01 2.77
N TRP A 951 10.47 -32.71 2.48
CA TRP A 951 11.42 -32.14 1.53
C TRP A 951 12.86 -32.18 2.05
N ALA A 952 13.08 -32.05 3.35
CA ALA A 952 14.41 -32.23 3.95
C ALA A 952 14.91 -33.69 3.83
N LYS A 953 14.05 -34.69 4.02
CA LYS A 953 14.36 -36.11 3.79
C LYS A 953 14.77 -36.36 2.33
N ILE A 954 14.00 -35.82 1.37
CA ILE A 954 14.31 -35.91 -0.07
C ILE A 954 15.69 -35.32 -0.38
N LEU A 955 16.02 -34.15 0.18
CA LEU A 955 17.33 -33.54 -0.03
C LEU A 955 18.46 -34.36 0.64
N ALA A 956 18.24 -34.92 1.82
CA ALA A 956 19.22 -35.78 2.48
C ALA A 956 19.57 -37.03 1.63
N ASP A 957 18.55 -37.68 1.06
CA ASP A 957 18.71 -38.90 0.26
C ASP A 957 19.18 -38.65 -1.20
N VAL A 958 19.21 -37.39 -1.65
CA VAL A 958 19.72 -37.00 -2.97
C VAL A 958 20.83 -35.95 -2.80
N PRO A 959 22.10 -36.34 -2.55
CA PRO A 959 23.17 -35.42 -2.14
C PRO A 959 23.44 -34.27 -3.11
N HIS A 960 23.50 -34.55 -4.41
CA HIS A 960 23.65 -33.55 -5.47
C HIS A 960 22.29 -33.01 -5.88
N SER A 961 21.62 -32.28 -4.98
CA SER A 961 20.36 -31.61 -5.31
C SER A 961 20.11 -30.32 -4.55
N LYS A 962 19.35 -29.42 -5.16
CA LYS A 962 18.95 -28.13 -4.61
C LYS A 962 17.44 -27.96 -4.74
N LEU A 963 16.79 -27.37 -3.73
CA LEU A 963 15.37 -27.03 -3.71
C LEU A 963 15.20 -25.53 -3.93
N ILE A 964 14.45 -25.15 -4.95
CA ILE A 964 14.07 -23.77 -5.23
C ILE A 964 12.63 -23.54 -4.75
N LEU A 965 12.39 -22.50 -3.95
CA LEU A 965 11.06 -22.09 -3.50
C LEU A 965 10.75 -20.65 -3.93
N TYR A 966 9.51 -20.40 -4.38
CA TYR A 966 8.97 -19.05 -4.61
C TYR A 966 7.62 -18.86 -3.90
N PRO A 967 7.56 -18.95 -2.55
CA PRO A 967 6.30 -19.09 -1.81
C PRO A 967 5.58 -17.75 -1.55
N PHE A 968 6.18 -16.63 -1.96
CA PHE A 968 5.76 -15.27 -1.64
C PHE A 968 5.26 -14.55 -2.91
N ASN A 969 3.93 -14.44 -3.08
CA ASN A 969 3.33 -13.73 -4.21
C ASN A 969 2.45 -12.57 -3.70
N PRO A 970 2.71 -11.31 -4.09
CA PRO A 970 1.95 -10.15 -3.62
C PRO A 970 0.48 -10.16 -4.06
N ASN A 971 0.12 -10.95 -5.07
CA ASN A 971 -1.27 -11.15 -5.50
C ASN A 971 -2.07 -12.05 -4.55
N TRP A 972 -1.39 -12.77 -3.63
CA TRP A 972 -2.02 -13.59 -2.59
C TRP A 972 -2.06 -12.87 -1.24
N GLU A 973 -0.94 -12.27 -0.83
CA GLU A 973 -0.82 -11.50 0.41
C GLU A 973 0.25 -10.40 0.23
N PRO A 974 -0.04 -9.11 0.53
CA PRO A 974 0.92 -8.01 0.39
C PRO A 974 2.14 -8.09 1.33
N SER A 975 2.07 -8.85 2.44
CA SER A 975 3.19 -9.01 3.39
C SER A 975 3.18 -10.39 4.03
N TYR A 976 4.34 -11.07 4.03
CA TYR A 976 4.48 -12.42 4.60
C TYR A 976 5.40 -12.42 5.83
N PRO A 977 5.11 -13.26 6.85
CA PRO A 977 6.01 -13.53 7.98
C PRO A 977 7.16 -14.47 7.55
N ALA A 978 7.97 -14.01 6.60
CA ALA A 978 9.00 -14.81 5.95
C ALA A 978 10.13 -15.25 6.90
N GLN A 979 10.50 -14.42 7.87
CA GLN A 979 11.67 -14.66 8.74
C GLN A 979 11.52 -15.91 9.65
N PRO A 980 10.42 -16.09 10.42
CA PRO A 980 10.20 -17.32 11.20
C PRO A 980 10.21 -18.59 10.35
N PHE A 981 9.54 -18.58 9.20
CA PHE A 981 9.45 -19.71 8.28
C PHE A 981 10.80 -20.11 7.67
N VAL A 982 11.55 -19.14 7.15
CA VAL A 982 12.89 -19.39 6.57
C VAL A 982 13.84 -19.93 7.66
N LYS A 983 13.76 -19.39 8.87
CA LYS A 983 14.54 -19.85 10.03
C LYS A 983 14.20 -21.30 10.40
N ASP A 984 12.92 -21.64 10.52
CA ASP A 984 12.48 -23.00 10.80
C ASP A 984 12.92 -23.97 9.70
N LEU A 985 12.71 -23.64 8.42
CA LEU A 985 13.09 -24.53 7.33
C LEU A 985 14.60 -24.82 7.33
N TYR A 986 15.46 -23.84 7.65
CA TYR A 986 16.90 -24.10 7.88
C TYR A 986 17.20 -24.97 9.11
N GLN A 987 16.36 -24.93 10.16
CA GLN A 987 16.48 -25.82 11.32
C GLN A 987 16.02 -27.25 10.98
N VAL A 988 14.96 -27.39 10.17
CA VAL A 988 14.53 -28.69 9.62
C VAL A 988 15.65 -29.31 8.77
N LEU A 989 16.21 -28.57 7.80
CA LEU A 989 17.30 -29.06 6.96
C LEU A 989 18.52 -29.51 7.79
N ALA A 990 18.91 -28.73 8.78
CA ALA A 990 20.02 -29.07 9.68
C ALA A 990 19.76 -30.36 10.49
N ARG A 991 18.52 -30.65 10.89
CA ARG A 991 18.15 -31.91 11.58
C ARG A 991 18.37 -33.15 10.70
N TYR A 992 18.28 -33.01 9.38
CA TYR A 992 18.53 -34.06 8.40
C TYR A 992 19.93 -34.01 7.78
N GLY A 993 20.84 -33.17 8.29
CA GLY A 993 22.21 -33.04 7.78
C GLY A 993 22.31 -32.39 6.40
N VAL A 994 21.31 -31.60 6.00
CA VAL A 994 21.27 -30.90 4.71
C VAL A 994 21.79 -29.47 4.85
N ASP A 995 22.79 -29.12 4.05
CA ASP A 995 23.39 -27.78 4.02
C ASP A 995 22.43 -26.70 3.52
N ARG A 996 22.58 -25.48 4.05
CA ARG A 996 21.65 -24.36 3.79
C ARG A 996 21.70 -23.83 2.36
N ASP A 997 22.83 -23.97 1.66
CA ASP A 997 22.99 -23.56 0.26
C ASP A 997 22.25 -24.49 -0.72
N ARG A 998 21.71 -25.61 -0.22
CA ARG A 998 20.84 -26.51 -0.96
C ARG A 998 19.39 -26.02 -1.00
N LEU A 999 19.07 -24.92 -0.32
CA LEU A 999 17.77 -24.24 -0.38
C LEU A 999 17.93 -22.83 -0.97
N ILE A 1000 17.16 -22.55 -2.02
CA ILE A 1000 17.19 -21.28 -2.75
C ILE A 1000 15.80 -20.66 -2.70
N PHE A 1001 15.69 -19.43 -2.20
CA PHE A 1001 14.48 -18.63 -2.30
C PHE A 1001 14.59 -17.67 -3.48
N LEU A 1002 13.64 -17.75 -4.42
CA LEU A 1002 13.49 -16.71 -5.43
C LEU A 1002 12.74 -15.52 -4.82
N LYS A 1003 13.06 -14.32 -5.31
CA LYS A 1003 12.27 -13.12 -5.06
C LYS A 1003 10.93 -13.21 -5.80
N THR A 1004 10.01 -12.30 -5.48
CA THR A 1004 8.72 -12.13 -6.15
C THR A 1004 8.84 -12.23 -7.67
N LEU A 1005 8.01 -13.09 -8.28
CA LEU A 1005 7.91 -13.29 -9.72
C LEU A 1005 6.60 -12.62 -10.20
N PRO A 1006 6.64 -11.39 -10.76
CA PRO A 1006 5.44 -10.59 -10.99
C PRO A 1006 4.63 -11.05 -12.23
N THR A 1007 5.20 -11.83 -13.14
CA THR A 1007 4.52 -12.31 -14.34
C THR A 1007 4.59 -13.84 -14.50
N ILE A 1008 3.65 -14.41 -15.26
CA ILE A 1008 3.67 -15.84 -15.65
C ILE A 1008 4.97 -16.18 -16.38
N ALA A 1009 5.48 -15.27 -17.23
CA ALA A 1009 6.74 -15.49 -17.93
C ALA A 1009 7.96 -15.56 -16.99
N ASP A 1010 7.95 -14.83 -15.87
CA ASP A 1010 8.99 -14.93 -14.84
C ASP A 1010 8.93 -16.27 -14.11
N ILE A 1011 7.71 -16.77 -13.83
CA ILE A 1011 7.48 -18.11 -13.25
C ILE A 1011 7.98 -19.18 -14.22
N GLN A 1012 7.57 -19.15 -15.48
CA GLN A 1012 7.98 -20.12 -16.49
C GLN A 1012 9.50 -20.12 -16.72
N THR A 1013 10.12 -18.93 -16.81
CA THR A 1013 11.58 -18.84 -16.96
C THR A 1013 12.31 -19.38 -15.73
N SER A 1014 11.77 -19.17 -14.52
CA SER A 1014 12.31 -19.73 -13.28
C SER A 1014 12.14 -21.25 -13.18
N LEU A 1015 10.99 -21.79 -13.60
CA LEU A 1015 10.74 -23.23 -13.68
C LEU A 1015 11.64 -23.93 -14.72
N SER A 1016 12.07 -23.22 -15.78
CA SER A 1016 12.89 -23.80 -16.85
C SER A 1016 14.26 -24.33 -16.41
N VAL A 1017 14.78 -23.87 -15.26
CA VAL A 1017 16.07 -24.36 -14.72
C VAL A 1017 15.92 -25.70 -13.97
N ALA A 1018 14.69 -26.12 -13.65
CA ALA A 1018 14.40 -27.25 -12.77
C ALA A 1018 14.38 -28.62 -13.47
N ASP A 1019 14.54 -29.69 -12.67
CA ASP A 1019 14.40 -31.09 -13.09
C ASP A 1019 13.07 -31.72 -12.68
N ILE A 1020 12.55 -31.36 -11.50
CA ILE A 1020 11.38 -31.98 -10.85
C ILE A 1020 10.59 -30.90 -10.09
N TYR A 1021 9.27 -30.89 -10.23
CA TYR A 1021 8.38 -30.06 -9.42
C TYR A 1021 7.84 -30.84 -8.22
N LEU A 1022 7.91 -30.26 -7.02
CA LEU A 1022 7.35 -30.83 -5.80
C LEU A 1022 6.05 -30.11 -5.43
N ASP A 1023 4.91 -30.81 -5.47
CA ASP A 1023 3.63 -30.25 -5.06
C ASP A 1023 3.40 -30.37 -3.55
N SER A 1024 2.59 -29.49 -2.98
CA SER A 1024 2.33 -29.45 -1.53
C SER A 1024 1.26 -30.43 -1.07
N TYR A 1025 1.26 -30.77 0.21
CA TYR A 1025 0.18 -31.50 0.87
C TYR A 1025 0.11 -31.12 2.36
N PRO A 1026 -1.04 -31.29 3.05
CA PRO A 1026 -2.29 -31.92 2.61
C PRO A 1026 -3.18 -31.04 1.72
N TYR A 1027 -2.83 -29.76 1.51
CA TYR A 1027 -3.44 -28.92 0.48
C TYR A 1027 -2.56 -28.95 -0.79
N SER A 1028 -3.06 -29.64 -1.82
CA SER A 1028 -2.42 -29.78 -3.13
C SER A 1028 -2.41 -28.49 -3.97
N GLY A 1029 -1.60 -28.48 -5.01
CA GLY A 1029 -1.60 -27.48 -6.08
C GLY A 1029 -2.73 -27.69 -7.09
N ALA A 1030 -3.04 -26.63 -7.82
CA ALA A 1030 -3.94 -26.67 -8.98
C ALA A 1030 -3.34 -25.77 -10.08
N THR A 1031 -3.58 -24.46 -10.01
CA THR A 1031 -2.99 -23.47 -10.94
C THR A 1031 -1.45 -23.49 -10.93
N SER A 1032 -0.84 -23.77 -9.78
CA SER A 1032 0.62 -23.90 -9.63
C SER A 1032 1.25 -25.06 -10.40
N LEU A 1033 0.45 -26.01 -10.91
CA LEU A 1033 0.91 -27.15 -11.72
C LEU A 1033 0.85 -26.91 -13.21
N LEU A 1034 0.14 -25.87 -13.65
CA LEU A 1034 -0.08 -25.59 -15.07
C LEU A 1034 1.22 -25.22 -15.79
N ASP A 1035 2.01 -24.29 -15.23
CA ASP A 1035 3.32 -23.92 -15.81
C ASP A 1035 4.34 -25.09 -15.77
N PRO A 1036 4.49 -25.86 -14.67
CA PRO A 1036 5.27 -27.11 -14.67
C PRO A 1036 4.87 -28.08 -15.78
N PHE A 1037 3.57 -28.33 -15.97
CA PHE A 1037 3.12 -29.21 -17.06
C PHE A 1037 3.43 -28.62 -18.44
N GLN A 1038 3.19 -27.33 -18.67
CA GLN A 1038 3.51 -26.66 -19.95
C GLN A 1038 5.01 -26.73 -20.29
N LEU A 1039 5.89 -26.72 -19.28
CA LEU A 1039 7.34 -26.88 -19.43
C LEU A 1039 7.82 -28.34 -19.40
N ALA A 1040 6.89 -29.28 -19.45
CA ALA A 1040 7.14 -30.72 -19.42
C ALA A 1040 8.00 -31.15 -18.22
N LEU A 1041 7.73 -30.57 -17.05
CA LEU A 1041 8.44 -30.83 -15.81
C LEU A 1041 7.73 -31.97 -15.04
N PRO A 1042 8.41 -33.08 -14.69
CA PRO A 1042 7.83 -34.15 -13.88
C PRO A 1042 7.40 -33.62 -12.50
N VAL A 1043 6.17 -33.96 -12.10
CA VAL A 1043 5.57 -33.53 -10.82
C VAL A 1043 5.61 -34.68 -9.83
N VAL A 1044 5.77 -34.38 -8.54
CA VAL A 1044 5.53 -35.29 -7.42
C VAL A 1044 4.35 -34.74 -6.63
N ALA A 1045 3.25 -35.49 -6.55
CA ALA A 1045 2.01 -35.06 -5.89
C ALA A 1045 1.46 -36.13 -4.93
N MET A 1046 0.64 -35.68 -3.98
CA MET A 1046 -0.06 -36.54 -3.01
C MET A 1046 -1.53 -36.69 -3.37
N ASP A 1047 -2.12 -37.87 -3.14
CA ASP A 1047 -3.56 -38.11 -3.25
C ASP A 1047 -4.31 -37.92 -1.93
N GLY A 1048 -4.45 -36.67 -1.47
CA GLY A 1048 -4.96 -36.34 -0.13
C GLY A 1048 -6.40 -36.76 0.18
N GLU A 1049 -6.84 -36.58 1.44
CA GLU A 1049 -8.12 -37.09 1.96
C GLU A 1049 -9.30 -36.09 1.86
N THR A 1050 -9.05 -34.91 1.30
CA THR A 1050 -10.01 -33.80 1.16
C THR A 1050 -9.99 -33.28 -0.29
N LEU A 1051 -11.04 -32.60 -0.76
CA LEU A 1051 -11.08 -32.13 -2.16
C LEU A 1051 -9.90 -31.21 -2.51
N ARG A 1052 -9.53 -30.29 -1.61
CA ARG A 1052 -8.33 -29.43 -1.70
C ARG A 1052 -7.01 -30.21 -1.71
N GLY A 1053 -6.99 -31.43 -1.16
CA GLY A 1053 -5.83 -32.34 -1.19
C GLY A 1053 -5.77 -33.26 -2.40
N LYS A 1054 -6.80 -33.29 -3.25
CA LYS A 1054 -6.87 -34.16 -4.44
C LYS A 1054 -6.71 -33.43 -5.78
N GLN A 1055 -6.61 -32.10 -5.81
CA GLN A 1055 -6.58 -31.31 -7.04
C GLN A 1055 -5.43 -31.74 -7.97
N ALA A 1056 -4.21 -31.86 -7.43
CA ALA A 1056 -3.04 -32.30 -8.17
C ALA A 1056 -3.19 -33.74 -8.72
N ALA A 1057 -3.60 -34.67 -7.87
CA ALA A 1057 -3.83 -36.07 -8.24
C ALA A 1057 -4.95 -36.21 -9.30
N ALA A 1058 -5.98 -35.36 -9.25
CA ALA A 1058 -7.04 -35.34 -10.25
C ALA A 1058 -6.56 -34.84 -11.62
N LEU A 1059 -5.78 -33.76 -11.67
CA LEU A 1059 -5.16 -33.25 -12.91
C LEU A 1059 -4.18 -34.27 -13.52
N LEU A 1060 -3.41 -34.98 -12.69
CA LEU A 1060 -2.50 -36.03 -13.11
C LEU A 1060 -3.24 -37.26 -13.68
N ARG A 1061 -4.33 -37.69 -13.04
CA ARG A 1061 -5.24 -38.73 -13.56
C ARG A 1061 -5.83 -38.34 -14.92
N GLU A 1062 -6.19 -37.07 -15.08
CA GLU A 1062 -6.75 -36.50 -16.30
C GLU A 1062 -5.74 -36.45 -17.47
N LEU A 1063 -4.43 -36.29 -17.20
CA LEU A 1063 -3.35 -36.52 -18.17
C LEU A 1063 -3.07 -38.02 -18.44
N GLY A 1064 -3.53 -38.92 -17.56
CA GLY A 1064 -3.17 -40.33 -17.56
C GLY A 1064 -1.78 -40.61 -17.01
N MET A 1065 -1.30 -39.81 -16.06
CA MET A 1065 0.05 -39.86 -15.46
C MET A 1065 -0.02 -40.25 -13.97
N ASN A 1066 -0.62 -41.41 -13.68
CA ASN A 1066 -0.87 -41.90 -12.32
C ASN A 1066 0.42 -42.19 -11.53
N GLU A 1067 1.52 -42.48 -12.21
CA GLU A 1067 2.84 -42.76 -11.63
C GLU A 1067 3.49 -41.59 -10.87
N PHE A 1068 2.93 -40.38 -10.99
CA PHE A 1068 3.35 -39.17 -10.26
C PHE A 1068 2.57 -38.94 -8.96
N ILE A 1069 1.66 -39.85 -8.63
CA ILE A 1069 0.73 -39.74 -7.50
C ILE A 1069 1.18 -40.70 -6.40
N ALA A 1070 1.60 -40.15 -5.27
CA ALA A 1070 1.85 -40.89 -4.03
C ALA A 1070 0.59 -40.93 -3.16
N THR A 1071 0.43 -41.99 -2.36
CA THR A 1071 -0.68 -42.13 -1.39
C THR A 1071 -0.26 -41.83 0.05
N ASN A 1072 1.03 -41.73 0.32
CA ASN A 1072 1.61 -41.47 1.65
C ASN A 1072 3.01 -40.82 1.53
N GLU A 1073 3.54 -40.31 2.64
CA GLU A 1073 4.86 -39.64 2.68
C GLU A 1073 5.98 -40.51 2.09
N SER A 1074 6.06 -41.79 2.46
CA SER A 1074 7.11 -42.70 2.00
C SER A 1074 7.11 -42.85 0.48
N GLU A 1075 5.95 -43.00 -0.14
CA GLU A 1075 5.79 -43.06 -1.60
C GLU A 1075 6.15 -41.73 -2.27
N TYR A 1076 5.83 -40.59 -1.65
CA TYR A 1076 6.16 -39.26 -2.17
C TYR A 1076 7.69 -39.06 -2.19
N ILE A 1077 8.37 -39.46 -1.11
CA ILE A 1077 9.83 -39.43 -1.00
C ILE A 1077 10.47 -40.41 -2.00
N GLU A 1078 10.01 -41.66 -2.08
CA GLU A 1078 10.53 -42.65 -3.04
C GLU A 1078 10.38 -42.16 -4.48
N LEU A 1079 9.23 -41.59 -4.85
CA LEU A 1079 8.96 -41.05 -6.17
C LEU A 1079 9.93 -39.90 -6.51
N ALA A 1080 10.14 -38.95 -5.60
CA ALA A 1080 11.08 -37.85 -5.79
C ALA A 1080 12.53 -38.34 -5.99
N ILE A 1081 12.99 -39.28 -5.14
CA ILE A 1081 14.33 -39.89 -5.23
C ILE A 1081 14.48 -40.69 -6.53
N ARG A 1082 13.45 -41.46 -6.92
CA ARG A 1082 13.43 -42.28 -8.14
C ARG A 1082 13.53 -41.42 -9.40
N LEU A 1083 12.86 -40.26 -9.43
CA LEU A 1083 13.01 -39.28 -10.49
C LEU A 1083 14.40 -38.64 -10.48
N ALA A 1084 14.90 -38.22 -9.31
CA ALA A 1084 16.22 -37.58 -9.19
C ALA A 1084 17.36 -38.49 -9.70
N ASN A 1085 17.34 -39.76 -9.33
CA ASN A 1085 18.41 -40.71 -9.64
C ASN A 1085 18.33 -41.36 -11.03
N ARG A 1086 17.27 -41.12 -11.83
CA ARG A 1086 17.07 -41.76 -13.14
C ARG A 1086 16.84 -40.74 -14.26
N ARG A 1087 17.93 -40.23 -14.84
CA ARG A 1087 17.89 -39.25 -15.95
C ARG A 1087 17.07 -39.70 -17.16
N GLU A 1088 17.23 -40.95 -17.59
CA GLU A 1088 16.46 -41.52 -18.71
C GLU A 1088 14.96 -41.57 -18.41
N LEU A 1089 14.59 -41.97 -17.20
CA LEU A 1089 13.20 -42.01 -16.74
C LEU A 1089 12.60 -40.60 -16.67
N ARG A 1090 13.35 -39.60 -16.17
CA ARG A 1090 12.93 -38.19 -16.26
C ARG A 1090 12.68 -37.79 -17.70
N GLN A 1091 13.61 -38.06 -18.62
CA GLN A 1091 13.44 -37.66 -20.02
C GLN A 1091 12.19 -38.29 -20.66
N GLN A 1092 11.99 -39.61 -20.50
CA GLN A 1092 10.78 -40.30 -20.96
C GLN A 1092 9.49 -39.67 -20.41
N TYR A 1093 9.54 -39.21 -19.14
CA TYR A 1093 8.45 -38.50 -18.52
C TYR A 1093 8.26 -37.07 -19.06
N ARG A 1094 9.33 -36.31 -19.33
CA ARG A 1094 9.24 -35.01 -20.01
C ARG A 1094 8.58 -35.17 -21.37
N ASP A 1095 9.05 -36.13 -22.16
CA ASP A 1095 8.54 -36.39 -23.51
C ASP A 1095 7.04 -36.74 -23.49
N ARG A 1096 6.61 -37.59 -22.54
CA ARG A 1096 5.18 -37.94 -22.34
C ARG A 1096 4.33 -36.78 -21.83
N ILE A 1097 4.81 -35.97 -20.88
CA ILE A 1097 4.06 -34.78 -20.43
C ILE A 1097 3.93 -33.81 -21.62
N TRP A 1098 5.01 -33.55 -22.36
CA TRP A 1098 4.98 -32.69 -23.53
C TRP A 1098 3.95 -33.17 -24.57
N GLU A 1099 3.96 -34.45 -24.94
CA GLU A 1099 2.97 -35.05 -25.85
C GLU A 1099 1.52 -34.83 -25.36
N LYS A 1100 1.25 -35.11 -24.08
CA LYS A 1100 -0.07 -34.91 -23.48
C LYS A 1100 -0.51 -33.44 -23.48
N MET A 1101 0.42 -32.51 -23.28
CA MET A 1101 0.14 -31.07 -23.29
C MET A 1101 -0.08 -30.52 -24.70
N GLN A 1102 0.54 -31.09 -25.73
CA GLN A 1102 0.25 -30.74 -27.14
C GLN A 1102 -1.16 -31.20 -27.58
N ALA A 1103 -1.75 -32.19 -26.90
CA ALA A 1103 -3.07 -32.73 -27.22
C ALA A 1103 -4.26 -31.94 -26.62
N THR A 1104 -4.01 -30.75 -26.06
CA THR A 1104 -4.98 -29.94 -25.29
C THR A 1104 -5.66 -30.73 -24.16
N PRO A 1105 -5.03 -30.82 -22.97
CA PRO A 1105 -5.61 -31.49 -21.81
C PRO A 1105 -7.02 -30.98 -21.45
N PRO A 1106 -7.90 -31.80 -20.86
CA PRO A 1106 -9.25 -31.40 -20.50
C PRO A 1106 -9.34 -30.15 -19.61
N PHE A 1107 -8.37 -29.92 -18.72
CA PHE A 1107 -8.29 -28.71 -17.89
C PHE A 1107 -7.87 -27.42 -18.65
N PHE A 1108 -7.63 -27.51 -19.96
CA PHE A 1108 -7.53 -26.39 -20.89
C PHE A 1108 -8.57 -26.46 -22.03
N ASP A 1109 -9.42 -27.49 -22.07
CA ASP A 1109 -10.53 -27.62 -23.03
C ASP A 1109 -11.78 -26.89 -22.52
N ARG A 1110 -11.69 -25.55 -22.54
CA ARG A 1110 -12.74 -24.64 -22.08
C ARG A 1110 -14.11 -24.90 -22.72
N LYS A 1111 -14.14 -25.34 -23.99
CA LYS A 1111 -15.39 -25.59 -24.72
C LYS A 1111 -16.11 -26.83 -24.19
N ASN A 1112 -15.39 -27.94 -24.04
CA ASN A 1112 -15.96 -29.17 -23.47
C ASN A 1112 -16.34 -28.97 -21.99
N PHE A 1113 -15.54 -28.20 -21.23
CA PHE A 1113 -15.88 -27.84 -19.87
C PHE A 1113 -17.17 -27.01 -19.78
N GLY A 1114 -17.32 -25.98 -20.62
CA GLY A 1114 -18.55 -25.16 -20.70
C GLY A 1114 -19.78 -25.99 -21.08
N GLN A 1115 -19.66 -26.94 -22.00
CA GLN A 1115 -20.73 -27.89 -22.34
C GLN A 1115 -21.13 -28.77 -21.14
N LYS A 1116 -20.16 -29.31 -20.40
CA LYS A 1116 -20.41 -30.11 -19.18
C LYS A 1116 -21.06 -29.27 -18.07
N VAL A 1117 -20.67 -28.01 -17.93
CA VAL A 1117 -21.31 -27.05 -17.01
C VAL A 1117 -22.76 -26.79 -17.41
N GLY A 1118 -23.03 -26.50 -18.69
CA GLY A 1118 -24.39 -26.29 -19.20
C GLY A 1118 -25.29 -27.51 -18.97
N GLN A 1119 -24.80 -28.71 -19.29
CA GLN A 1119 -25.52 -29.96 -19.02
C GLN A 1119 -25.84 -30.11 -17.52
N LEU A 1120 -24.86 -29.91 -16.63
CA LEU A 1120 -25.08 -30.01 -15.19
C LEU A 1120 -26.13 -29.00 -14.70
N LEU A 1121 -26.11 -27.76 -15.20
CA LEU A 1121 -27.10 -26.75 -14.82
C LEU A 1121 -28.51 -27.14 -15.29
N HIS A 1122 -28.68 -27.74 -16.47
CA HIS A 1122 -29.95 -28.30 -16.91
C HIS A 1122 -30.40 -29.49 -16.05
N GLU A 1123 -29.51 -30.41 -15.69
CA GLU A 1123 -29.83 -31.54 -14.81
C GLU A 1123 -30.29 -31.07 -13.43
N LEU A 1124 -29.61 -30.06 -12.86
CA LEU A 1124 -30.00 -29.43 -11.60
C LEU A 1124 -31.34 -28.69 -11.73
N TRP A 1125 -31.57 -27.99 -12.84
CA TRP A 1125 -32.83 -27.30 -13.13
C TRP A 1125 -34.00 -28.29 -13.21
N GLN A 1126 -33.86 -29.35 -14.00
CA GLN A 1126 -34.85 -30.41 -14.11
C GLN A 1126 -35.10 -31.09 -12.75
N LYS A 1127 -34.05 -31.48 -12.01
CA LYS A 1127 -34.20 -32.09 -10.69
C LYS A 1127 -34.99 -31.20 -9.70
N GLN A 1128 -34.82 -29.88 -9.79
CA GLN A 1128 -35.46 -28.91 -8.90
C GLN A 1128 -36.89 -28.53 -9.37
N PHE A 1129 -37.18 -28.57 -10.68
CA PHE A 1129 -38.40 -28.01 -11.28
C PHE A 1129 -39.21 -28.94 -12.21
N ALA A 1130 -38.86 -30.22 -12.36
CA ALA A 1130 -39.59 -31.22 -13.19
C ALA A 1130 -40.99 -31.59 -12.67
N GLY A 1131 -41.56 -30.83 -11.74
CA GLY A 1131 -42.99 -30.86 -11.40
C GLY A 1131 -43.85 -29.89 -12.23
N VAL A 1132 -43.28 -29.12 -13.17
CA VAL A 1132 -43.96 -27.99 -13.84
C VAL A 1132 -43.92 -28.09 -15.39
N ASN A 1133 -44.77 -28.99 -15.90
CA ASN A 1133 -45.42 -29.05 -17.23
C ASN A 1133 -44.63 -28.89 -18.57
N ASP A 1134 -44.82 -29.90 -19.42
CA ASP A 1134 -44.78 -29.90 -20.89
C ASP A 1134 -45.38 -28.63 -21.57
N SER A 1135 -44.82 -28.20 -22.71
CA SER A 1135 -45.34 -28.58 -24.06
C SER A 1135 -44.80 -27.75 -25.26
N THR A 1136 -44.77 -28.40 -26.44
CA THR A 1136 -44.75 -27.86 -27.82
C THR A 1136 -43.50 -27.20 -28.46
N SER A 1137 -42.77 -28.04 -29.22
CA SER A 1137 -42.09 -27.85 -30.53
C SER A 1137 -42.74 -26.83 -31.52
N THR A 1138 -42.06 -26.14 -32.47
CA THR A 1138 -41.34 -26.65 -33.67
C THR A 1138 -40.62 -25.55 -34.52
N VAL A 1139 -39.42 -25.87 -35.06
CA VAL A 1139 -38.88 -25.68 -36.45
C VAL A 1139 -39.06 -24.34 -37.23
N GLY A 1140 -37.97 -23.79 -37.82
CA GLY A 1140 -38.07 -23.04 -39.10
C GLY A 1140 -36.97 -22.06 -39.59
N VAL A 1141 -35.85 -22.57 -40.12
CA VAL A 1141 -34.98 -22.06 -41.23
C VAL A 1141 -35.02 -20.56 -41.67
N GLY A 1142 -33.84 -19.91 -41.78
CA GLY A 1142 -33.66 -18.71 -42.64
C GLY A 1142 -32.20 -18.22 -42.80
N GLN A 1143 -31.58 -18.42 -43.96
CA GLN A 1143 -30.26 -17.84 -44.31
C GLN A 1143 -30.39 -16.43 -44.90
N THR A 1144 -29.47 -15.51 -44.57
CA THR A 1144 -29.08 -14.44 -45.49
C THR A 1144 -27.62 -14.02 -45.31
N GLN A 1145 -26.88 -13.92 -46.42
CA GLN A 1145 -25.57 -13.26 -46.50
C GLN A 1145 -25.77 -11.74 -46.65
N ALA A 1146 -24.80 -10.91 -46.25
CA ALA A 1146 -23.83 -10.32 -47.19
C ALA A 1146 -23.09 -9.07 -46.66
N VAL A 1147 -22.01 -8.73 -47.39
CA VAL A 1147 -21.30 -7.44 -47.48
C VAL A 1147 -20.38 -7.02 -46.33
N THR A 1148 -19.09 -7.08 -46.64
CA THR A 1148 -17.97 -6.36 -46.01
C THR A 1148 -17.93 -4.88 -46.40
N THR A 1149 -17.68 -3.98 -45.45
CA THR A 1149 -17.15 -2.62 -45.72
C THR A 1149 -16.16 -2.21 -44.62
N ASP A 1150 -14.98 -1.74 -45.03
CA ASP A 1150 -13.90 -1.28 -44.14
C ASP A 1150 -14.20 0.06 -43.44
N ALA A 1151 -13.97 0.10 -42.12
CA ALA A 1151 -13.68 1.28 -41.28
C ALA A 1151 -13.29 0.73 -39.89
N ASN A 1152 -12.02 0.53 -39.48
CA ASN A 1152 -10.84 1.41 -39.51
C ASN A 1152 -11.16 2.81 -38.95
N GLU A 1153 -10.68 3.24 -37.78
CA GLU A 1153 -9.72 2.66 -36.82
C GLU A 1153 -10.17 2.92 -35.36
N VAL A 1154 -9.84 2.02 -34.41
CA VAL A 1154 -9.95 2.32 -32.97
C VAL A 1154 -8.75 3.18 -32.56
N PRO A 1155 -8.92 4.30 -31.83
CA PRO A 1155 -7.81 5.19 -31.52
C PRO A 1155 -6.71 4.50 -30.70
N THR A 1156 -5.49 4.50 -31.24
CA THR A 1156 -4.32 3.85 -30.62
C THR A 1156 -3.94 4.45 -29.27
N GLN A 1157 -3.14 3.75 -28.46
CA GLN A 1157 -2.57 4.30 -27.22
C GLN A 1157 -1.80 5.62 -27.45
N LYS A 1158 -1.27 5.82 -28.66
CA LYS A 1158 -0.64 7.07 -29.11
C LYS A 1158 -1.64 8.24 -29.17
N PHE A 1159 -2.89 8.00 -29.60
CA PHE A 1159 -3.96 9.00 -29.56
C PHE A 1159 -4.37 9.33 -28.12
N LEU A 1160 -4.49 8.34 -27.25
CA LEU A 1160 -4.84 8.55 -25.84
C LEU A 1160 -3.75 9.32 -25.07
N ASN A 1161 -2.48 8.96 -25.27
CA ASN A 1161 -1.35 9.70 -24.68
C ASN A 1161 -1.24 11.12 -25.25
N ARG A 1162 -1.55 11.33 -26.55
CA ARG A 1162 -1.63 12.66 -27.18
C ARG A 1162 -2.76 13.50 -26.57
N LEU A 1163 -3.97 12.94 -26.45
CA LEU A 1163 -5.12 13.58 -25.80
C LEU A 1163 -4.83 13.94 -24.34
N LEU A 1164 -4.24 13.03 -23.55
CA LEU A 1164 -3.83 13.32 -22.17
C LEU A 1164 -2.75 14.42 -22.12
N GLY A 1165 -1.80 14.44 -23.05
CA GLY A 1165 -0.83 15.52 -23.21
C GLY A 1165 -1.51 16.86 -23.50
N CYS A 1166 -2.30 16.93 -24.57
CA CYS A 1166 -3.01 18.13 -25.01
C CYS A 1166 -4.04 18.65 -23.98
N ALA A 1167 -4.74 17.77 -23.25
CA ALA A 1167 -5.70 18.17 -22.21
C ALA A 1167 -4.99 18.74 -20.97
N ASN A 1168 -3.90 18.12 -20.52
CA ASN A 1168 -3.05 18.68 -19.46
C ASN A 1168 -2.44 20.02 -19.89
N LEU A 1169 -2.02 20.13 -21.14
CA LEU A 1169 -1.50 21.35 -21.77
C LEU A 1169 -2.53 22.48 -21.84
N TYR A 1170 -3.77 22.20 -22.21
CA TYR A 1170 -4.82 23.20 -22.26
C TYR A 1170 -5.30 23.62 -20.87
N TYR A 1171 -5.33 22.70 -19.90
CA TYR A 1171 -5.46 23.05 -18.48
C TYR A 1171 -4.32 23.97 -18.01
N ILE A 1172 -3.19 23.99 -18.71
CA ILE A 1172 -2.05 24.87 -18.45
C ILE A 1172 -2.18 26.22 -19.15
N ASP A 1173 -2.29 26.24 -20.48
CA ASP A 1173 -2.51 27.46 -21.25
C ASP A 1173 -3.63 27.26 -22.28
N PRO A 1174 -4.87 27.68 -21.96
CA PRO A 1174 -5.98 27.60 -22.90
C PRO A 1174 -5.94 28.67 -24.00
N SER A 1175 -4.96 29.60 -23.99
CA SER A 1175 -4.82 30.64 -25.01
C SER A 1175 -3.88 30.25 -26.16
N ASP A 1176 -3.14 29.14 -26.04
CA ASP A 1176 -2.27 28.65 -27.10
C ASP A 1176 -3.11 28.15 -28.28
N ARG A 1177 -3.03 28.89 -29.39
CA ARG A 1177 -3.82 28.60 -30.60
C ARG A 1177 -3.49 27.27 -31.26
N ASN A 1178 -2.29 26.72 -31.07
CA ASN A 1178 -1.91 25.41 -31.60
C ASN A 1178 -2.51 24.30 -30.75
N ILE A 1179 -2.42 24.39 -29.42
CA ILE A 1179 -3.05 23.44 -28.50
C ILE A 1179 -4.57 23.50 -28.63
N VAL A 1180 -5.15 24.70 -28.76
CA VAL A 1180 -6.58 24.88 -29.04
C VAL A 1180 -6.96 24.28 -30.40
N ALA A 1181 -6.21 24.53 -31.47
CA ALA A 1181 -6.50 23.92 -32.78
C ALA A 1181 -6.40 22.38 -32.73
N GLU A 1182 -5.40 21.84 -32.03
CA GLU A 1182 -5.20 20.40 -31.88
C GLU A 1182 -6.29 19.76 -31.01
N LEU A 1183 -6.74 20.42 -29.93
CA LEU A 1183 -7.89 19.96 -29.16
C LEU A 1183 -9.22 20.17 -29.88
N ARG A 1184 -9.39 21.18 -30.75
CA ARG A 1184 -10.58 21.30 -31.63
C ARG A 1184 -10.64 20.14 -32.59
N GLU A 1185 -9.50 19.74 -33.15
CA GLU A 1185 -9.40 18.59 -34.04
C GLU A 1185 -9.62 17.26 -33.29
N ILE A 1186 -9.04 17.07 -32.10
CA ILE A 1186 -9.30 15.88 -31.26
C ILE A 1186 -10.77 15.85 -30.79
N ARG A 1187 -11.37 17.01 -30.46
CA ARG A 1187 -12.80 17.16 -30.14
C ARG A 1187 -13.68 16.78 -31.33
N ARG A 1188 -13.35 17.24 -32.54
CA ARG A 1188 -14.05 16.89 -33.79
C ARG A 1188 -13.98 15.39 -34.05
N GLN A 1189 -12.78 14.80 -33.98
CA GLN A 1189 -12.59 13.35 -34.14
C GLN A 1189 -13.36 12.55 -33.08
N MET A 1190 -13.40 13.02 -31.82
CA MET A 1190 -14.18 12.39 -30.75
C MET A 1190 -15.70 12.54 -30.97
N ALA A 1191 -16.17 13.67 -31.48
CA ALA A 1191 -17.57 13.88 -31.81
C ALA A 1191 -18.02 13.04 -33.02
N GLU A 1192 -17.21 12.97 -34.07
CA GLU A 1192 -17.43 12.08 -35.22
C GLU A 1192 -17.38 10.61 -34.82
N PHE A 1193 -16.50 10.24 -33.91
CA PHE A 1193 -16.49 8.91 -33.31
C PHE A 1193 -17.84 8.59 -32.65
N TRP A 1194 -18.36 9.46 -31.76
CA TRP A 1194 -19.67 9.24 -31.14
C TRP A 1194 -20.82 9.20 -32.15
N LEU A 1195 -20.84 10.10 -33.13
CA LEU A 1195 -21.90 10.13 -34.16
C LEU A 1195 -21.96 8.86 -35.01
N ASN A 1196 -20.80 8.24 -35.29
CA ASN A 1196 -20.70 7.02 -36.08
C ASN A 1196 -20.70 5.73 -35.23
N THR A 1197 -20.68 5.82 -33.91
CA THR A 1197 -20.69 4.65 -33.01
C THR A 1197 -22.09 4.00 -33.00
N PRO A 1198 -22.23 2.68 -33.26
CA PRO A 1198 -23.51 1.97 -33.08
C PRO A 1198 -24.07 2.13 -31.65
N ALA A 1199 -25.38 2.33 -31.51
CA ALA A 1199 -26.03 2.77 -30.26
C ALA A 1199 -25.79 1.82 -29.06
N ASP A 1200 -25.65 0.53 -29.34
CA ASP A 1200 -25.31 -0.56 -28.43
C ASP A 1200 -23.85 -0.53 -27.93
N LEU A 1201 -22.93 0.01 -28.72
CA LEU A 1201 -21.50 0.10 -28.38
C LEU A 1201 -21.13 1.38 -27.60
N ILE A 1202 -22.01 2.38 -27.58
CA ILE A 1202 -21.74 3.68 -26.95
C ILE A 1202 -21.35 3.53 -25.48
N GLU A 1203 -22.10 2.74 -24.70
CA GLU A 1203 -21.84 2.55 -23.27
C GLU A 1203 -20.47 1.91 -23.02
N GLY A 1204 -20.11 0.90 -23.82
CA GLY A 1204 -18.82 0.22 -23.75
C GLY A 1204 -17.66 1.15 -24.05
N PHE A 1205 -17.77 1.96 -25.12
CA PHE A 1205 -16.76 2.98 -25.41
C PHE A 1205 -16.71 4.08 -24.34
N TYR A 1206 -17.85 4.53 -23.79
CA TYR A 1206 -17.94 5.57 -22.76
C TYR A 1206 -17.35 5.14 -21.39
N LYS A 1207 -17.31 3.82 -21.13
CA LYS A 1207 -16.68 3.23 -19.95
C LYS A 1207 -15.24 2.76 -20.18
N GLY A 1208 -14.81 2.58 -21.43
CA GLY A 1208 -13.45 2.18 -21.81
C GLY A 1208 -12.46 3.34 -21.95
N ASN A 1209 -11.28 3.07 -22.51
CA ASN A 1209 -10.20 4.07 -22.62
C ASN A 1209 -10.57 5.31 -23.46
N VAL A 1210 -11.36 5.14 -24.54
CA VAL A 1210 -11.87 6.27 -25.35
C VAL A 1210 -12.82 7.12 -24.52
N GLY A 1211 -13.69 6.49 -23.73
CA GLY A 1211 -14.56 7.14 -22.75
C GLY A 1211 -13.83 7.84 -21.63
N GLN A 1212 -12.71 7.28 -21.15
CA GLN A 1212 -11.84 7.97 -20.19
C GLN A 1212 -11.21 9.22 -20.82
N GLY A 1213 -10.70 9.12 -22.06
CA GLY A 1213 -10.21 10.28 -22.81
C GLY A 1213 -11.29 11.33 -23.05
N TYR A 1214 -12.51 10.91 -23.41
CA TYR A 1214 -13.67 11.77 -23.57
C TYR A 1214 -14.06 12.46 -22.25
N LYS A 1215 -14.07 11.74 -21.12
CA LYS A 1215 -14.31 12.31 -19.78
C LYS A 1215 -13.22 13.30 -19.41
N THR A 1216 -11.95 12.98 -19.61
CA THR A 1216 -10.85 13.93 -19.42
C THR A 1216 -11.00 15.18 -20.30
N LEU A 1217 -11.54 15.06 -21.51
CA LEU A 1217 -11.83 16.21 -22.37
C LEU A 1217 -13.03 17.04 -21.87
N LEU A 1218 -14.06 16.41 -21.28
CA LEU A 1218 -15.20 17.09 -20.64
C LEU A 1218 -14.87 17.72 -19.27
N GLU A 1219 -13.99 17.07 -18.51
CA GLU A 1219 -13.46 17.51 -17.21
C GLU A 1219 -12.38 18.57 -17.38
N SER A 1220 -11.77 18.66 -18.57
CA SER A 1220 -10.95 19.81 -18.95
C SER A 1220 -11.83 21.05 -19.20
N GLU A 1221 -11.24 22.22 -18.99
CA GLU A 1221 -11.85 23.52 -19.29
C GLU A 1221 -12.17 23.73 -20.80
N PHE A 1222 -11.87 22.76 -21.68
CA PHE A 1222 -11.95 22.91 -23.14
C PHE A 1222 -13.38 23.00 -23.67
N LYS A 1223 -14.36 22.45 -22.95
CA LYS A 1223 -15.79 22.56 -23.26
C LYS A 1223 -16.33 24.01 -23.24
N HIS A 1224 -15.58 24.96 -22.66
CA HIS A 1224 -15.95 26.38 -22.56
C HIS A 1224 -15.29 27.28 -23.62
N GLU A 1225 -14.42 26.72 -24.47
CA GLU A 1225 -13.68 27.44 -25.51
C GLU A 1225 -14.63 27.94 -26.64
N GLN A 1226 -14.50 29.20 -27.07
CA GLN A 1226 -15.44 29.82 -28.02
C GLN A 1226 -15.54 29.05 -29.34
N LEU A 1227 -16.74 28.61 -29.71
CA LEU A 1227 -16.99 27.90 -30.97
C LEU A 1227 -16.73 28.81 -32.19
N THR A 1228 -16.16 28.26 -33.26
CA THR A 1228 -16.12 28.95 -34.55
C THR A 1228 -17.53 29.04 -35.17
N PRO A 1229 -17.77 29.86 -36.21
CA PRO A 1229 -19.05 29.87 -36.90
C PRO A 1229 -19.47 28.46 -37.40
N GLU A 1230 -18.51 27.67 -37.90
CA GLU A 1230 -18.76 26.30 -38.39
C GLU A 1230 -19.06 25.33 -37.24
N GLU A 1231 -18.34 25.42 -36.11
CA GLU A 1231 -18.61 24.61 -34.92
C GLU A 1231 -19.95 24.99 -34.26
N SER A 1232 -20.32 26.28 -34.26
CA SER A 1232 -21.60 26.75 -33.74
C SER A 1232 -22.76 26.23 -34.59
N GLU A 1233 -22.65 26.31 -35.92
CA GLU A 1233 -23.66 25.78 -36.84
C GLU A 1233 -23.77 24.25 -36.77
N PHE A 1234 -22.65 23.54 -36.53
CA PHE A 1234 -22.65 22.11 -36.23
C PHE A 1234 -23.34 21.80 -34.90
N CYS A 1235 -23.01 22.54 -33.83
CA CYS A 1235 -23.61 22.41 -32.51
C CYS A 1235 -25.14 22.65 -32.53
N ASP A 1236 -25.61 23.64 -33.31
CA ASP A 1236 -27.04 23.91 -33.49
C ASP A 1236 -27.76 22.79 -34.25
N ARG A 1237 -27.12 22.16 -35.25
CA ARG A 1237 -27.65 20.94 -35.91
C ARG A 1237 -27.76 19.76 -34.93
N LEU A 1238 -26.74 19.52 -34.11
CA LEU A 1238 -26.79 18.49 -33.07
C LEU A 1238 -27.92 18.77 -32.07
N LEU A 1239 -28.07 20.04 -31.64
CA LEU A 1239 -29.10 20.46 -30.71
C LEU A 1239 -30.52 20.27 -31.28
N GLN A 1240 -30.77 20.59 -32.55
CA GLN A 1240 -32.08 20.38 -33.18
C GLN A 1240 -32.52 18.91 -33.18
N VAL A 1241 -31.60 17.96 -33.37
CA VAL A 1241 -31.91 16.52 -33.31
C VAL A 1241 -32.20 16.10 -31.88
N VAL A 1242 -31.35 16.53 -30.94
CA VAL A 1242 -31.45 16.18 -29.51
C VAL A 1242 -32.74 16.77 -28.91
N GLN A 1243 -33.16 17.98 -29.31
CA GLN A 1243 -34.44 18.60 -28.92
C GLN A 1243 -35.71 17.91 -29.45
N GLN A 1244 -35.63 17.03 -30.46
CA GLN A 1244 -36.78 16.22 -30.90
C GLN A 1244 -37.10 15.07 -29.92
N GLY A 1245 -36.24 14.85 -28.91
CA GLY A 1245 -36.42 13.87 -27.85
C GLY A 1245 -35.82 12.50 -28.16
N PHE A 1246 -35.48 11.72 -27.12
CA PHE A 1246 -34.75 10.46 -27.23
C PHE A 1246 -35.52 9.28 -27.85
N ASN A 1247 -36.66 9.54 -28.49
CA ASN A 1247 -37.35 8.57 -29.34
C ASN A 1247 -36.78 8.52 -30.77
N THR A 1248 -35.94 9.48 -31.17
CA THR A 1248 -35.26 9.44 -32.47
C THR A 1248 -34.04 8.49 -32.43
N PRO A 1249 -33.80 7.68 -33.47
CA PRO A 1249 -32.61 6.85 -33.57
C PRO A 1249 -31.32 7.67 -33.40
N ASN A 1250 -30.36 7.12 -32.68
CA ASN A 1250 -29.06 7.73 -32.38
C ASN A 1250 -29.09 9.05 -31.59
N ALA A 1251 -30.23 9.48 -31.02
CA ALA A 1251 -30.31 10.72 -30.23
C ALA A 1251 -29.26 10.82 -29.10
N LEU A 1252 -28.85 9.67 -28.55
CA LEU A 1252 -27.79 9.55 -27.55
C LEU A 1252 -26.39 9.87 -28.11
N ASN A 1253 -26.10 9.46 -29.35
CA ASN A 1253 -24.88 9.80 -30.08
C ASN A 1253 -24.78 11.32 -30.27
N TYR A 1254 -25.88 11.91 -30.76
CA TYR A 1254 -25.98 13.36 -30.96
C TYR A 1254 -25.79 14.10 -29.64
N LEU A 1255 -26.31 13.58 -28.51
CA LEU A 1255 -26.08 14.15 -27.18
C LEU A 1255 -24.62 14.06 -26.72
N LEU A 1256 -23.95 12.92 -26.92
CA LEU A 1256 -22.53 12.77 -26.54
C LEU A 1256 -21.61 13.66 -27.38
N ALA A 1257 -21.88 13.77 -28.68
CA ALA A 1257 -21.21 14.74 -29.54
C ALA A 1257 -21.50 16.18 -29.07
N LEU A 1258 -22.75 16.51 -28.75
CA LEU A 1258 -23.17 17.85 -28.30
C LEU A 1258 -22.49 18.27 -26.98
N LYS A 1259 -22.36 17.35 -26.01
CA LYS A 1259 -21.73 17.59 -24.70
C LYS A 1259 -20.26 18.06 -24.80
N LEU A 1260 -19.57 17.78 -25.91
CA LEU A 1260 -18.19 18.25 -26.14
C LEU A 1260 -18.11 19.74 -26.52
N TYR A 1261 -19.18 20.31 -27.07
CA TYR A 1261 -19.22 21.68 -27.59
C TYR A 1261 -20.02 22.64 -26.70
N ARG A 1262 -20.89 22.14 -25.84
CA ARG A 1262 -21.66 22.94 -24.88
C ARG A 1262 -22.11 22.14 -23.68
N GLU A 1263 -22.39 22.83 -22.58
CA GLU A 1263 -23.09 22.21 -21.46
C GLU A 1263 -24.56 21.92 -21.82
N VAL A 1264 -25.04 20.77 -21.33
CA VAL A 1264 -26.41 20.28 -21.50
C VAL A 1264 -26.91 19.85 -20.12
N ASN A 1265 -27.91 20.56 -19.60
CA ASN A 1265 -28.47 20.27 -18.28
C ASN A 1265 -29.42 19.06 -18.36
N LEU A 1266 -28.89 17.87 -18.06
CA LEU A 1266 -29.63 16.62 -18.12
C LEU A 1266 -30.83 16.56 -17.15
N SER A 1267 -30.91 17.45 -16.14
CA SER A 1267 -32.01 17.48 -15.15
C SER A 1267 -33.33 18.06 -15.68
N GLU A 1268 -33.28 18.91 -16.72
CA GLU A 1268 -34.49 19.34 -17.43
C GLU A 1268 -35.05 18.20 -18.32
N TRP A 1269 -34.18 17.26 -18.71
CA TRP A 1269 -34.42 16.21 -19.70
C TRP A 1269 -34.71 14.85 -19.05
N SER A 1270 -34.44 14.70 -17.74
CA SER A 1270 -34.71 13.48 -16.97
C SER A 1270 -36.15 13.37 -16.44
N ARG A 1271 -36.97 14.41 -16.57
CA ARG A 1271 -38.39 14.40 -16.13
C ARG A 1271 -39.32 13.52 -16.98
N GLY A 1272 -38.82 12.99 -18.10
CA GLY A 1272 -39.41 11.87 -18.84
C GLY A 1272 -38.32 10.84 -19.09
N SER A 1273 -38.44 9.65 -18.52
CA SER A 1273 -37.34 8.68 -18.38
C SER A 1273 -36.93 8.01 -19.72
N GLN A 1274 -36.00 8.63 -20.45
CA GLN A 1274 -35.44 8.09 -21.71
C GLN A 1274 -33.92 8.22 -21.87
N LEU A 1275 -33.19 8.71 -20.86
CA LEU A 1275 -31.72 8.74 -20.88
C LEU A 1275 -31.11 7.54 -20.14
N PRO A 1276 -30.04 6.91 -20.65
CA PRO A 1276 -29.40 5.78 -19.98
C PRO A 1276 -28.74 6.19 -18.66
N GLN A 1277 -28.91 5.36 -17.63
CA GLN A 1277 -28.45 5.68 -16.28
C GLN A 1277 -26.91 5.80 -16.16
N TRP A 1278 -26.15 5.20 -17.08
CA TRP A 1278 -24.67 5.28 -17.11
C TRP A 1278 -24.11 6.61 -17.64
N LEU A 1279 -24.96 7.46 -18.23
CA LEU A 1279 -24.56 8.76 -18.77
C LEU A 1279 -24.40 9.84 -17.68
N PHE A 1280 -25.02 9.58 -16.52
CA PHE A 1280 -24.97 10.36 -15.28
C PHE A 1280 -23.88 9.82 -14.36
#